data_AF-A0A6B3MEE2-F1
#
_entry.id   AF-A0A6B3MEE2-F1
#
_cell.length_a   1.000
_cell.length_b   1.000
_cell.length_c   1.000
_cell.angle_alpha   90.00
_cell.angle_beta   90.00
_cell.angle_gamma   90.00
#
_symmetry.space_group_name_H-M   'P 1'
#
loop_
_entity.id
_entity.type
_entity.pdbx_description
1 polymer ?
#
loop_
_entity_poly.entity_id
_entity_poly.type
_entity_poly.pdbx_seq_one_letter_code
_entity_poly.pdbx_strand_id
1 'polypeptide(L)'
;MTDSYRAEDVVSENERSLNTLVRSLTRFQGRFSLILVRCNYASLRDRILQQVRERCSIQIRELNLLESAKTLYTTIVNEFGEQPTDALMVLGLESVVALDDLLAATNKVRDQFSSFPFPVVLWVTDGVFKKLVRVAPDFRTWAGPPLQFTLPDEELTGLLRQQAEQVFADESSFTLEGDELEAVEQDLQTRGQELDPELKASLAFMRGLIHERCNQLDAALDCYQHSLAFWQQNSHLHQQGLISLHLGLVYYRKSEQNWQESRNYLQRCLDIFESAQRSDLVAKYISQLGKVLRGLEDWESLHNLTQKALALHQNRGSPSQLAEDYGFLAEVALKNNRWQEANQWAKQALEILDNSSNVEEGRRDYLVGHSNLTEDKPLNCGLYHFILAKSQQELDEIQNAISNLDKARDKTQPHQDLNLYLEILAKLRSLYFDQGKYREAFYLKLEQREVESQYGLRAFIGAGRLQPAVVSRGEWGRGRGGEGMVGSLGSSALSRVTAEEQVEIAESTVAVSGRQQDVERLINRVNRPDCKLTVIYGQSGVGKSSILQAGLLPALEVNYFEGRDTVPVFVDVYTDWVEELGNGLGINSTPLTEDNQSCRGIDSLADENSIVKPQLNQQTILEQLRQNEHRHLLTVLIFDQFEEFFFIYKEQASRQPFYEFFGKCLEIPYIKVILSLRQDYLHYLLECARTTKLPIIDSDILSKNIIYHLGNFSQEDAKSVIQSLTERSQFYLEPALVDELVKDLAGEVGEVRPIELQIVGAQLQTEGITTLEQYRASGTKDELVKQFLEEVVKDCGSENEKIATLVLYLLTDENNTRPLKTRADLELELEVTDEKLNLVLEILVESGIVLRVPASPAERYQLVHDYLVSFIRTQNPESARLIAELEREREQRRISEAKMNQVLQEKLLNSELINLVLSSAQNRELDRVLSALKAGIKLKQSIEEIPEETQLSVVTELNNAVYGVRELNRLEGHSGSVTSLSFSSKGKLIVSGSEDKTVKLWNIEGSLLATLVGHNGSVTSVSFSPDGKLLASGSKDKTVKLWNIDGSLLATLESHRGSVTFVIFSPDGKLLASGSEDKTVKLWNCDGTLIKTLKDHQGSVKSISFSPDSKLLASADTSDTVIIWSHKGEKLRTIDEDGIISVILAVDTQNIVLANKYFSLNFLDINDNLIKKELLSTRSFYSKITTLSFNNDKKIVSFVEDNFRLSTKKIIINKSRSLVLSNLGYTRKELDGHGDSVNSLSFSFDGKLLASASKDNTVRIWKISSNFFLPY
;
A
#
# COMPACT_ATOMS: atom_id res chain seq x y z
N MET A 1 70.74 -8.36 -22.45
CA MET A 1 71.25 -9.52 -23.23
C MET A 1 70.06 -10.05 -24.00
N THR A 2 70.22 -10.07 -25.32
CA THR A 2 69.26 -10.42 -26.35
C THR A 2 69.17 -11.94 -26.48
N ASP A 3 68.04 -12.54 -26.11
CA ASP A 3 67.67 -13.87 -26.60
C ASP A 3 66.38 -13.70 -27.41
N SER A 4 66.52 -13.82 -28.73
CA SER A 4 65.41 -13.85 -29.67
C SER A 4 64.64 -15.16 -29.48
N TYR A 5 63.46 -15.10 -28.87
CA TYR A 5 62.55 -16.24 -28.82
C TYR A 5 62.14 -16.61 -30.24
N ARG A 6 62.55 -17.79 -30.72
CA ARG A 6 62.00 -18.37 -31.96
C ARG A 6 60.70 -19.08 -31.63
N ALA A 7 59.77 -19.13 -32.58
CA ALA A 7 58.48 -19.83 -32.44
C ALA A 7 58.61 -21.31 -31.98
N GLU A 8 59.74 -21.98 -32.27
CA GLU A 8 60.05 -23.34 -31.81
C GLU A 8 60.28 -23.44 -30.28
N ASP A 9 60.73 -22.35 -29.63
CA ASP A 9 61.00 -22.34 -28.19
C ASP A 9 59.70 -22.28 -27.36
N VAL A 10 58.72 -21.47 -27.79
CA VAL A 10 57.43 -21.27 -27.08
C VAL A 10 56.59 -22.55 -27.01
N VAL A 11 56.52 -23.31 -28.12
CA VAL A 11 55.81 -24.59 -28.14
C VAL A 11 56.48 -25.59 -27.20
N SER A 12 57.82 -25.60 -27.15
CA SER A 12 58.58 -26.46 -26.25
C SER A 12 58.41 -26.08 -24.77
N GLU A 13 58.30 -24.78 -24.47
CA GLU A 13 58.05 -24.26 -23.13
C GLU A 13 56.63 -24.56 -22.65
N ASN A 14 55.61 -24.38 -23.50
CA ASN A 14 54.23 -24.77 -23.19
C ASN A 14 54.13 -26.27 -22.87
N GLU A 15 54.79 -27.13 -23.64
CA GLU A 15 54.85 -28.58 -23.34
C GLU A 15 55.57 -28.88 -22.02
N ARG A 16 56.65 -28.14 -21.69
CA ARG A 16 57.31 -28.27 -20.37
C ARG A 16 56.39 -27.83 -19.23
N SER A 17 55.68 -26.72 -19.38
CA SER A 17 54.70 -26.21 -18.41
C SER A 17 53.54 -27.18 -18.21
N LEU A 18 52.99 -27.74 -19.30
CA LEU A 18 51.93 -28.75 -19.27
C LEU A 18 52.36 -30.02 -18.55
N ASN A 19 53.54 -30.56 -18.88
CA ASN A 19 54.08 -31.75 -18.21
C ASN A 19 54.34 -31.48 -16.71
N THR A 20 54.68 -30.25 -16.34
CA THR A 20 54.85 -29.84 -14.93
C THR A 20 53.51 -29.74 -14.20
N LEU A 21 52.46 -29.23 -14.85
CA LEU A 21 51.10 -29.18 -14.31
C LEU A 21 50.56 -30.59 -14.03
N VAL A 22 50.62 -31.49 -15.02
CA VAL A 22 50.17 -32.88 -14.90
C VAL A 22 50.92 -33.63 -13.78
N ARG A 23 52.24 -33.45 -13.68
CA ARG A 23 53.05 -34.04 -12.59
C ARG A 23 52.70 -33.47 -11.22
N SER A 24 52.35 -32.19 -11.13
CA SER A 24 52.00 -31.57 -9.85
C SER A 24 50.63 -32.03 -9.37
N LEU A 25 49.64 -32.10 -10.27
CA LEU A 25 48.31 -32.64 -9.97
C LEU A 25 48.37 -34.09 -9.47
N THR A 26 49.14 -34.95 -10.14
CA THR A 26 49.33 -36.35 -9.73
C THR A 26 50.10 -36.51 -8.41
N ARG A 27 51.08 -35.63 -8.15
CA ARG A 27 51.90 -35.69 -6.92
C ARG A 27 51.14 -35.25 -5.67
N PHE A 28 50.23 -34.28 -5.80
CA PHE A 28 49.51 -33.69 -4.67
C PHE A 28 48.09 -34.25 -4.49
N GLN A 29 47.74 -35.34 -5.17
CA GLN A 29 46.46 -36.02 -4.95
C GLN A 29 46.29 -36.38 -3.46
N GLY A 30 45.16 -35.98 -2.87
CA GLY A 30 44.86 -36.22 -1.46
C GLY A 30 45.49 -35.21 -0.48
N ARG A 31 46.14 -34.13 -0.95
CA ARG A 31 46.74 -33.07 -0.12
C ARG A 31 46.55 -31.69 -0.74
N PHE A 32 46.40 -30.68 0.11
CA PHE A 32 46.36 -29.29 -0.35
C PHE A 32 47.69 -28.87 -0.99
N SER A 33 47.59 -28.23 -2.16
CA SER A 33 48.68 -27.52 -2.84
C SER A 33 48.08 -26.46 -3.75
N LEU A 34 48.62 -25.24 -3.70
CA LEU A 34 48.18 -24.13 -4.53
C LEU A 34 49.06 -24.02 -5.78
N ILE A 35 48.48 -24.18 -6.96
CA ILE A 35 49.18 -24.07 -8.25
C ILE A 35 48.63 -22.86 -9.01
N LEU A 36 49.52 -21.96 -9.43
CA LEU A 36 49.14 -20.82 -10.26
C LEU A 36 49.50 -21.09 -11.71
N VAL A 37 48.51 -20.91 -12.59
CA VAL A 37 48.68 -21.03 -14.04
C VAL A 37 48.37 -19.67 -14.67
N ARG A 38 49.35 -19.11 -15.37
CA ARG A 38 49.24 -17.86 -16.12
C ARG A 38 48.92 -18.15 -17.57
N CYS A 39 47.76 -17.71 -18.01
CA CYS A 39 47.33 -17.80 -19.40
C CYS A 39 46.44 -16.59 -19.71
N ASN A 40 46.88 -15.73 -20.63
CA ASN A 40 46.16 -14.53 -21.04
C ASN A 40 45.22 -14.78 -22.23
N TYR A 41 45.08 -16.02 -22.70
CA TYR A 41 44.35 -16.34 -23.92
C TYR A 41 43.35 -17.47 -23.65
N ALA A 42 42.05 -17.16 -23.68
CA ALA A 42 40.98 -18.13 -23.40
C ALA A 42 41.04 -19.35 -24.33
N SER A 43 41.29 -19.14 -25.63
CA SER A 43 41.43 -20.22 -26.62
C SER A 43 42.60 -21.17 -26.33
N LEU A 44 43.71 -20.65 -25.79
CA LEU A 44 44.85 -21.46 -25.35
C LEU A 44 44.53 -22.17 -24.04
N ARG A 45 43.89 -21.49 -23.09
CA ARG A 45 43.44 -22.09 -21.82
C ARG A 45 42.57 -23.31 -22.07
N ASP A 46 41.56 -23.21 -22.93
CA ASP A 46 40.64 -24.31 -23.23
C ASP A 46 41.35 -25.49 -23.92
N ARG A 47 42.29 -25.21 -24.84
CA ARG A 47 43.17 -26.23 -25.45
C ARG A 47 44.01 -26.95 -24.39
N ILE A 48 44.63 -26.21 -23.46
CA ILE A 48 45.44 -26.78 -22.40
C ILE A 48 44.58 -27.57 -21.41
N LEU A 49 43.39 -27.09 -21.04
CA LEU A 49 42.43 -27.82 -20.21
C LEU A 49 42.06 -29.16 -20.84
N GLN A 50 41.76 -29.19 -22.14
CA GLN A 50 41.51 -30.43 -22.86
C GLN A 50 42.72 -31.38 -22.84
N GLN A 51 43.92 -30.87 -23.09
CA GLN A 51 45.14 -31.68 -23.03
C GLN A 51 45.44 -32.20 -21.62
N VAL A 52 45.13 -31.44 -20.57
CA VAL A 52 45.25 -31.91 -19.19
C VAL A 52 44.25 -33.02 -18.91
N ARG A 53 42.99 -32.91 -19.37
CA ARG A 53 41.98 -33.97 -19.23
C ARG A 53 42.38 -35.26 -19.95
N GLU A 54 43.03 -35.18 -21.12
CA GLU A 54 43.48 -36.34 -21.88
C GLU A 54 44.72 -37.02 -21.27
N ARG A 55 45.62 -36.24 -20.64
CA ARG A 55 46.89 -36.73 -20.08
C ARG A 55 46.81 -37.09 -18.59
N CYS A 56 45.80 -36.61 -17.86
CA CYS A 56 45.57 -36.93 -16.45
C CYS A 56 44.56 -38.08 -16.27
N SER A 57 44.89 -39.03 -15.42
CA SER A 57 44.04 -40.17 -15.03
C SER A 57 43.17 -39.89 -13.79
N ILE A 58 43.07 -38.63 -13.38
CA ILE A 58 42.52 -38.17 -12.10
C ILE A 58 41.21 -37.38 -12.34
N GLN A 59 40.24 -37.43 -11.43
CA GLN A 59 38.98 -36.68 -11.57
C GLN A 59 39.18 -35.19 -11.23
N ILE A 60 39.24 -34.35 -12.27
CA ILE A 60 39.36 -32.88 -12.16
C ILE A 60 37.98 -32.24 -12.24
N ARG A 61 37.67 -31.32 -11.30
CA ARG A 61 36.48 -30.46 -11.38
C ARG A 61 36.86 -29.01 -11.67
N GLU A 62 35.99 -28.32 -12.41
CA GLU A 62 36.14 -26.92 -12.78
C GLU A 62 35.10 -26.08 -12.05
N LEU A 63 35.55 -24.96 -11.49
CA LEU A 63 34.75 -23.94 -10.84
C LEU A 63 34.88 -22.65 -11.65
N ASN A 64 33.78 -22.22 -12.28
CA ASN A 64 33.70 -20.92 -12.92
C ASN A 64 33.13 -19.92 -11.92
N LEU A 65 33.91 -18.92 -11.52
CA LEU A 65 33.45 -17.89 -10.60
C LEU A 65 32.39 -17.00 -11.27
N LEU A 66 31.33 -16.70 -10.52
CA LEU A 66 30.33 -15.72 -10.91
C LEU A 66 30.86 -14.31 -10.66
N GLU A 67 30.41 -13.33 -11.46
CA GLU A 67 30.79 -11.91 -11.36
C GLU A 67 30.52 -11.32 -9.95
N SER A 68 29.57 -11.90 -9.21
CA SER A 68 29.13 -11.49 -7.87
C SER A 68 29.83 -12.23 -6.71
N ALA A 69 30.82 -13.07 -6.99
CA ALA A 69 31.52 -13.84 -5.96
C ALA A 69 32.23 -12.90 -4.96
N LYS A 70 31.91 -13.02 -3.68
CA LYS A 70 32.50 -12.18 -2.60
C LYS A 70 33.69 -12.81 -1.90
N THR A 71 33.71 -14.14 -1.71
CA THR A 71 34.86 -14.84 -1.12
C THR A 71 35.15 -16.15 -1.84
N LEU A 72 36.44 -16.41 -2.10
CA LEU A 72 36.87 -17.62 -2.81
C LEU A 72 36.63 -18.89 -1.98
N TYR A 73 36.92 -18.83 -0.67
CA TYR A 73 36.80 -20.01 0.21
C TYR A 73 35.34 -20.47 0.36
N THR A 74 34.41 -19.55 0.65
CA THR A 74 33.00 -19.92 0.83
C THR A 74 32.38 -20.42 -0.47
N THR A 75 32.79 -19.86 -1.62
CA THR A 75 32.31 -20.32 -2.93
C THR A 75 32.74 -21.77 -3.19
N ILE A 76 34.00 -22.11 -2.91
CA ILE A 76 34.50 -23.49 -3.03
C ILE A 76 33.78 -24.44 -2.07
N VAL A 77 33.57 -24.04 -0.80
CA VAL A 77 32.90 -24.87 0.20
C VAL A 77 31.42 -25.06 -0.11
N ASN A 78 30.70 -24.03 -0.56
CA ASN A 78 29.28 -24.13 -0.87
C ASN A 78 29.02 -25.05 -2.08
N GLU A 79 29.92 -25.04 -3.06
CA GLU A 79 29.74 -25.81 -4.29
C GLU A 79 30.27 -27.25 -4.18
N PHE A 80 31.33 -27.48 -3.39
CA PHE A 80 32.00 -28.78 -3.31
C PHE A 80 32.07 -29.40 -1.91
N GLY A 81 31.50 -28.76 -0.89
CA GLY A 81 31.58 -29.06 0.56
C GLY A 81 31.97 -30.49 0.96
N GLU A 82 31.10 -31.48 0.74
CA GLU A 82 31.32 -32.88 1.16
C GLU A 82 31.60 -33.86 0.00
N GLN A 83 31.73 -33.38 -1.24
CA GLN A 83 31.95 -34.27 -2.39
C GLN A 83 33.44 -34.57 -2.60
N PRO A 84 33.86 -35.85 -2.70
CA PRO A 84 35.27 -36.17 -2.93
C PRO A 84 35.69 -35.73 -4.35
N THR A 85 36.68 -34.85 -4.42
CA THR A 85 37.35 -34.45 -5.67
C THR A 85 38.85 -34.72 -5.53
N ASP A 86 39.47 -35.15 -6.62
CA ASP A 86 40.92 -35.40 -6.61
C ASP A 86 41.73 -34.13 -6.93
N ALA A 87 41.14 -33.17 -7.64
CA ALA A 87 41.72 -31.84 -7.94
C ALA A 87 40.64 -30.82 -8.35
N LEU A 88 40.86 -29.55 -8.03
CA LEU A 88 39.98 -28.43 -8.38
C LEU A 88 40.71 -27.40 -9.27
N MET A 89 40.07 -26.98 -10.35
CA MET A 89 40.50 -25.86 -11.20
C MET A 89 39.52 -24.69 -11.06
N VAL A 90 40.02 -23.50 -10.71
CA VAL A 90 39.22 -22.29 -10.60
C VAL A 90 39.52 -21.38 -11.79
N LEU A 91 38.44 -20.93 -12.45
CA LEU A 91 38.40 -20.13 -13.67
C LEU A 91 37.53 -18.88 -13.43
N GLY A 92 37.73 -17.82 -14.23
CA GLY A 92 36.88 -16.63 -14.19
C GLY A 92 37.20 -15.64 -13.06
N LEU A 93 38.44 -15.62 -12.56
CA LEU A 93 38.88 -14.60 -11.59
C LEU A 93 38.91 -13.20 -12.22
N GLU A 94 39.14 -13.14 -13.53
CA GLU A 94 39.13 -11.93 -14.35
C GLU A 94 37.75 -11.28 -14.47
N SER A 95 36.67 -12.04 -14.33
CA SER A 95 35.29 -11.59 -14.52
C SER A 95 34.62 -11.06 -13.22
N VAL A 96 35.31 -11.13 -12.08
CA VAL A 96 34.75 -10.71 -10.78
C VAL A 96 34.79 -9.18 -10.64
N VAL A 97 33.64 -8.55 -10.36
CA VAL A 97 33.51 -7.08 -10.26
C VAL A 97 34.35 -6.53 -9.11
N ALA A 98 34.21 -7.11 -7.91
CA ALA A 98 34.93 -6.70 -6.69
C ALA A 98 36.16 -7.60 -6.40
N LEU A 99 37.02 -7.79 -7.41
CA LEU A 99 38.16 -8.70 -7.31
C LEU A 99 39.12 -8.35 -6.15
N ASP A 100 39.37 -7.06 -5.89
CA ASP A 100 40.30 -6.64 -4.82
C ASP A 100 39.78 -7.04 -3.43
N ASP A 101 38.47 -6.95 -3.18
CA ASP A 101 37.85 -7.37 -1.93
C ASP A 101 37.86 -8.88 -1.76
N LEU A 102 37.57 -9.63 -2.84
CA LEU A 102 37.65 -11.09 -2.84
C LEU A 102 39.07 -11.56 -2.52
N LEU A 103 40.09 -10.94 -3.11
CA LEU A 103 41.50 -11.27 -2.84
C LEU A 103 41.91 -10.88 -1.42
N ALA A 104 41.47 -9.73 -0.91
CA ALA A 104 41.73 -9.32 0.46
C ALA A 104 41.08 -10.25 1.49
N ALA A 105 39.83 -10.67 1.26
CA ALA A 105 39.15 -11.67 2.08
C ALA A 105 39.85 -13.02 2.02
N THR A 106 40.26 -13.46 0.83
CA THR A 106 41.02 -14.71 0.63
C THR A 106 42.34 -14.68 1.40
N ASN A 107 43.03 -13.54 1.43
CA ASN A 107 44.28 -13.39 2.16
C ASN A 107 44.09 -13.49 3.69
N LYS A 108 42.98 -12.96 4.22
CA LYS A 108 42.62 -13.06 5.64
C LYS A 108 42.26 -14.49 6.05
N VAL A 109 41.61 -15.25 5.17
CA VAL A 109 41.07 -16.59 5.44
C VAL A 109 42.00 -17.70 4.94
N ARG A 110 43.25 -17.37 4.56
CA ARG A 110 44.19 -18.32 3.92
C ARG A 110 44.38 -19.63 4.69
N ASP A 111 44.41 -19.57 6.03
CA ASP A 111 44.73 -20.74 6.86
C ASP A 111 43.67 -21.84 6.71
N GLN A 112 42.44 -21.47 6.36
CA GLN A 112 41.34 -22.41 6.11
C GLN A 112 41.54 -23.21 4.82
N PHE A 113 42.23 -22.68 3.81
CA PHE A 113 42.50 -23.42 2.56
C PHE A 113 43.39 -24.65 2.78
N SER A 114 44.22 -24.66 3.83
CA SER A 114 45.05 -25.81 4.18
C SER A 114 44.24 -27.06 4.57
N SER A 115 42.95 -26.89 4.86
CA SER A 115 42.03 -27.98 5.22
C SER A 115 41.54 -28.80 4.02
N PHE A 116 41.70 -28.32 2.78
CA PHE A 116 41.22 -29.03 1.60
C PHE A 116 42.05 -30.31 1.33
N PRO A 117 41.41 -31.47 1.07
CA PRO A 117 42.12 -32.72 0.80
C PRO A 117 42.58 -32.87 -0.67
N PHE A 118 42.67 -31.78 -1.43
CA PHE A 118 43.01 -31.80 -2.87
C PHE A 118 43.79 -30.55 -3.30
N PRO A 119 44.56 -30.62 -4.41
CA PRO A 119 45.24 -29.46 -4.98
C PRO A 119 44.24 -28.52 -5.67
N VAL A 120 44.50 -27.22 -5.55
CA VAL A 120 43.72 -26.14 -6.17
C VAL A 120 44.59 -25.44 -7.21
N VAL A 121 44.13 -25.42 -8.45
CA VAL A 121 44.76 -24.71 -9.58
C VAL A 121 43.97 -23.43 -9.82
N LEU A 122 44.63 -22.27 -9.69
CA LEU A 122 44.03 -20.99 -10.07
C LEU A 122 44.57 -20.57 -11.44
N TRP A 123 43.66 -20.41 -12.38
CA TRP A 123 43.94 -19.79 -13.67
C TRP A 123 43.86 -18.28 -13.52
N VAL A 124 44.93 -17.57 -13.87
CA VAL A 124 45.04 -16.12 -13.71
C VAL A 124 45.60 -15.48 -14.97
N THR A 125 45.07 -14.31 -15.33
CA THR A 125 45.69 -13.42 -16.31
C THR A 125 46.83 -12.63 -15.65
N ASP A 126 47.64 -11.93 -16.45
CA ASP A 126 48.70 -11.08 -15.94
C ASP A 126 48.17 -9.91 -15.08
N GLY A 127 46.99 -9.38 -15.41
CA GLY A 127 46.29 -8.37 -14.62
C GLY A 127 45.92 -8.90 -13.24
N VAL A 128 45.24 -10.05 -13.19
CA VAL A 128 44.85 -10.72 -11.94
C VAL A 128 46.08 -11.11 -11.13
N PHE A 129 47.15 -11.60 -11.76
CA PHE A 129 48.39 -11.96 -11.07
C PHE A 129 49.07 -10.75 -10.41
N LYS A 130 49.14 -9.59 -11.09
CA LYS A 130 49.67 -8.35 -10.50
C LYS A 130 48.83 -7.90 -9.29
N LYS A 131 47.50 -7.98 -9.39
CA LYS A 131 46.59 -7.68 -8.27
C LYS A 131 46.77 -8.66 -7.11
N LEU A 132 46.88 -9.95 -7.38
CA LEU A 132 47.15 -10.99 -6.38
C LEU A 132 48.44 -10.73 -5.60
N VAL A 133 49.52 -10.37 -6.30
CA VAL A 133 50.81 -10.04 -5.66
C VAL A 133 50.70 -8.79 -4.78
N ARG A 134 49.87 -7.81 -5.17
CA ARG A 134 49.68 -6.54 -4.44
C ARG A 134 48.76 -6.68 -3.23
N VAL A 135 47.61 -7.35 -3.39
CA VAL A 135 46.50 -7.35 -2.42
C VAL A 135 46.54 -8.58 -1.52
N ALA A 136 47.02 -9.73 -2.01
CA ALA A 136 47.10 -10.99 -1.28
C ALA A 136 48.52 -11.60 -1.33
N PRO A 137 49.57 -10.87 -0.89
CA PRO A 137 50.96 -11.34 -0.97
C PRO A 137 51.19 -12.62 -0.17
N ASP A 138 50.47 -12.75 0.93
CA ASP A 138 50.59 -13.83 1.91
C ASP A 138 49.99 -15.14 1.39
N PHE A 139 48.82 -15.10 0.76
CA PHE A 139 48.24 -16.23 0.04
C PHE A 139 49.08 -16.63 -1.19
N ARG A 140 49.66 -15.64 -1.90
CA ARG A 140 50.57 -15.90 -3.02
C ARG A 140 51.79 -16.72 -2.62
N THR A 141 52.32 -16.59 -1.39
CA THR A 141 53.52 -17.35 -0.97
C THR A 141 53.33 -18.87 -0.94
N TRP A 142 52.08 -19.36 -0.84
CA TRP A 142 51.79 -20.80 -0.83
C TRP A 142 51.91 -21.44 -2.22
N ALA A 143 51.92 -20.64 -3.28
CA ALA A 143 52.12 -21.12 -4.64
C ALA A 143 53.59 -21.05 -5.07
N GLY A 144 54.02 -22.02 -5.87
CA GLY A 144 55.31 -22.02 -6.55
C GLY A 144 55.46 -20.90 -7.61
N PRO A 145 56.54 -20.92 -8.42
CA PRO A 145 56.59 -20.10 -9.62
C PRO A 145 55.41 -20.44 -10.55
N PRO A 146 54.70 -19.43 -11.10
CA PRO A 146 53.51 -19.68 -11.91
C PRO A 146 53.91 -20.37 -13.22
N LEU A 147 53.11 -21.34 -13.65
CA LEU A 147 53.28 -21.99 -14.95
C LEU A 147 52.73 -21.05 -16.03
N GLN A 148 53.56 -20.69 -17.00
CA GLN A 148 53.18 -19.73 -18.04
C GLN A 148 52.85 -20.47 -19.34
N PHE A 149 51.76 -20.06 -19.99
CA PHE A 149 51.35 -20.49 -21.32
C PHE A 149 51.18 -19.28 -22.24
N THR A 150 51.87 -19.27 -23.38
CA THR A 150 51.82 -18.18 -24.37
C THR A 150 51.58 -18.71 -25.79
N LEU A 151 50.98 -17.90 -26.66
CA LEU A 151 50.76 -18.27 -28.06
C LEU A 151 52.03 -18.02 -28.92
N PRO A 152 52.30 -18.86 -29.94
CA PRO A 152 53.32 -18.61 -30.96
C PRO A 152 53.00 -17.39 -31.83
N ASP A 153 54.02 -16.75 -32.42
CA ASP A 153 53.87 -15.50 -33.19
C ASP A 153 52.95 -15.63 -34.42
N GLU A 154 52.99 -16.77 -35.12
CA GLU A 154 52.11 -17.04 -36.26
C GLU A 154 50.65 -17.20 -35.84
N GLU A 155 50.40 -17.80 -34.67
CA GLU A 155 49.05 -17.94 -34.10
C GLU A 155 48.55 -16.59 -33.56
N LEU A 156 49.41 -15.76 -32.96
CA LEU A 156 49.06 -14.41 -32.47
C LEU A 156 48.65 -13.48 -33.61
N THR A 157 49.47 -13.41 -34.66
CA THR A 157 49.17 -12.58 -35.85
C THR A 157 47.96 -13.11 -36.62
N GLY A 158 47.80 -14.43 -36.70
CA GLY A 158 46.61 -15.09 -37.25
C GLY A 158 45.33 -14.75 -36.47
N LEU A 159 45.38 -14.82 -35.13
CA LEU A 159 44.27 -14.48 -34.24
C LEU A 159 43.86 -13.01 -34.42
N LEU A 160 44.81 -12.08 -34.43
CA LEU A 160 44.52 -10.66 -34.65
C LEU A 160 43.89 -10.40 -36.01
N ARG A 161 44.41 -11.01 -37.09
CA ARG A 161 43.86 -10.83 -38.43
C ARG A 161 42.44 -11.40 -38.52
N GLN A 162 42.23 -12.59 -37.96
CA GLN A 162 40.90 -13.21 -37.91
C GLN A 162 39.91 -12.35 -37.14
N GLN A 163 40.28 -11.85 -35.95
CA GLN A 163 39.43 -10.99 -35.13
C GLN A 163 39.17 -9.64 -35.82
N ALA A 164 40.19 -9.05 -36.47
CA ALA A 164 40.03 -7.81 -37.24
C ALA A 164 39.04 -7.98 -38.40
N GLU A 165 39.13 -9.06 -39.18
CA GLU A 165 38.19 -9.36 -40.27
C GLU A 165 36.78 -9.62 -39.74
N GLN A 166 36.66 -10.35 -38.64
CA GLN A 166 35.40 -10.64 -37.96
C GLN A 166 34.72 -9.37 -37.45
N VAL A 167 35.46 -8.47 -36.81
CA VAL A 167 34.97 -7.19 -36.26
C VAL A 167 34.36 -6.30 -37.34
N PHE A 168 34.97 -6.19 -38.53
CA PHE A 168 34.42 -5.39 -39.63
C PHE A 168 33.26 -6.07 -40.39
N ALA A 169 33.11 -7.39 -40.23
CA ALA A 169 31.98 -8.15 -40.79
C ALA A 169 30.77 -8.13 -39.86
N ASP A 170 30.98 -8.39 -38.56
CA ASP A 170 29.97 -8.39 -37.51
C ASP A 170 30.63 -8.08 -36.15
N GLU A 171 30.29 -6.94 -35.56
CA GLU A 171 30.81 -6.51 -34.25
C GLU A 171 30.51 -7.49 -33.12
N SER A 172 29.41 -8.25 -33.22
CA SER A 172 29.03 -9.25 -32.21
C SER A 172 29.95 -10.47 -32.20
N SER A 173 30.73 -10.66 -33.27
CA SER A 173 31.71 -11.75 -33.37
C SER A 173 33.07 -11.42 -32.72
N PHE A 174 33.23 -10.20 -32.19
CA PHE A 174 34.44 -9.79 -31.48
C PHE A 174 34.50 -10.35 -30.06
N THR A 175 35.46 -11.25 -29.85
CA THR A 175 35.53 -12.07 -28.62
C THR A 175 36.68 -11.71 -27.68
N LEU A 176 37.68 -10.93 -28.13
CA LEU A 176 38.83 -10.58 -27.30
C LEU A 176 38.43 -9.59 -26.19
N GLU A 177 38.81 -9.92 -24.96
CA GLU A 177 38.72 -9.00 -23.82
C GLU A 177 39.87 -7.98 -23.83
N GLY A 178 39.73 -6.89 -23.07
CA GLY A 178 40.74 -5.82 -22.98
C GLY A 178 42.12 -6.33 -22.57
N ASP A 179 42.17 -7.18 -21.55
CA ASP A 179 43.41 -7.77 -21.05
C ASP A 179 44.07 -8.71 -22.09
N GLU A 180 43.27 -9.41 -22.90
CA GLU A 180 43.80 -10.27 -23.96
C GLU A 180 44.42 -9.46 -25.10
N LEU A 181 43.74 -8.38 -25.54
CA LEU A 181 44.26 -7.51 -26.60
C LEU A 181 45.55 -6.79 -26.17
N GLU A 182 45.60 -6.28 -24.94
CA GLU A 182 46.82 -5.69 -24.37
C GLU A 182 47.96 -6.71 -24.26
N ALA A 183 47.66 -7.96 -23.86
CA ALA A 183 48.65 -9.03 -23.80
C ALA A 183 49.19 -9.37 -25.18
N VAL A 184 48.35 -9.42 -26.22
CA VAL A 184 48.79 -9.63 -27.60
C VAL A 184 49.74 -8.50 -28.04
N GLU A 185 49.38 -7.23 -27.79
CA GLU A 185 50.23 -6.09 -28.14
C GLU A 185 51.60 -6.13 -27.42
N GLN A 186 51.60 -6.41 -26.11
CA GLN A 186 52.83 -6.50 -25.31
C GLN A 186 53.70 -7.68 -25.76
N ASP A 187 53.11 -8.83 -26.06
CA ASP A 187 53.84 -10.01 -26.56
C ASP A 187 54.46 -9.72 -27.94
N LEU A 188 53.76 -9.03 -28.84
CA LEU A 188 54.30 -8.66 -30.16
C LEU A 188 55.40 -7.59 -30.07
N GLN A 189 55.24 -6.60 -29.17
CA GLN A 189 56.23 -5.55 -28.94
C GLN A 189 57.51 -6.08 -28.30
N THR A 190 57.39 -6.93 -27.28
CA THR A 190 58.55 -7.54 -26.59
C THR A 190 59.33 -8.49 -27.50
N ARG A 191 58.65 -9.13 -28.46
CA ARG A 191 59.27 -9.99 -29.48
C ARG A 191 59.80 -9.23 -30.71
N GLY A 192 59.59 -7.91 -30.77
CA GLY A 192 60.18 -7.03 -31.79
C GLY A 192 59.59 -7.17 -33.20
N GLN A 193 58.33 -7.58 -33.32
CA GLN A 193 57.67 -7.80 -34.61
C GLN A 193 56.97 -6.52 -35.10
N GLU A 194 57.29 -6.05 -36.31
CA GLU A 194 56.58 -4.90 -36.92
C GLU A 194 55.25 -5.35 -37.53
N LEU A 195 54.14 -4.84 -36.98
CA LEU A 195 52.81 -5.06 -37.55
C LEU A 195 52.60 -4.26 -38.84
N ASP A 196 51.90 -4.89 -39.79
CA ASP A 196 51.41 -4.29 -41.03
C ASP A 196 50.60 -3.01 -40.72
N PRO A 197 50.81 -1.88 -41.45
CA PRO A 197 49.98 -0.68 -41.33
C PRO A 197 48.46 -0.95 -41.34
N GLU A 198 47.97 -1.92 -42.12
CA GLU A 198 46.55 -2.29 -42.14
C GLU A 198 46.10 -2.94 -40.82
N LEU A 199 46.94 -3.82 -40.27
CA LEU A 199 46.67 -4.48 -38.99
C LEU A 199 46.76 -3.49 -37.83
N LYS A 200 47.66 -2.50 -37.90
CA LYS A 200 47.75 -1.40 -36.92
C LYS A 200 46.48 -0.55 -36.90
N ALA A 201 45.93 -0.20 -38.07
CA ALA A 201 44.68 0.54 -38.17
C ALA A 201 43.48 -0.27 -37.67
N SER A 202 43.44 -1.57 -37.96
CA SER A 202 42.41 -2.49 -37.47
C SER A 202 42.48 -2.68 -35.95
N LEU A 203 43.69 -2.75 -35.39
CA LEU A 203 43.92 -2.85 -33.96
C LEU A 203 43.54 -1.56 -33.21
N ALA A 204 43.78 -0.39 -33.81
CA ALA A 204 43.24 0.87 -33.29
C ALA A 204 41.69 0.86 -33.24
N PHE A 205 41.03 0.28 -34.24
CA PHE A 205 39.57 0.13 -34.22
C PHE A 205 39.09 -0.82 -33.11
N MET A 206 39.69 -2.01 -32.98
CA MET A 206 39.37 -2.96 -31.91
C MET A 206 39.59 -2.37 -30.52
N ARG A 207 40.67 -1.60 -30.34
CA ARG A 207 40.95 -0.89 -29.09
C ARG A 207 39.91 0.18 -28.77
N GLY A 208 39.43 0.89 -29.79
CA GLY A 208 38.31 1.83 -29.64
C GLY A 208 37.05 1.14 -29.11
N LEU A 209 36.70 -0.04 -29.64
CA LEU A 209 35.53 -0.82 -29.18
C LEU A 209 35.67 -1.27 -27.72
N ILE A 210 36.88 -1.66 -27.28
CA ILE A 210 37.16 -2.03 -25.89
C ILE A 210 37.05 -0.80 -24.97
N HIS A 211 37.68 0.32 -25.34
CA HIS A 211 37.56 1.56 -24.56
C HIS A 211 36.10 2.02 -24.45
N GLU A 212 35.31 1.85 -25.50
CA GLU A 212 33.87 2.11 -25.47
C GLU A 212 33.13 1.21 -24.49
N ARG A 213 33.42 -0.11 -24.46
CA ARG A 213 32.86 -1.06 -23.47
C ARG A 213 33.26 -0.70 -22.03
N CYS A 214 34.46 -0.15 -21.83
CA CYS A 214 34.96 0.31 -20.53
C CYS A 214 34.55 1.77 -20.18
N ASN A 215 33.66 2.39 -20.96
CA ASN A 215 33.20 3.77 -20.79
C ASN A 215 34.32 4.85 -20.81
N GLN A 216 35.42 4.57 -21.50
CA GLN A 216 36.56 5.48 -21.70
C GLN A 216 36.44 6.22 -23.04
N LEU A 217 35.44 7.12 -23.12
CA LEU A 217 35.00 7.72 -24.38
C LEU A 217 36.09 8.54 -25.10
N ASP A 218 36.93 9.29 -24.36
CA ASP A 218 38.00 10.09 -24.97
C ASP A 218 39.09 9.22 -25.63
N ALA A 219 39.50 8.14 -24.95
CA ALA A 219 40.47 7.19 -25.49
C ALA A 219 39.90 6.45 -26.72
N ALA A 220 38.60 6.15 -26.72
CA ALA A 220 37.92 5.54 -27.86
C ALA A 220 37.91 6.48 -29.08
N LEU A 221 37.61 7.77 -28.89
CA LEU A 221 37.64 8.77 -29.97
C LEU A 221 39.02 8.86 -30.62
N ASP A 222 40.08 8.94 -29.82
CA ASP A 222 41.46 8.99 -30.34
C ASP A 222 41.75 7.74 -31.18
N CYS A 223 41.42 6.55 -30.68
CA CYS A 223 41.64 5.29 -31.37
C CYS A 223 40.89 5.20 -32.72
N TYR A 224 39.61 5.61 -32.74
CA TYR A 224 38.81 5.63 -33.96
C TYR A 224 39.31 6.67 -34.97
N GLN A 225 39.73 7.86 -34.53
CA GLN A 225 40.32 8.86 -35.43
C GLN A 225 41.63 8.38 -36.07
N HIS A 226 42.49 7.71 -35.29
CA HIS A 226 43.73 7.11 -35.81
C HIS A 226 43.45 6.02 -36.84
N SER A 227 42.46 5.15 -36.59
CA SER A 227 42.04 4.14 -37.57
C SER A 227 41.47 4.78 -38.84
N LEU A 228 40.57 5.76 -38.69
CA LEU A 228 39.90 6.44 -39.80
C LEU A 228 40.89 7.13 -40.75
N ALA A 229 41.95 7.75 -40.21
CA ALA A 229 42.97 8.44 -41.00
C ALA A 229 43.65 7.50 -42.02
N PHE A 230 43.91 6.24 -41.64
CA PHE A 230 44.49 5.24 -42.53
C PHE A 230 43.49 4.79 -43.61
N TRP A 231 42.26 4.46 -43.21
CA TRP A 231 41.25 3.93 -44.15
C TRP A 231 40.78 4.98 -45.16
N GLN A 232 40.81 6.27 -44.82
CA GLN A 232 40.56 7.38 -45.74
C GLN A 232 41.62 7.46 -46.85
N GLN A 233 42.89 7.24 -46.53
CA GLN A 233 43.99 7.29 -47.50
C GLN A 233 43.93 6.12 -48.49
N ASN A 234 43.44 4.95 -48.05
CA ASN A 234 43.38 3.72 -48.85
C ASN A 234 42.03 3.46 -49.54
N SER A 235 41.09 4.42 -49.51
CA SER A 235 39.77 4.36 -50.20
C SER A 235 38.86 3.16 -49.86
N HIS A 236 39.00 2.57 -48.67
CA HIS A 236 38.13 1.48 -48.21
C HIS A 236 36.82 2.01 -47.62
N LEU A 237 35.77 2.14 -48.45
CA LEU A 237 34.51 2.78 -48.09
C LEU A 237 33.74 2.09 -46.95
N HIS A 238 33.75 0.75 -46.88
CA HIS A 238 33.03 0.00 -45.84
C HIS A 238 33.58 0.26 -44.43
N GLN A 239 34.90 0.16 -44.27
CA GLN A 239 35.61 0.45 -43.01
C GLN A 239 35.46 1.92 -42.60
N GLN A 240 35.55 2.86 -43.56
CA GLN A 240 35.32 4.28 -43.27
C GLN A 240 33.90 4.55 -42.75
N GLY A 241 32.89 3.90 -43.33
CA GLY A 241 31.50 4.02 -42.90
C GLY A 241 31.30 3.51 -41.47
N LEU A 242 31.81 2.32 -41.14
CA LEU A 242 31.72 1.74 -39.79
C LEU A 242 32.46 2.55 -38.74
N ILE A 243 33.67 3.04 -39.03
CA ILE A 243 34.40 3.87 -38.06
C ILE A 243 33.70 5.22 -37.85
N SER A 244 33.11 5.79 -38.90
CA SER A 244 32.31 7.02 -38.78
C SER A 244 31.03 6.81 -37.96
N LEU A 245 30.41 5.63 -38.02
CA LEU A 245 29.29 5.26 -37.16
C LEU A 245 29.69 5.31 -35.69
N HIS A 246 30.77 4.61 -35.32
CA HIS A 246 31.25 4.54 -33.93
C HIS A 246 31.69 5.89 -33.38
N LEU A 247 32.38 6.71 -34.19
CA LEU A 247 32.66 8.11 -33.83
C LEU A 247 31.36 8.87 -33.52
N GLY A 248 30.34 8.72 -34.36
CA GLY A 248 29.03 9.31 -34.13
C GLY A 248 28.37 8.87 -32.82
N LEU A 249 28.40 7.57 -32.52
CA LEU A 249 27.82 6.99 -31.31
C LEU A 249 28.57 7.42 -30.04
N VAL A 250 29.89 7.49 -30.08
CA VAL A 250 30.70 7.96 -28.95
C VAL A 250 30.46 9.45 -28.67
N TYR A 251 30.39 10.29 -29.70
CA TYR A 251 30.04 11.70 -29.52
C TYR A 251 28.62 11.89 -28.97
N TYR A 252 27.67 11.02 -29.36
CA TYR A 252 26.31 11.04 -28.81
C TYR A 252 26.29 10.72 -27.31
N ARG A 253 27.04 9.71 -26.87
CA ARG A 253 27.13 9.30 -25.46
C ARG A 253 27.91 10.27 -24.58
N LYS A 254 28.85 11.03 -25.15
CA LYS A 254 29.75 11.89 -24.37
C LYS A 254 29.05 13.05 -23.67
N SER A 255 28.24 13.83 -24.40
CA SER A 255 27.45 14.94 -23.84
C SER A 255 26.55 15.56 -24.90
N GLU A 256 25.47 16.23 -24.48
CA GLU A 256 24.56 16.98 -25.38
C GLU A 256 25.29 18.02 -26.25
N GLN A 257 26.31 18.68 -25.71
CA GLN A 257 27.13 19.67 -26.44
C GLN A 257 27.86 19.08 -27.67
N ASN A 258 28.02 17.76 -27.73
CA ASN A 258 28.72 17.05 -28.82
C ASN A 258 27.76 16.43 -29.83
N TRP A 259 26.44 16.60 -29.68
CA TRP A 259 25.45 16.02 -30.60
C TRP A 259 25.54 16.58 -32.02
N GLN A 260 26.03 17.82 -32.21
CA GLN A 260 26.35 18.36 -33.53
C GLN A 260 27.47 17.56 -34.23
N GLU A 261 28.53 17.20 -33.51
CA GLU A 261 29.60 16.36 -34.07
C GLU A 261 29.08 14.94 -34.35
N SER A 262 28.26 14.38 -33.46
CA SER A 262 27.58 13.11 -33.69
C SER A 262 26.75 13.13 -34.99
N ARG A 263 25.95 14.18 -35.20
CA ARG A 263 25.17 14.40 -36.44
C ARG A 263 26.08 14.40 -37.66
N ASN A 264 27.21 15.13 -37.63
CA ASN A 264 28.12 15.23 -38.76
C ASN A 264 28.73 13.86 -39.14
N TYR A 265 29.19 13.10 -38.15
CA TYR A 265 29.79 11.78 -38.38
C TYR A 265 28.76 10.72 -38.82
N LEU A 266 27.55 10.74 -38.25
CA LEU A 266 26.45 9.85 -38.66
C LEU A 266 25.94 10.19 -40.07
N GLN A 267 25.80 11.46 -40.42
CA GLN A 267 25.45 11.88 -41.78
C GLN A 267 26.51 11.39 -42.77
N ARG A 268 27.79 11.61 -42.46
CA ARG A 268 28.91 11.14 -43.27
C ARG A 268 28.92 9.62 -43.43
N CYS A 269 28.59 8.88 -42.38
CA CYS A 269 28.44 7.42 -42.41
C CYS A 269 27.38 6.98 -43.45
N LEU A 270 26.19 7.58 -43.41
CA LEU A 270 25.11 7.27 -44.34
C LEU A 270 25.50 7.62 -45.79
N ASP A 271 26.09 8.80 -46.00
CA ASP A 271 26.55 9.23 -47.34
C ASP A 271 27.60 8.26 -47.92
N ILE A 272 28.52 7.75 -47.08
CA ILE A 272 29.52 6.76 -47.48
C ILE A 272 28.84 5.44 -47.87
N PHE A 273 27.90 4.92 -47.07
CA PHE A 273 27.20 3.67 -47.39
C PHE A 273 26.33 3.80 -48.64
N GLU A 274 25.74 4.98 -48.89
CA GLU A 274 25.02 5.28 -50.13
C GLU A 274 25.95 5.30 -51.33
N SER A 275 27.12 5.94 -51.21
CA SER A 275 28.15 5.93 -52.27
C SER A 275 28.67 4.51 -52.56
N ALA A 276 28.70 3.64 -51.56
CA ALA A 276 29.08 2.24 -51.66
C ALA A 276 27.93 1.31 -52.11
N GLN A 277 26.74 1.85 -52.42
CA GLN A 277 25.54 1.11 -52.81
C GLN A 277 25.05 0.07 -51.78
N ARG A 278 25.41 0.24 -50.50
CA ARG A 278 25.04 -0.64 -49.37
C ARG A 278 23.76 -0.17 -48.68
N SER A 279 22.64 -0.27 -49.39
CA SER A 279 21.31 0.11 -48.88
C SER A 279 20.83 -0.70 -47.66
N ASP A 280 21.41 -1.88 -47.43
CA ASP A 280 21.24 -2.70 -46.22
C ASP A 280 21.81 -2.01 -44.97
N LEU A 281 23.02 -1.46 -45.06
CA LEU A 281 23.66 -0.75 -43.94
C LEU A 281 23.03 0.62 -43.70
N VAL A 282 22.59 1.31 -44.75
CA VAL A 282 21.83 2.56 -44.62
C VAL A 282 20.55 2.31 -43.83
N ALA A 283 19.76 1.29 -44.18
CA ALA A 283 18.56 0.92 -43.42
C ALA A 283 18.90 0.51 -41.97
N LYS A 284 20.01 -0.18 -41.74
CA LYS A 284 20.40 -0.59 -40.37
C LYS A 284 20.69 0.60 -39.45
N TYR A 285 21.31 1.67 -39.96
CA TYR A 285 21.84 2.75 -39.13
C TYR A 285 21.12 4.10 -39.25
N ILE A 286 20.19 4.28 -40.18
CA ILE A 286 19.48 5.55 -40.40
C ILE A 286 18.73 6.04 -39.15
N SER A 287 18.17 5.13 -38.33
CA SER A 287 17.50 5.48 -37.07
C SER A 287 18.42 6.15 -36.05
N GLN A 288 19.72 5.85 -36.06
CA GLN A 288 20.68 6.44 -35.10
C GLN A 288 20.83 7.94 -35.34
N LEU A 289 20.85 8.38 -36.61
CA LEU A 289 20.82 9.81 -36.94
C LEU A 289 19.48 10.45 -36.54
N GLY A 290 18.38 9.71 -36.67
CA GLY A 290 17.05 10.15 -36.20
C GLY A 290 17.03 10.48 -34.70
N LYS A 291 17.62 9.61 -33.86
CA LYS A 291 17.75 9.83 -32.41
C LYS A 291 18.53 11.10 -32.06
N VAL A 292 19.63 11.34 -32.77
CA VAL A 292 20.44 12.57 -32.57
C VAL A 292 19.68 13.81 -33.01
N LEU A 293 18.98 13.78 -34.15
CA LEU A 293 18.17 14.91 -34.62
C LEU A 293 16.99 15.22 -33.70
N ARG A 294 16.36 14.19 -33.11
CA ARG A 294 15.34 14.34 -32.06
C ARG A 294 15.92 15.06 -30.84
N GLY A 295 17.10 14.64 -30.36
CA GLY A 295 17.78 15.31 -29.23
C GLY A 295 18.18 16.76 -29.54
N LEU A 296 18.59 17.05 -30.77
CA LEU A 296 18.92 18.41 -31.22
C LEU A 296 17.69 19.29 -31.52
N GLU A 297 16.47 18.75 -31.40
CA GLU A 297 15.21 19.41 -31.76
C GLU A 297 15.19 19.94 -33.22
N ASP A 298 15.94 19.34 -34.14
CA ASP A 298 15.96 19.68 -35.57
C ASP A 298 14.83 18.94 -36.31
N TRP A 299 13.59 19.38 -36.06
CA TRP A 299 12.37 18.70 -36.51
C TRP A 299 12.22 18.63 -38.03
N GLU A 300 12.74 19.60 -38.79
CA GLU A 300 12.67 19.60 -40.26
C GLU A 300 13.60 18.55 -40.86
N SER A 301 14.85 18.49 -40.38
CA SER A 301 15.81 17.46 -40.80
C SER A 301 15.32 16.07 -40.38
N LEU A 302 14.76 15.93 -39.17
CA LEU A 302 14.19 14.68 -38.69
C LEU A 302 13.03 14.22 -39.56
N HIS A 303 12.12 15.11 -39.96
CA HIS A 303 11.00 14.77 -40.83
C HIS A 303 11.48 14.21 -42.18
N ASN A 304 12.42 14.89 -42.84
CA ASN A 304 12.95 14.47 -44.13
C ASN A 304 13.72 13.13 -44.03
N LEU A 305 14.52 12.96 -42.98
CA LEU A 305 15.23 11.70 -42.72
C LEU A 305 14.25 10.56 -42.47
N THR A 306 13.20 10.79 -41.67
CA THR A 306 12.21 9.77 -41.31
C THR A 306 11.39 9.35 -42.52
N GLN A 307 11.03 10.26 -43.44
CA GLN A 307 10.38 9.88 -44.70
C GLN A 307 11.27 8.95 -45.55
N LYS A 308 12.58 9.22 -45.58
CA LYS A 308 13.55 8.37 -46.28
C LYS A 308 13.72 7.02 -45.56
N ALA A 309 13.78 7.01 -44.23
CA ALA A 309 13.86 5.80 -43.40
C ALA A 309 12.63 4.91 -43.58
N LEU A 310 11.42 5.50 -43.56
CA LEU A 310 10.16 4.79 -43.74
C LEU A 310 10.11 4.04 -45.08
N ALA A 311 10.56 4.66 -46.17
CA ALA A 311 10.63 4.01 -47.48
C ALA A 311 11.63 2.85 -47.54
N LEU A 312 12.71 2.91 -46.75
CA LEU A 312 13.70 1.83 -46.64
C LEU A 312 13.19 0.70 -45.73
N HIS A 313 12.65 1.04 -44.55
CA HIS A 313 12.18 0.08 -43.56
C HIS A 313 10.90 -0.66 -43.99
N GLN A 314 10.01 -0.03 -44.77
CA GLN A 314 8.87 -0.74 -45.37
C GLN A 314 9.28 -1.90 -46.29
N ASN A 315 10.44 -1.80 -46.92
CA ASN A 315 10.94 -2.82 -47.84
C ASN A 315 11.86 -3.85 -47.15
N ARG A 316 12.60 -3.45 -46.11
CA ARG A 316 13.71 -4.24 -45.55
C ARG A 316 13.92 -4.14 -44.03
N GLY A 317 13.13 -3.34 -43.31
CA GLY A 317 13.33 -3.04 -41.89
C GLY A 317 12.65 -4.04 -40.95
N SER A 318 13.05 -4.01 -39.68
CA SER A 318 12.34 -4.73 -38.62
C SER A 318 11.03 -4.01 -38.24
N PRO A 319 10.03 -4.72 -37.67
CA PRO A 319 8.83 -4.08 -37.14
C PRO A 319 9.14 -2.97 -36.11
N SER A 320 10.18 -3.16 -35.29
CA SER A 320 10.63 -2.16 -34.31
C SER A 320 11.14 -0.87 -34.95
N GLN A 321 11.92 -0.98 -36.04
CA GLN A 321 12.39 0.18 -36.81
C GLN A 321 11.24 0.92 -37.49
N LEU A 322 10.25 0.18 -38.01
CA LEU A 322 9.07 0.78 -38.62
C LEU A 322 8.21 1.53 -37.59
N ALA A 323 8.04 0.97 -36.40
CA ALA A 323 7.37 1.64 -35.29
C ALA A 323 8.13 2.90 -34.84
N GLU A 324 9.46 2.86 -34.86
CA GLU A 324 10.31 4.01 -34.55
C GLU A 324 10.14 5.16 -35.54
N ASP A 325 10.08 4.87 -36.84
CA ASP A 325 9.81 5.87 -37.88
C ASP A 325 8.45 6.56 -37.67
N TYR A 326 7.40 5.78 -37.40
CA TYR A 326 6.09 6.34 -37.08
C TYR A 326 6.10 7.13 -35.77
N GLY A 327 6.90 6.72 -34.79
CA GLY A 327 7.17 7.45 -33.56
C GLY A 327 7.76 8.85 -33.82
N PHE A 328 8.82 8.94 -34.62
CA PHE A 328 9.43 10.22 -35.00
C PHE A 328 8.44 11.12 -35.77
N LEU A 329 7.64 10.56 -36.68
CA LEU A 329 6.59 11.32 -37.36
C LEU A 329 5.53 11.84 -36.39
N ALA A 330 5.16 11.04 -35.39
CA ALA A 330 4.21 11.45 -34.35
C ALA A 330 4.74 12.60 -33.50
N GLU A 331 6.02 12.56 -33.09
CA GLU A 331 6.67 13.65 -32.34
C GLU A 331 6.75 14.95 -33.15
N VAL A 332 7.18 14.86 -34.42
CA VAL A 332 7.25 16.01 -35.33
C VAL A 332 5.85 16.61 -35.52
N ALA A 333 4.82 15.78 -35.69
CA ALA A 333 3.44 16.25 -35.83
C ALA A 333 2.93 16.92 -34.54
N LEU A 334 3.25 16.36 -33.37
CA LEU A 334 2.88 16.91 -32.06
C LEU A 334 3.50 18.30 -31.86
N LYS A 335 4.80 18.47 -32.14
CA LYS A 335 5.50 19.76 -32.01
C LYS A 335 5.01 20.81 -33.01
N ASN A 336 4.51 20.39 -34.18
CA ASN A 336 3.90 21.25 -35.18
C ASN A 336 2.41 21.54 -34.95
N ASN A 337 1.86 21.20 -33.78
CA ASN A 337 0.44 21.36 -33.42
C ASN A 337 -0.54 20.61 -34.35
N ARG A 338 -0.09 19.54 -35.01
CA ARG A 338 -0.92 18.70 -35.90
C ARG A 338 -1.43 17.48 -35.14
N TRP A 339 -2.37 17.74 -34.22
CA TRP A 339 -2.85 16.74 -33.24
C TRP A 339 -3.43 15.48 -33.87
N GLN A 340 -4.16 15.61 -34.98
CA GLN A 340 -4.76 14.46 -35.68
C GLN A 340 -3.70 13.56 -36.33
N GLU A 341 -2.69 14.15 -36.96
CA GLU A 341 -1.57 13.41 -37.56
C GLU A 341 -0.75 12.71 -36.46
N ALA A 342 -0.43 13.42 -35.38
CA ALA A 342 0.28 12.86 -34.23
C ALA A 342 -0.44 11.65 -33.62
N ASN A 343 -1.77 11.76 -33.46
CA ASN A 343 -2.62 10.69 -32.95
C ASN A 343 -2.61 9.45 -33.86
N GLN A 344 -2.71 9.65 -35.18
CA GLN A 344 -2.68 8.57 -36.17
C GLN A 344 -1.33 7.86 -36.19
N TRP A 345 -0.22 8.60 -36.27
CA TRP A 345 1.12 8.02 -36.33
C TRP A 345 1.49 7.29 -35.03
N ALA A 346 1.14 7.84 -33.87
CA ALA A 346 1.36 7.16 -32.58
C ALA A 346 0.56 5.85 -32.46
N LYS A 347 -0.69 5.82 -32.95
CA LYS A 347 -1.50 4.58 -33.01
C LYS A 347 -0.86 3.54 -33.92
N GLN A 348 -0.41 3.94 -35.11
CA GLN A 348 0.26 3.02 -36.04
C GLN A 348 1.55 2.44 -35.46
N ALA A 349 2.36 3.25 -34.79
CA ALA A 349 3.55 2.78 -34.09
C ALA A 349 3.22 1.71 -33.03
N LEU A 350 2.19 1.94 -32.22
CA LEU A 350 1.73 0.99 -31.19
C LEU A 350 1.15 -0.29 -31.80
N GLU A 351 0.34 -0.20 -32.86
CA GLU A 351 -0.23 -1.38 -33.54
C GLU A 351 0.86 -2.29 -34.12
N ILE A 352 1.95 -1.73 -34.65
CA ILE A 352 3.08 -2.52 -35.17
C ILE A 352 3.79 -3.26 -34.03
N LEU A 353 3.98 -2.61 -32.88
CA LEU A 353 4.62 -3.21 -31.71
C LEU A 353 3.75 -4.28 -31.03
N ASP A 354 2.44 -4.07 -30.95
CA ASP A 354 1.51 -5.07 -30.41
C ASP A 354 1.47 -6.32 -31.30
N ASN A 355 1.55 -6.15 -32.62
CA ASN A 355 1.59 -7.27 -33.57
C ASN A 355 2.92 -8.03 -33.55
N SER A 356 4.06 -7.39 -33.24
CA SER A 356 5.36 -8.06 -33.15
C SER A 356 5.55 -8.84 -31.84
N SER A 357 4.99 -8.35 -30.73
CA SER A 357 5.08 -9.02 -29.42
C SER A 357 4.50 -10.44 -29.40
N ASN A 358 3.46 -10.70 -30.21
CA ASN A 358 2.85 -12.04 -30.37
C ASN A 358 3.71 -13.03 -31.19
N VAL A 359 4.74 -12.57 -31.90
CA VAL A 359 5.59 -13.41 -32.77
C VAL A 359 6.91 -13.79 -32.08
N GLU A 360 7.37 -13.00 -31.11
CA GLU A 360 8.69 -13.18 -30.47
C GLU A 360 8.68 -14.12 -29.24
N GLU A 361 7.52 -14.48 -28.68
CA GLU A 361 7.45 -15.51 -27.61
C GLU A 361 7.85 -16.92 -28.10
N GLY A 362 7.91 -17.16 -29.42
CA GLY A 362 8.30 -18.44 -30.01
C GLY A 362 9.80 -18.60 -30.35
N ARG A 363 10.63 -17.58 -30.14
CA ARG A 363 12.08 -17.61 -30.45
C ARG A 363 12.91 -17.12 -29.25
N ARG A 364 12.97 -17.92 -28.18
CA ARG A 364 13.78 -17.62 -26.98
C ARG A 364 15.02 -18.48 -26.79
N ASP A 365 15.46 -19.21 -27.81
CA ASP A 365 16.73 -19.92 -27.75
C ASP A 365 17.73 -19.32 -28.75
N TYR A 366 18.90 -18.95 -28.22
CA TYR A 366 20.10 -18.43 -28.87
C TYR A 366 20.06 -16.96 -29.31
N LEU A 367 20.58 -16.07 -28.45
CA LEU A 367 21.55 -15.01 -28.75
C LEU A 367 21.81 -14.19 -27.46
N VAL A 368 22.89 -14.52 -26.75
CA VAL A 368 23.47 -13.73 -25.64
C VAL A 368 24.86 -13.31 -26.09
N GLY A 369 25.16 -12.00 -26.10
CA GLY A 369 26.48 -11.49 -26.52
C GLY A 369 26.55 -10.03 -26.96
N HIS A 370 26.10 -9.09 -26.12
CA HIS A 370 26.48 -7.67 -26.02
C HIS A 370 26.58 -6.77 -27.28
N SER A 371 25.58 -5.90 -27.43
CA SER A 371 25.78 -4.49 -27.81
C SER A 371 24.87 -3.60 -26.95
N ASN A 372 25.47 -2.80 -26.04
CA ASN A 372 24.78 -1.82 -25.20
C ASN A 372 24.20 -0.62 -25.98
N LEU A 373 23.67 -0.81 -27.19
CA LEU A 373 22.94 0.20 -27.96
C LEU A 373 21.89 -0.36 -28.94
N THR A 374 21.67 -1.68 -28.99
CA THR A 374 20.59 -2.28 -29.78
C THR A 374 19.96 -3.48 -29.08
N GLU A 375 19.74 -3.41 -27.76
CA GLU A 375 18.66 -4.18 -27.14
C GLU A 375 17.34 -3.47 -27.47
N ASP A 376 16.79 -3.76 -28.65
CA ASP A 376 15.41 -3.45 -29.06
C ASP A 376 14.43 -4.26 -28.18
N LYS A 377 14.41 -4.01 -26.87
CA LYS A 377 13.17 -4.09 -26.11
C LYS A 377 12.34 -2.85 -26.48
N PRO A 378 11.00 -2.91 -26.49
CA PRO A 378 10.15 -1.81 -26.94
C PRO A 378 10.17 -0.65 -25.94
N LEU A 379 11.29 0.08 -25.88
CA LEU A 379 11.57 1.14 -24.92
C LEU A 379 10.71 2.39 -25.18
N ASN A 380 10.21 2.56 -26.39
CA ASN A 380 9.43 3.73 -26.79
C ASN A 380 7.91 3.56 -26.67
N CYS A 381 7.40 2.40 -26.22
CA CYS A 381 5.96 2.20 -26.00
C CYS A 381 5.38 3.27 -25.06
N GLY A 382 6.08 3.58 -23.98
CA GLY A 382 5.67 4.61 -23.03
C GLY A 382 5.60 6.00 -23.69
N LEU A 383 6.60 6.35 -24.49
CA LEU A 383 6.64 7.60 -25.25
C LEU A 383 5.51 7.71 -26.27
N TYR A 384 5.17 6.64 -27.00
CA TYR A 384 4.08 6.66 -27.98
C TYR A 384 2.71 6.77 -27.31
N HIS A 385 2.49 6.08 -26.19
CA HIS A 385 1.30 6.28 -25.37
C HIS A 385 1.21 7.71 -24.82
N PHE A 386 2.34 8.31 -24.47
CA PHE A 386 2.42 9.69 -24.00
C PHE A 386 2.08 10.72 -25.10
N ILE A 387 2.64 10.56 -26.31
CA ILE A 387 2.31 11.40 -27.47
C ILE A 387 0.83 11.24 -27.84
N LEU A 388 0.34 10.00 -27.84
CA LEU A 388 -1.07 9.71 -28.09
C LEU A 388 -1.96 10.41 -27.06
N ALA A 389 -1.63 10.33 -25.77
CA ALA A 389 -2.40 11.01 -24.73
C ALA A 389 -2.36 12.54 -24.85
N LYS A 390 -1.19 13.14 -25.11
CA LYS A 390 -1.07 14.59 -25.36
C LYS A 390 -1.96 15.01 -26.53
N SER A 391 -1.92 14.27 -27.65
CA SER A 391 -2.77 14.56 -28.81
C SER A 391 -4.26 14.43 -28.50
N GLN A 392 -4.66 13.44 -27.70
CA GLN A 392 -6.06 13.20 -27.31
C GLN A 392 -6.58 14.25 -26.34
N GLN A 393 -5.74 14.74 -25.45
CA GLN A 393 -6.09 15.84 -24.56
C GLN A 393 -6.41 17.12 -25.33
N GLU A 394 -5.59 17.50 -26.31
CA GLU A 394 -5.85 18.67 -27.16
C GLU A 394 -7.07 18.47 -28.09
N LEU A 395 -7.51 17.22 -28.29
CA LEU A 395 -8.73 16.85 -29.01
C LEU A 395 -9.96 16.70 -28.09
N ASP A 396 -9.86 17.06 -26.81
CA ASP A 396 -10.92 16.96 -25.80
C ASP A 396 -11.37 15.51 -25.46
N GLU A 397 -10.52 14.51 -25.75
CA GLU A 397 -10.73 13.10 -25.40
C GLU A 397 -10.10 12.75 -24.04
N ILE A 398 -10.53 13.42 -22.97
CA ILE A 398 -9.85 13.39 -21.65
C ILE A 398 -9.74 11.97 -21.05
N GLN A 399 -10.78 11.14 -21.15
CA GLN A 399 -10.74 9.77 -20.59
C GLN A 399 -9.76 8.85 -21.33
N ASN A 400 -9.65 9.01 -22.65
CA ASN A 400 -8.67 8.27 -23.45
C ASN A 400 -7.25 8.72 -23.14
N ALA A 401 -7.04 10.02 -22.94
CA ALA A 401 -5.76 10.59 -22.55
C ALA A 401 -5.28 10.02 -21.20
N ILE A 402 -6.14 9.97 -20.18
CA ILE A 402 -5.79 9.35 -18.88
C ILE A 402 -5.45 7.86 -19.06
N SER A 403 -6.29 7.11 -19.78
CA SER A 403 -6.04 5.68 -20.00
C SER A 403 -4.70 5.41 -20.68
N ASN A 404 -4.33 6.24 -21.66
CA ASN A 404 -3.03 6.11 -22.34
C ASN A 404 -1.87 6.60 -21.46
N LEU A 405 -2.04 7.63 -20.63
CA LEU A 405 -1.00 8.04 -19.70
C LEU A 405 -0.75 7.01 -18.59
N ASP A 406 -1.79 6.34 -18.07
CA ASP A 406 -1.60 5.23 -17.12
C ASP A 406 -0.82 4.09 -17.76
N LYS A 407 -1.13 3.75 -19.02
CA LYS A 407 -0.32 2.79 -19.80
C LYS A 407 1.11 3.29 -20.02
N ALA A 408 1.30 4.59 -20.26
CA ALA A 408 2.63 5.18 -20.41
C ALA A 408 3.44 5.06 -19.12
N ARG A 409 2.84 5.35 -17.96
CA ARG A 409 3.47 5.17 -16.64
C ARG A 409 3.86 3.70 -16.42
N ASP A 410 2.98 2.76 -16.72
CA ASP A 410 3.24 1.32 -16.51
C ASP A 410 4.35 0.78 -17.44
N LYS A 411 4.59 1.43 -18.58
CA LYS A 411 5.56 1.01 -19.60
C LYS A 411 6.91 1.71 -19.48
N THR A 412 6.95 2.92 -18.93
CA THR A 412 8.18 3.71 -18.74
C THR A 412 8.74 3.47 -17.34
N GLN A 413 10.01 3.10 -17.21
CA GLN A 413 10.66 3.00 -15.89
C GLN A 413 11.54 4.25 -15.63
N PRO A 414 11.64 4.75 -14.38
CA PRO A 414 12.40 5.97 -14.05
C PRO A 414 13.88 5.94 -14.47
N HIS A 415 14.52 4.77 -14.45
CA HIS A 415 15.92 4.62 -14.87
C HIS A 415 16.12 4.61 -16.39
N GLN A 416 15.04 4.45 -17.18
CA GLN A 416 15.11 4.45 -18.65
C GLN A 416 15.02 5.87 -19.21
N ASP A 417 14.04 6.64 -18.74
CA ASP A 417 13.84 8.04 -19.12
C ASP A 417 13.16 8.81 -17.99
N LEU A 418 13.98 9.42 -17.13
CA LEU A 418 13.53 10.15 -15.94
C LEU A 418 12.65 11.36 -16.32
N ASN A 419 13.03 12.10 -17.37
CA ASN A 419 12.31 13.30 -17.79
C ASN A 419 10.93 12.94 -18.33
N LEU A 420 10.83 11.91 -19.19
CA LEU A 420 9.55 11.43 -19.68
C LEU A 420 8.67 10.91 -18.54
N TYR A 421 9.22 10.17 -17.59
CA TYR A 421 8.46 9.66 -16.45
C TYR A 421 7.88 10.79 -15.59
N LEU A 422 8.69 11.80 -15.25
CA LEU A 422 8.23 12.97 -14.50
C LEU A 422 7.18 13.77 -15.26
N GLU A 423 7.32 13.93 -16.58
CA GLU A 423 6.29 14.57 -17.41
C GLU A 423 4.97 13.78 -17.42
N ILE A 424 5.03 12.45 -17.50
CA ILE A 424 3.84 11.58 -17.44
C ILE A 424 3.11 11.77 -16.10
N LEU A 425 3.83 11.72 -14.98
CA LEU A 425 3.26 11.90 -13.63
C LEU A 425 2.64 13.28 -13.47
N ALA A 426 3.34 14.34 -13.88
CA ALA A 426 2.84 15.71 -13.80
C ALA A 426 1.55 15.89 -14.62
N LYS A 427 1.49 15.29 -15.81
CA LYS A 427 0.30 15.38 -16.67
C LYS A 427 -0.87 14.57 -16.12
N LEU A 428 -0.65 13.33 -15.69
CA LEU A 428 -1.67 12.52 -15.00
C LEU A 428 -2.22 13.25 -13.79
N ARG A 429 -1.35 13.83 -12.96
CA ARG A 429 -1.75 14.60 -11.78
C ARG A 429 -2.68 15.74 -12.14
N SER A 430 -2.35 16.53 -13.16
CA SER A 430 -3.20 17.64 -13.61
C SER A 430 -4.60 17.17 -14.05
N LEU A 431 -4.68 16.10 -14.84
CA LEU A 431 -5.94 15.56 -15.33
C LEU A 431 -6.80 14.93 -14.22
N TYR A 432 -6.19 14.22 -13.27
CA TYR A 432 -6.90 13.66 -12.13
C TYR A 432 -7.43 14.77 -11.21
N PHE A 433 -6.65 15.83 -11.00
CA PHE A 433 -7.07 16.99 -10.21
C PHE A 433 -8.27 17.70 -10.85
N ASP A 434 -8.23 17.93 -12.16
CA ASP A 434 -9.33 18.58 -12.91
C ASP A 434 -10.62 17.74 -12.92
N GLN A 435 -10.51 16.41 -12.82
CA GLN A 435 -11.67 15.50 -12.70
C GLN A 435 -12.25 15.39 -11.27
N GLY A 436 -11.67 16.08 -10.28
CA GLY A 436 -12.07 15.96 -8.87
C GLY A 436 -11.58 14.68 -8.19
N LYS A 437 -10.66 13.94 -8.81
CA LYS A 437 -10.00 12.74 -8.24
C LYS A 437 -8.75 13.14 -7.46
N TYR A 438 -8.96 13.85 -6.35
CA TYR A 438 -7.90 14.47 -5.57
C TYR A 438 -6.96 13.46 -4.91
N ARG A 439 -7.47 12.29 -4.52
CA ARG A 439 -6.66 11.21 -3.91
C ARG A 439 -5.60 10.72 -4.89
N GLU A 440 -6.00 10.37 -6.10
CA GLU A 440 -5.11 9.88 -7.15
C GLU A 440 -4.10 10.95 -7.57
N ALA A 441 -4.54 12.21 -7.69
CA ALA A 441 -3.65 13.33 -8.00
C ALA A 441 -2.59 13.56 -6.89
N PHE A 442 -2.99 13.41 -5.62
CA PHE A 442 -2.08 13.53 -4.49
C PHE A 442 -1.07 12.38 -4.42
N TYR A 443 -1.49 11.14 -4.67
CA TYR A 443 -0.54 10.02 -4.73
C TYR A 443 0.49 10.16 -5.87
N LEU A 444 0.07 10.65 -7.04
CA LEU A 444 1.01 10.96 -8.13
C LEU A 444 1.99 12.08 -7.76
N LYS A 445 1.56 13.06 -6.96
CA LYS A 445 2.44 14.10 -6.40
C LYS A 445 3.49 13.49 -5.47
N LEU A 446 3.10 12.56 -4.61
CA LEU A 446 4.03 11.84 -3.73
C LEU A 446 5.01 10.99 -4.53
N GLU A 447 4.53 10.20 -5.49
CA GLU A 447 5.35 9.39 -6.39
C GLU A 447 6.38 10.24 -7.15
N GLN A 448 5.95 11.40 -7.67
CA GLN A 448 6.86 12.34 -8.32
C GLN A 448 7.96 12.82 -7.37
N ARG A 449 7.61 13.19 -6.12
CA ARG A 449 8.58 13.65 -5.11
C ARG A 449 9.54 12.56 -4.68
N GLU A 450 9.07 11.31 -4.59
CA GLU A 450 9.88 10.14 -4.26
C GLU A 450 10.91 9.87 -5.36
N VAL A 451 10.48 9.88 -6.63
CA VAL A 451 11.38 9.74 -7.77
C VAL A 451 12.38 10.90 -7.83
N GLU A 452 11.94 12.15 -7.66
CA GLU A 452 12.84 13.31 -7.58
C GLU A 452 13.86 13.15 -6.45
N SER A 453 13.48 12.63 -5.29
CA SER A 453 14.40 12.37 -4.17
C SER A 453 15.38 11.24 -4.49
N GLN A 454 14.91 10.15 -5.11
CA GLN A 454 15.73 8.98 -5.45
C GLN A 454 16.84 9.32 -6.44
N TYR A 455 16.55 10.18 -7.41
CA TYR A 455 17.50 10.60 -8.45
C TYR A 455 18.27 11.88 -8.11
N GLY A 456 18.19 12.37 -6.87
CA GLY A 456 18.91 13.57 -6.46
C GLY A 456 18.46 14.83 -7.21
N LEU A 457 17.17 14.99 -7.47
CA LEU A 457 16.55 16.22 -7.98
C LEU A 457 15.87 17.02 -6.86
N ARG A 458 15.61 16.41 -5.69
CA ARG A 458 14.97 17.03 -4.53
C ARG A 458 15.89 17.10 -3.32
N ALA A 459 16.12 18.31 -2.78
CA ALA A 459 16.92 18.54 -1.57
C ALA A 459 16.10 18.42 -0.29
N PHE A 460 14.85 18.89 -0.32
CA PHE A 460 14.00 19.02 0.87
C PHE A 460 12.70 18.20 0.73
N ILE A 461 12.41 17.40 1.75
CA ILE A 461 11.29 16.44 1.75
C ILE A 461 10.02 17.07 2.36
N GLY A 462 10.18 18.10 3.20
CA GLY A 462 9.06 18.79 3.86
C GLY A 462 8.71 18.18 5.23
N ALA A 463 7.42 18.18 5.59
CA ALA A 463 6.95 17.67 6.89
C ALA A 463 6.85 16.13 6.98
N GLY A 464 7.03 15.42 5.86
CA GLY A 464 6.93 13.96 5.75
C GLY A 464 7.99 13.20 6.54
N ARG A 465 7.67 11.96 6.93
CA ARG A 465 8.66 11.03 7.52
C ARG A 465 9.63 10.57 6.41
N LEU A 466 10.93 10.62 6.70
CA LEU A 466 11.97 10.04 5.86
C LEU A 466 11.79 8.50 5.83
N GLN A 467 11.38 7.95 4.70
CA GLN A 467 11.39 6.50 4.49
C GLN A 467 12.78 6.07 3.97
N PRO A 468 13.30 4.90 4.39
CA PRO A 468 14.48 4.33 3.76
C PRO A 468 14.18 4.07 2.28
N ALA A 469 15.03 4.54 1.37
CA ALA A 469 14.80 4.38 -0.06
C ALA A 469 14.80 2.89 -0.43
N VAL A 470 13.64 2.37 -0.85
CA VAL A 470 13.51 0.98 -1.32
C VAL A 470 13.85 0.94 -2.79
N VAL A 471 14.97 0.28 -3.15
CA VAL A 471 15.24 -0.05 -4.55
C VAL A 471 14.30 -1.16 -4.99
N SER A 472 13.32 -0.82 -5.84
CA SER A 472 12.51 -1.83 -6.55
C SER A 472 13.27 -2.38 -7.75
N ARG A 473 13.65 -3.66 -7.70
CA ARG A 473 13.90 -4.48 -8.89
C ARG A 473 12.68 -5.38 -9.15
N GLY A 474 11.81 -4.89 -10.05
CA GLY A 474 10.83 -5.65 -10.84
C GLY A 474 10.00 -6.74 -10.16
N GLU A 475 8.82 -6.38 -9.62
CA GLU A 475 7.63 -7.26 -9.59
C GLU A 475 6.35 -6.44 -9.31
N TRP A 476 5.97 -5.54 -10.22
CA TRP A 476 4.60 -4.98 -10.24
C TRP A 476 3.70 -5.87 -11.11
N GLY A 477 3.21 -6.96 -10.51
CA GLY A 477 2.36 -7.95 -11.15
C GLY A 477 1.03 -8.16 -10.44
N ARG A 478 -0.04 -7.52 -10.98
CA ARG A 478 -1.47 -7.88 -10.89
C ARG A 478 -2.12 -8.01 -9.50
N GLY A 479 -3.00 -7.05 -9.18
CA GLY A 479 -4.15 -7.28 -8.29
C GLY A 479 -4.72 -6.04 -7.62
N ARG A 480 -5.47 -5.19 -8.33
CA ARG A 480 -6.40 -4.24 -7.68
C ARG A 480 -7.79 -4.85 -7.60
N GLY A 481 -8.11 -5.31 -6.39
CA GLY A 481 -9.46 -5.64 -5.96
C GLY A 481 -9.52 -5.78 -4.44
N GLY A 482 -10.01 -4.74 -3.77
CA GLY A 482 -10.62 -4.84 -2.43
C GLY A 482 -9.71 -4.82 -1.20
N GLU A 483 -9.89 -3.78 -0.38
CA GLU A 483 -9.81 -3.76 1.10
C GLU A 483 -8.47 -3.97 1.83
N GLY A 484 -7.98 -2.88 2.44
CA GLY A 484 -7.46 -2.81 3.81
C GLY A 484 -6.28 -3.69 4.20
N MET A 485 -5.05 -3.19 4.06
CA MET A 485 -3.93 -3.61 4.91
C MET A 485 -2.83 -2.53 4.93
N VAL A 486 -2.83 -1.70 5.96
CA VAL A 486 -1.67 -0.91 6.40
C VAL A 486 -1.20 -1.58 7.67
N GLY A 487 -0.04 -2.23 7.61
CA GLY A 487 0.56 -2.90 8.76
C GLY A 487 1.55 -3.98 8.33
N SER A 488 2.81 -3.77 8.72
CA SER A 488 3.92 -4.74 8.71
C SER A 488 4.38 -5.24 7.34
N LEU A 489 5.23 -4.46 6.67
CA LEU A 489 6.21 -4.99 5.73
C LEU A 489 7.47 -5.35 6.53
N GLY A 490 7.50 -6.59 7.01
CA GLY A 490 8.67 -7.19 7.61
C GLY A 490 9.79 -7.43 6.59
N SER A 491 11.00 -7.54 7.13
CA SER A 491 12.35 -7.70 6.57
C SER A 491 12.60 -8.70 5.43
N SER A 492 11.60 -9.24 4.73
CA SER A 492 11.79 -10.26 3.69
C SER A 492 11.92 -9.74 2.25
N ALA A 493 11.86 -8.42 2.01
CA ALA A 493 12.01 -7.84 0.67
C ALA A 493 13.45 -7.36 0.35
N LEU A 494 14.35 -7.34 1.35
CA LEU A 494 15.72 -6.80 1.23
C LEU A 494 16.76 -7.81 0.72
N SER A 495 16.39 -9.06 0.43
CA SER A 495 17.35 -10.14 0.15
C SER A 495 17.93 -10.14 -1.29
N ARG A 496 17.82 -9.04 -2.05
CA ARG A 496 18.33 -8.96 -3.44
C ARG A 496 18.94 -7.60 -3.84
N VAL A 497 19.65 -6.94 -2.93
CA VAL A 497 20.45 -5.74 -3.25
C VAL A 497 21.94 -6.07 -3.01
N THR A 498 22.83 -5.55 -3.85
CA THR A 498 24.28 -5.71 -3.63
C THR A 498 24.71 -4.92 -2.39
N ALA A 499 25.80 -5.33 -1.72
CA ALA A 499 26.24 -4.63 -0.51
C ALA A 499 26.71 -3.19 -0.80
N GLU A 500 27.15 -2.91 -2.03
CA GLU A 500 27.58 -1.57 -2.47
C GLU A 500 26.38 -0.63 -2.68
N GLU A 501 25.30 -1.09 -3.33
CA GLU A 501 24.07 -0.32 -3.48
C GLU A 501 23.41 -0.02 -2.12
N GLN A 502 23.46 -0.96 -1.16
CA GLN A 502 22.95 -0.74 0.21
C GLN A 502 23.75 0.31 0.98
N VAL A 503 25.06 0.39 0.79
CA VAL A 503 25.93 1.42 1.40
C VAL A 503 25.64 2.79 0.79
N GLU A 504 25.50 2.89 -0.54
CA GLU A 504 25.19 4.15 -1.22
C GLU A 504 23.77 4.67 -0.88
N ILE A 505 22.80 3.77 -0.70
CA ILE A 505 21.45 4.09 -0.21
C ILE A 505 21.47 4.54 1.25
N ALA A 506 22.24 3.87 2.12
CA ALA A 506 22.39 4.27 3.51
C ALA A 506 23.09 5.63 3.63
N GLU A 507 24.17 5.86 2.88
CA GLU A 507 24.92 7.13 2.86
C GLU A 507 24.13 8.28 2.22
N SER A 508 23.32 8.00 1.20
CA SER A 508 22.42 8.98 0.60
C SER A 508 21.32 9.38 1.60
N THR A 509 20.61 8.41 2.20
CA THR A 509 19.49 8.63 3.14
C THR A 509 19.94 9.28 4.47
N VAL A 510 21.07 8.83 5.04
CA VAL A 510 21.64 9.37 6.30
C VAL A 510 21.96 10.86 6.16
N ALA A 511 22.50 11.27 5.02
CA ALA A 511 22.84 12.67 4.78
C ALA A 511 21.61 13.54 4.45
N VAL A 512 20.51 12.99 3.93
CA VAL A 512 19.24 13.76 3.78
C VAL A 512 18.70 14.23 5.13
N SER A 513 18.96 13.50 6.22
CA SER A 513 18.56 13.92 7.57
C SER A 513 19.37 15.10 8.13
N GLY A 514 20.52 15.43 7.52
CA GLY A 514 21.49 16.41 8.05
C GLY A 514 22.15 16.01 9.38
N ARG A 515 21.96 14.76 9.83
CA ARG A 515 22.38 14.26 11.16
C ARG A 515 23.48 13.20 11.09
N GLN A 516 24.26 13.17 10.02
CA GLN A 516 25.30 12.15 9.79
C GLN A 516 26.27 12.01 10.98
N GLN A 517 26.74 13.11 11.56
CA GLN A 517 27.61 13.09 12.73
C GLN A 517 26.95 12.47 13.97
N ASP A 518 25.65 12.70 14.16
CA ASP A 518 24.90 12.11 15.27
C ASP A 518 24.71 10.59 15.06
N VAL A 519 24.47 10.15 13.81
CA VAL A 519 24.40 8.72 13.46
C VAL A 519 25.73 8.02 13.73
N GLU A 520 26.85 8.59 13.27
CA GLU A 520 28.18 8.04 13.53
C GLU A 520 28.51 7.94 15.03
N ARG A 521 28.13 8.95 15.82
CA ARG A 521 28.29 8.92 17.28
C ARG A 521 27.43 7.84 17.93
N LEU A 522 26.20 7.64 17.47
CA LEU A 522 25.32 6.57 17.96
C LEU A 522 25.85 5.18 17.58
N ILE A 523 26.32 4.98 16.35
CA ILE A 523 26.97 3.74 15.91
C ILE A 523 28.19 3.41 16.77
N ASN A 524 29.07 4.40 16.98
CA ASN A 524 30.24 4.26 17.87
C ASN A 524 29.83 3.92 19.31
N ARG A 525 28.69 4.44 19.79
CA ARG A 525 28.16 4.15 21.12
C ARG A 525 27.52 2.76 21.21
N VAL A 526 26.89 2.27 20.15
CA VAL A 526 26.34 0.90 20.09
C VAL A 526 27.48 -0.13 20.06
N ASN A 527 28.58 0.17 19.37
CA ASN A 527 29.77 -0.67 19.29
C ASN A 527 30.56 -0.77 20.61
N ARG A 528 30.25 0.08 21.60
CA ARG A 528 30.91 0.06 22.91
C ARG A 528 30.34 -1.05 23.80
N PRO A 529 31.17 -1.96 24.36
CA PRO A 529 30.66 -3.09 25.16
C PRO A 529 30.00 -2.64 26.47
N ASP A 530 30.43 -1.50 27.03
CA ASP A 530 29.89 -0.89 28.25
C ASP A 530 28.50 -0.25 28.07
N CYS A 531 28.14 0.13 26.84
CA CYS A 531 26.86 0.77 26.52
C CYS A 531 25.81 -0.28 26.14
N LYS A 532 25.10 -0.88 27.10
CA LYS A 532 23.95 -1.77 26.80
C LYS A 532 22.64 -1.03 26.54
N LEU A 533 22.47 0.16 27.13
CA LEU A 533 21.27 0.99 27.00
C LEU A 533 21.66 2.38 26.50
N THR A 534 20.98 2.84 25.44
CA THR A 534 21.07 4.22 24.96
C THR A 534 19.69 4.87 24.97
N VAL A 535 19.57 6.02 25.62
CA VAL A 535 18.33 6.77 25.74
C VAL A 535 18.47 8.08 24.97
N ILE A 536 17.87 8.16 23.80
CA ILE A 536 17.85 9.36 22.96
C ILE A 536 16.70 10.25 23.42
N TYR A 537 17.00 11.49 23.80
CA TYR A 537 15.98 12.45 24.24
C TYR A 537 16.20 13.83 23.63
N GLY A 538 15.10 14.57 23.51
CA GLY A 538 15.11 15.94 23.00
C GLY A 538 13.70 16.49 22.84
N GLN A 539 13.59 17.76 22.47
CA GLN A 539 12.32 18.43 22.17
C GLN A 539 11.59 17.73 20.99
N SER A 540 10.29 17.99 20.82
CA SER A 540 9.57 17.53 19.62
C SER A 540 10.24 18.10 18.36
N GLY A 541 10.21 17.38 17.23
CA GLY A 541 10.68 17.90 15.93
C GLY A 541 12.19 18.02 15.72
N VAL A 542 13.02 17.63 16.69
CA VAL A 542 14.49 17.61 16.55
C VAL A 542 15.01 16.47 15.65
N GLY A 543 14.14 15.58 15.16
CA GLY A 543 14.50 14.49 14.24
C GLY A 543 14.83 13.14 14.89
N LYS A 544 14.30 12.84 16.10
CA LYS A 544 14.56 11.56 16.81
C LYS A 544 14.10 10.31 16.04
N SER A 545 12.88 10.32 15.51
CA SER A 545 12.37 9.21 14.69
C SER A 545 13.13 9.12 13.37
N SER A 546 13.43 10.27 12.74
CA SER A 546 14.18 10.35 11.49
C SER A 546 15.59 9.77 11.61
N ILE A 547 16.32 10.09 12.68
CA ILE A 547 17.68 9.55 12.89
C ILE A 547 17.66 8.04 13.15
N LEU A 548 16.60 7.51 13.79
CA LEU A 548 16.47 6.08 14.04
C LEU A 548 16.08 5.30 12.79
N GLN A 549 15.02 5.71 12.08
CA GLN A 549 14.46 4.98 10.94
C GLN A 549 15.26 5.16 9.65
N ALA A 550 15.67 6.39 9.34
CA ALA A 550 16.33 6.72 8.07
C ALA A 550 17.86 6.74 8.18
N GLY A 551 18.40 6.72 9.40
CA GLY A 551 19.84 6.76 9.66
C GLY A 551 20.37 5.49 10.30
N LEU A 552 20.00 5.26 11.56
CA LEU A 552 20.59 4.22 12.39
C LEU A 552 20.15 2.81 11.96
N LEU A 553 18.88 2.61 11.62
CA LEU A 553 18.35 1.30 11.22
C LEU A 553 19.05 0.75 9.96
N PRO A 554 19.13 1.48 8.82
CA PRO A 554 19.90 1.04 7.65
C PRO A 554 21.38 0.84 7.97
N ALA A 555 21.98 1.73 8.76
CA ALA A 555 23.37 1.59 9.16
C ALA A 555 23.62 0.36 10.04
N LEU A 556 22.65 -0.09 10.82
CA LEU A 556 22.76 -1.32 11.62
C LEU A 556 22.58 -2.58 10.76
N GLU A 557 21.84 -2.53 9.65
CA GLU A 557 21.64 -3.66 8.74
C GLU A 557 22.86 -3.91 7.84
N VAL A 558 23.60 -2.86 7.48
CA VAL A 558 24.74 -2.92 6.56
C VAL A 558 26.07 -3.20 7.27
N ASN A 559 26.23 -2.75 8.53
CA ASN A 559 27.51 -2.82 9.23
C ASN A 559 27.66 -4.10 10.08
N TYR A 560 28.84 -4.73 9.99
CA TYR A 560 29.23 -5.84 10.87
C TYR A 560 29.77 -5.30 12.19
N PHE A 561 29.15 -5.67 13.31
CA PHE A 561 29.56 -5.26 14.65
C PHE A 561 30.15 -6.42 15.43
N GLU A 562 31.31 -6.22 16.06
CA GLU A 562 32.01 -7.24 16.86
C GLU A 562 32.20 -8.61 16.15
N GLY A 563 32.23 -8.64 14.81
CA GLY A 563 32.34 -9.88 14.02
C GLY A 563 31.06 -10.74 13.98
N ARG A 564 29.90 -10.13 14.22
CA ARG A 564 28.58 -10.78 14.26
C ARG A 564 27.60 -10.09 13.33
N ASP A 565 26.58 -10.84 12.91
CA ASP A 565 25.43 -10.29 12.20
C ASP A 565 24.47 -9.59 13.18
N THR A 566 23.99 -8.42 12.78
CA THR A 566 23.06 -7.59 13.55
C THR A 566 21.61 -7.89 13.19
N VAL A 567 20.77 -8.00 14.22
CA VAL A 567 19.32 -8.12 14.09
C VAL A 567 18.67 -6.91 14.75
N PRO A 568 18.41 -5.83 13.99
CA PRO A 568 17.66 -4.69 14.51
C PRO A 568 16.17 -5.04 14.59
N VAL A 569 15.54 -4.71 15.72
CA VAL A 569 14.10 -4.91 15.95
C VAL A 569 13.50 -3.56 16.31
N PHE A 570 12.62 -3.05 15.46
CA PHE A 570 12.02 -1.73 15.60
C PHE A 570 10.60 -1.82 16.14
N VAL A 571 10.27 -1.01 17.14
CA VAL A 571 8.95 -0.93 17.78
C VAL A 571 8.51 0.53 17.89
N ASP A 572 7.37 0.85 17.30
CA ASP A 572 6.72 2.17 17.37
C ASP A 572 5.25 2.12 17.80
N VAL A 573 4.68 0.92 17.98
CA VAL A 573 3.30 0.72 18.46
C VAL A 573 3.31 0.02 19.83
N TYR A 574 2.58 0.59 20.80
CA TYR A 574 2.60 0.16 22.21
C TYR A 574 1.27 -0.40 22.74
N THR A 575 0.26 -0.55 21.88
CA THR A 575 -1.06 -1.08 22.25
C THR A 575 -0.95 -2.53 22.76
N ASP A 576 -0.25 -3.38 22.03
CA ASP A 576 0.22 -4.71 22.47
C ASP A 576 1.71 -4.87 22.14
N TRP A 577 2.56 -4.35 23.03
CA TRP A 577 4.01 -4.36 22.84
C TRP A 577 4.61 -5.77 22.83
N VAL A 578 3.88 -6.79 23.33
CA VAL A 578 4.34 -8.19 23.31
C VAL A 578 4.17 -8.76 21.91
N GLU A 579 3.01 -8.55 21.29
CA GLU A 579 2.76 -9.00 19.92
C GLU A 579 3.73 -8.35 18.92
N GLU A 580 3.97 -7.05 19.04
CA GLU A 580 4.86 -6.36 18.09
C GLU A 580 6.33 -6.69 18.26
N LEU A 581 6.81 -6.90 19.49
CA LEU A 581 8.15 -7.46 19.68
C LEU A 581 8.25 -8.89 19.12
N GLY A 582 7.21 -9.71 19.25
CA GLY A 582 7.18 -11.06 18.69
C GLY A 582 7.20 -11.08 17.15
N ASN A 583 6.46 -10.16 16.53
CA ASN A 583 6.46 -9.96 15.08
C ASN A 583 7.83 -9.49 14.60
N GLY A 584 8.42 -8.48 15.26
CA GLY A 584 9.75 -7.95 14.92
C GLY A 584 10.89 -8.97 15.10
N LEU A 585 10.72 -9.96 15.98
CA LEU A 585 11.67 -11.08 16.17
C LEU A 585 11.37 -12.30 15.28
N GLY A 586 10.32 -12.26 14.44
CA GLY A 586 9.94 -13.35 13.54
C GLY A 586 9.33 -14.58 14.22
N ILE A 587 8.83 -14.46 15.45
CA ILE A 587 8.26 -15.60 16.22
C ILE A 587 6.98 -16.14 15.56
N ASN A 588 6.27 -15.30 14.81
CA ASN A 588 5.05 -15.65 14.07
C ASN A 588 5.30 -16.09 12.61
N SER A 589 6.52 -15.98 12.09
CA SER A 589 6.86 -16.57 10.78
C SER A 589 7.10 -18.07 10.96
N THR A 590 6.45 -18.88 10.13
CA THR A 590 6.62 -20.35 10.07
C THR A 590 8.10 -20.72 10.16
N PRO A 591 8.46 -21.80 10.89
CA PRO A 591 9.87 -22.17 11.05
C PRO A 591 10.50 -22.29 9.67
N LEU A 592 11.58 -21.53 9.48
CA LEU A 592 12.48 -21.64 8.33
C LEU A 592 12.82 -23.13 8.20
N THR A 593 12.25 -23.79 7.20
CA THR A 593 12.65 -25.14 6.80
C THR A 593 14.10 -25.05 6.37
N GLU A 594 14.95 -25.70 7.16
CA GLU A 594 16.18 -26.30 6.66
C GLU A 594 15.85 -27.09 5.37
N ASP A 595 16.75 -27.00 4.40
CA ASP A 595 16.84 -27.82 3.20
C ASP A 595 15.87 -27.54 2.03
N ASN A 596 16.37 -26.75 1.07
CA ASN A 596 16.09 -27.00 -0.35
C ASN A 596 17.27 -27.78 -0.97
N GLN A 597 17.36 -29.07 -0.62
CA GLN A 597 17.95 -30.07 -1.49
C GLN A 597 16.93 -31.18 -1.77
N SER A 598 16.60 -31.30 -3.05
CA SER A 598 15.98 -32.43 -3.74
C SER A 598 15.84 -33.75 -2.97
N CYS A 599 14.62 -34.29 -2.90
CA CYS A 599 14.35 -35.65 -3.38
C CYS A 599 12.85 -35.94 -3.56
N ARG A 600 12.57 -36.69 -4.63
CA ARG A 600 11.28 -37.22 -5.03
C ARG A 600 10.74 -38.26 -4.04
N GLY A 601 9.43 -38.24 -3.87
CA GLY A 601 8.60 -39.43 -3.71
C GLY A 601 8.44 -39.94 -2.29
N ILE A 602 7.24 -39.78 -1.74
CA ILE A 602 6.31 -40.87 -1.35
C ILE A 602 5.02 -40.19 -0.87
N ASP A 603 3.91 -40.55 -1.50
CA ASP A 603 2.55 -40.27 -1.02
C ASP A 603 2.33 -40.94 0.35
N SER A 604 1.94 -40.18 1.37
CA SER A 604 1.07 -40.70 2.43
C SER A 604 0.37 -39.59 3.22
N LEU A 605 -0.95 -39.66 3.20
CA LEU A 605 -1.95 -38.92 3.96
C LEU A 605 -1.67 -38.89 5.47
N ALA A 606 -1.74 -37.71 6.10
CA ALA A 606 -2.05 -37.56 7.53
C ALA A 606 -2.51 -36.12 7.88
N ASP A 607 -3.82 -36.00 8.17
CA ASP A 607 -4.47 -35.14 9.18
C ASP A 607 -4.02 -33.66 9.36
N GLU A 608 -4.69 -32.75 8.64
CA GLU A 608 -4.71 -31.30 8.91
C GLU A 608 -5.68 -30.93 10.06
N ASN A 609 -5.52 -31.50 11.25
CA ASN A 609 -6.32 -31.10 12.41
C ASN A 609 -5.52 -31.13 13.73
N SER A 610 -4.50 -30.28 13.85
CA SER A 610 -4.10 -29.62 15.10
C SER A 610 -2.80 -28.82 14.93
N ILE A 611 -2.89 -27.56 14.49
CA ILE A 611 -1.84 -26.58 14.76
C ILE A 611 -2.49 -25.49 15.62
N VAL A 612 -2.38 -25.67 16.94
CA VAL A 612 -2.65 -24.59 17.89
C VAL A 612 -1.49 -23.61 17.73
N LYS A 613 -1.76 -22.40 17.21
CA LYS A 613 -0.78 -21.29 17.24
C LYS A 613 -0.31 -21.11 18.69
N PRO A 614 1.00 -21.09 19.00
CA PRO A 614 1.46 -20.84 20.36
C PRO A 614 0.99 -19.44 20.79
N GLN A 615 0.37 -19.34 21.97
CA GLN A 615 0.04 -18.04 22.55
C GLN A 615 1.35 -17.30 22.85
N LEU A 616 1.57 -16.20 22.14
CA LEU A 616 2.73 -15.35 22.33
C LEU A 616 2.71 -14.75 23.75
N ASN A 617 3.79 -14.92 24.50
CA ASN A 617 3.92 -14.38 25.85
C ASN A 617 5.33 -13.82 26.09
N GLN A 618 5.51 -13.04 27.16
CA GLN A 618 6.80 -12.41 27.50
C GLN A 618 7.96 -13.43 27.64
N GLN A 619 7.66 -14.66 28.07
CA GLN A 619 8.67 -15.70 28.23
C GLN A 619 9.17 -16.23 26.87
N THR A 620 8.28 -16.37 25.91
CA THR A 620 8.60 -16.81 24.54
C THR A 620 9.57 -15.84 23.87
N ILE A 621 9.37 -14.53 24.06
CA ILE A 621 10.26 -13.48 23.54
C ILE A 621 11.64 -13.56 24.19
N LEU A 622 11.71 -13.70 25.52
CA LEU A 622 12.98 -13.84 26.23
C LEU A 622 13.74 -15.11 25.82
N GLU A 623 13.04 -16.21 25.54
CA GLU A 623 13.64 -17.44 25.02
C GLU A 623 14.21 -17.24 23.61
N GLN A 624 13.49 -16.58 22.71
CA GLN A 624 13.98 -16.27 21.37
C GLN A 624 15.23 -15.37 21.42
N LEU A 625 15.23 -14.36 22.28
CA LEU A 625 16.40 -13.49 22.47
C LEU A 625 17.64 -14.25 22.96
N ARG A 626 17.45 -15.26 23.83
CA ARG A 626 18.54 -16.17 24.24
C ARG A 626 18.97 -17.13 23.13
N GLN A 627 18.07 -17.54 22.24
CA GLN A 627 18.45 -18.35 21.07
C GLN A 627 19.30 -17.56 20.07
N ASN A 628 18.98 -16.28 19.86
CA ASN A 628 19.79 -15.40 19.01
C ASN A 628 21.22 -15.25 19.56
N GLU A 629 21.38 -15.21 20.89
CA GLU A 629 22.69 -15.26 21.54
C GLU A 629 23.48 -16.52 21.15
N HIS A 630 22.84 -17.70 21.20
CA HIS A 630 23.46 -18.97 20.80
C HIS A 630 23.81 -19.04 19.31
N ARG A 631 23.09 -18.30 18.46
CA ARG A 631 23.35 -18.18 17.02
C ARG A 631 24.42 -17.13 16.67
N HIS A 632 25.10 -16.57 17.67
CA HIS A 632 26.11 -15.52 17.50
C HIS A 632 25.59 -14.22 16.86
N LEU A 633 24.30 -13.89 17.07
CA LEU A 633 23.69 -12.66 16.57
C LEU A 633 23.76 -11.52 17.61
N LEU A 634 23.92 -10.27 17.16
CA LEU A 634 23.76 -9.07 17.99
C LEU A 634 22.35 -8.51 17.81
N THR A 635 21.49 -8.65 18.83
CA THR A 635 20.12 -8.09 18.76
C THR A 635 20.07 -6.66 19.29
N VAL A 636 19.55 -5.73 18.49
CA VAL A 636 19.37 -4.32 18.86
C VAL A 636 17.88 -4.01 18.91
N LEU A 637 17.33 -3.83 20.12
CA LEU A 637 15.92 -3.46 20.33
C LEU A 637 15.78 -1.93 20.31
N ILE A 638 15.00 -1.41 19.37
CA ILE A 638 14.80 0.03 19.16
C ILE A 638 13.33 0.36 19.45
N PHE A 639 13.09 1.12 20.51
CA PHE A 639 11.76 1.63 20.88
C PHE A 639 11.68 3.11 20.53
N ASP A 640 10.92 3.46 19.49
CA ASP A 640 10.73 4.85 19.08
C ASP A 640 9.46 5.46 19.71
N GLN A 641 9.46 6.78 19.96
CA GLN A 641 8.33 7.49 20.58
C GLN A 641 7.81 6.84 21.87
N PHE A 642 8.73 6.41 22.74
CA PHE A 642 8.40 5.66 23.95
C PHE A 642 7.48 6.43 24.93
N GLU A 643 7.32 7.75 24.77
CA GLU A 643 6.27 8.47 25.50
C GLU A 643 4.84 7.95 25.28
N GLU A 644 4.56 7.31 24.13
CA GLU A 644 3.23 6.75 23.83
C GLU A 644 2.84 5.61 24.77
N PHE A 645 3.83 4.81 25.21
CA PHE A 645 3.63 3.80 26.24
C PHE A 645 3.01 4.40 27.51
N PHE A 646 3.43 5.61 27.91
CA PHE A 646 2.88 6.27 29.10
C PHE A 646 1.46 6.83 28.89
N PHE A 647 1.06 7.12 27.64
CA PHE A 647 -0.31 7.55 27.32
C PHE A 647 -1.32 6.42 27.36
N ILE A 648 -0.89 5.22 26.93
CA ILE A 648 -1.71 4.00 26.94
C ILE A 648 -1.81 3.46 28.37
N TYR A 649 -0.67 3.25 29.02
CA TYR A 649 -0.58 2.70 30.37
C TYR A 649 -0.50 3.83 31.38
N LYS A 650 -1.64 4.43 31.74
CA LYS A 650 -1.68 5.58 32.67
C LYS A 650 -1.40 5.19 34.12
N GLU A 651 -1.78 3.97 34.51
CA GLU A 651 -1.63 3.49 35.88
C GLU A 651 -0.28 2.81 36.10
N GLN A 652 0.34 3.11 37.25
CA GLN A 652 1.65 2.56 37.62
C GLN A 652 1.67 1.02 37.60
N ALA A 653 0.60 0.38 38.11
CA ALA A 653 0.49 -1.08 38.17
C ALA A 653 0.53 -1.74 36.77
N SER A 654 -0.01 -1.06 35.77
CA SER A 654 -0.06 -1.56 34.39
C SER A 654 1.29 -1.49 33.65
N ARG A 655 2.25 -0.68 34.15
CA ARG A 655 3.60 -0.52 33.59
C ARG A 655 4.61 -1.53 34.12
N GLN A 656 4.38 -2.06 35.32
CA GLN A 656 5.30 -2.99 35.98
C GLN A 656 5.72 -4.20 35.12
N PRO A 657 4.82 -4.87 34.37
CA PRO A 657 5.20 -6.03 33.57
C PRO A 657 6.24 -5.71 32.49
N PHE A 658 6.17 -4.51 31.88
CA PHE A 658 7.15 -4.07 30.91
C PHE A 658 8.51 -3.78 31.57
N TYR A 659 8.53 -3.11 32.73
CA TYR A 659 9.78 -2.84 33.44
C TYR A 659 10.50 -4.12 33.87
N GLU A 660 9.77 -5.13 34.34
CA GLU A 660 10.35 -6.44 34.66
C GLU A 660 10.94 -7.14 33.43
N PHE A 661 10.26 -7.10 32.30
CA PHE A 661 10.75 -7.62 31.03
C PHE A 661 12.01 -6.86 30.57
N PHE A 662 11.96 -5.53 30.57
CA PHE A 662 13.07 -4.65 30.18
C PHE A 662 14.34 -4.92 31.01
N GLY A 663 14.18 -5.12 32.32
CA GLY A 663 15.30 -5.49 33.19
C GLY A 663 15.94 -6.83 32.82
N LYS A 664 15.13 -7.85 32.55
CA LYS A 664 15.62 -9.18 32.12
C LYS A 664 16.32 -9.14 30.76
N CYS A 665 15.86 -8.31 29.83
CA CYS A 665 16.51 -8.16 28.52
C CYS A 665 17.95 -7.62 28.64
N LEU A 666 18.19 -6.66 29.55
CA LEU A 666 19.51 -6.07 29.76
C LEU A 666 20.52 -7.05 30.39
N GLU A 667 20.04 -8.08 31.10
CA GLU A 667 20.88 -9.16 31.66
C GLU A 667 21.44 -10.08 30.59
N ILE A 668 20.75 -10.24 29.45
CA ILE A 668 21.19 -11.13 28.37
C ILE A 668 22.48 -10.56 27.72
N PRO A 669 23.50 -11.39 27.47
CA PRO A 669 24.69 -11.00 26.71
C PRO A 669 24.35 -10.65 25.25
N TYR A 670 25.07 -9.69 24.66
CA TYR A 670 24.93 -9.30 23.24
C TYR A 670 23.53 -8.81 22.82
N ILE A 671 22.80 -8.23 23.78
CA ILE A 671 21.60 -7.41 23.52
C ILE A 671 21.93 -5.95 23.80
N LYS A 672 21.48 -5.09 22.89
CA LYS A 672 21.52 -3.63 23.02
C LYS A 672 20.10 -3.07 22.95
N VAL A 673 19.80 -2.06 23.76
CA VAL A 673 18.49 -1.41 23.77
C VAL A 673 18.62 0.09 23.53
N ILE A 674 17.78 0.63 22.65
CA ILE A 674 17.70 2.05 22.30
C ILE A 674 16.29 2.53 22.59
N LEU A 675 16.15 3.57 23.43
CA LEU A 675 14.88 4.23 23.74
C LEU A 675 14.89 5.65 23.19
N SER A 676 13.89 6.03 22.41
CA SER A 676 13.65 7.40 21.98
C SER A 676 12.50 8.00 22.79
N LEU A 677 12.70 9.17 23.40
CA LEU A 677 11.63 9.85 24.11
C LEU A 677 11.71 11.38 24.07
N ARG A 678 10.57 12.03 24.31
CA ARG A 678 10.54 13.47 24.61
C ARG A 678 11.17 13.79 25.97
N GLN A 679 11.92 14.90 26.03
CA GLN A 679 12.59 15.34 27.26
C GLN A 679 11.63 15.51 28.47
N ASP A 680 10.38 15.92 28.21
CA ASP A 680 9.38 16.17 29.24
C ASP A 680 8.95 14.87 29.96
N TYR A 681 9.17 13.71 29.33
CA TYR A 681 8.78 12.38 29.81
C TYR A 681 9.95 11.61 30.44
N LEU A 682 11.14 12.20 30.49
CA LEU A 682 12.33 11.56 31.06
C LEU A 682 12.14 11.15 32.53
N HIS A 683 11.32 11.89 33.26
CA HIS A 683 11.01 11.60 34.67
C HIS A 683 10.29 10.24 34.87
N TYR A 684 9.58 9.72 33.86
CA TYR A 684 8.95 8.40 33.96
C TYR A 684 9.97 7.25 33.95
N LEU A 685 11.16 7.44 33.36
CA LEU A 685 12.22 6.41 33.41
C LEU A 685 12.82 6.26 34.83
N LEU A 686 12.70 7.27 35.69
CA LEU A 686 13.08 7.17 37.10
C LEU A 686 12.17 6.20 37.88
N GLU A 687 10.94 5.98 37.41
CA GLU A 687 10.03 4.97 37.96
C GLU A 687 10.59 3.56 37.74
N CYS A 688 11.12 3.29 36.53
CA CYS A 688 11.76 2.03 36.18
C CYS A 688 12.99 1.75 37.06
N ALA A 689 13.86 2.76 37.24
CA ALA A 689 15.05 2.66 38.07
C ALA A 689 14.76 2.30 39.54
N ARG A 690 13.60 2.72 40.07
CA ARG A 690 13.19 2.44 41.46
C ARG A 690 12.57 1.05 41.65
N THR A 691 11.92 0.54 40.61
CA THR A 691 11.07 -0.66 40.70
C THR A 691 11.85 -1.94 40.40
N THR A 692 12.79 -1.89 39.46
CA THR A 692 13.63 -3.04 39.08
C THR A 692 15.08 -2.81 39.47
N LYS A 693 15.72 -3.79 40.13
CA LYS A 693 17.17 -3.76 40.35
C LYS A 693 17.86 -4.02 39.01
N LEU A 694 18.54 -3.01 38.46
CA LEU A 694 19.32 -3.10 37.22
C LEU A 694 20.82 -3.16 37.58
N PRO A 695 21.39 -4.35 37.85
CA PRO A 695 22.76 -4.47 38.36
C PRO A 695 23.84 -4.04 37.35
N ILE A 696 23.53 -3.98 36.06
CA ILE A 696 24.49 -3.61 34.99
C ILE A 696 24.60 -2.09 34.82
N ILE A 697 23.66 -1.31 35.36
CA ILE A 697 23.54 0.15 35.15
C ILE A 697 23.65 0.91 36.49
N ASP A 698 23.99 0.23 37.60
CA ASP A 698 23.99 0.79 38.96
C ASP A 698 22.68 1.51 39.35
N SER A 699 21.56 1.17 38.68
CA SER A 699 20.26 1.85 38.78
C SER A 699 20.28 3.37 38.46
N ASP A 700 21.33 3.89 37.84
CA ASP A 700 21.42 5.29 37.39
C ASP A 700 21.20 5.41 35.88
N ILE A 701 19.93 5.37 35.47
CA ILE A 701 19.49 5.52 34.08
C ILE A 701 19.80 6.94 33.53
N LEU A 702 20.14 7.90 34.40
CA LEU A 702 20.40 9.30 34.01
C LEU A 702 21.89 9.61 33.78
N SER A 703 22.78 8.63 33.84
CA SER A 703 24.20 8.88 33.58
C SER A 703 24.44 9.37 32.13
N LYS A 704 25.44 10.25 31.93
CA LYS A 704 25.80 10.77 30.60
C LYS A 704 26.22 9.67 29.61
N ASN A 705 26.58 8.49 30.11
CA ASN A 705 26.92 7.31 29.30
C ASN A 705 25.69 6.54 28.80
N ILE A 706 24.50 6.82 29.31
CA ILE A 706 23.23 6.20 28.88
C ILE A 706 22.39 7.17 28.07
N ILE A 707 22.29 8.43 28.51
CA ILE A 707 21.48 9.41 27.80
C ILE A 707 22.27 10.08 26.65
N TYR A 708 21.61 10.29 25.51
CA TYR A 708 22.07 11.04 24.35
C TYR A 708 21.09 12.18 24.05
N HIS A 709 21.53 13.42 24.20
CA HIS A 709 20.70 14.59 23.91
C HIS A 709 20.75 14.92 22.42
N LEU A 710 19.59 14.98 21.77
CA LEU A 710 19.43 15.45 20.40
C LEU A 710 18.77 16.85 20.43
N GLY A 711 19.55 17.89 20.11
CA GLY A 711 19.12 19.29 20.10
C GLY A 711 18.81 19.83 18.70
N ASN A 712 18.42 21.10 18.59
CA ASN A 712 18.30 21.80 17.30
C ASN A 712 19.68 22.01 16.63
N PHE A 713 19.69 22.46 15.38
CA PHE A 713 20.94 22.79 14.68
C PHE A 713 21.49 24.13 15.14
N SER A 714 22.81 24.23 15.28
CA SER A 714 23.47 25.54 15.34
C SER A 714 23.36 26.23 13.96
N GLN A 715 23.61 27.53 13.90
CA GLN A 715 23.58 28.25 12.62
C GLN A 715 24.65 27.71 11.64
N GLU A 716 25.81 27.30 12.13
CA GLU A 716 26.87 26.73 11.29
C GLU A 716 26.50 25.34 10.79
N ASP A 717 25.94 24.49 11.67
CA ASP A 717 25.46 23.16 11.29
C ASP A 717 24.32 23.27 10.26
N ALA A 718 23.37 24.20 10.46
CA ALA A 718 22.27 24.41 9.54
C ALA A 718 22.75 24.83 8.14
N LYS A 719 23.76 25.70 8.05
CA LYS A 719 24.38 26.06 6.77
C LYS A 719 25.04 24.87 6.09
N SER A 720 25.80 24.06 6.85
CA SER A 720 26.43 22.85 6.34
C SER A 720 25.40 21.84 5.84
N VAL A 721 24.28 21.70 6.53
CA VAL A 721 23.17 20.81 6.13
C VAL A 721 22.53 21.31 4.84
N ILE A 722 22.18 22.61 4.74
CA ILE A 722 21.63 23.19 3.51
C ILE A 722 22.58 22.96 2.35
N GLN A 723 23.87 23.27 2.52
CA GLN A 723 24.87 23.10 1.49
C GLN A 723 24.96 21.65 1.02
N SER A 724 25.05 20.69 1.95
CA SER A 724 25.11 19.26 1.64
C SER A 724 23.87 18.76 0.89
N LEU A 725 22.67 19.24 1.26
CA LEU A 725 21.43 18.89 0.57
C LEU A 725 21.38 19.47 -0.85
N THR A 726 21.77 20.74 -1.02
CA THR A 726 21.73 21.45 -2.32
C THR A 726 22.79 20.97 -3.32
N GLU A 727 23.99 20.62 -2.86
CA GLU A 727 25.07 20.11 -3.72
C GLU A 727 24.69 18.79 -4.38
N ARG A 728 24.00 17.92 -3.64
CA ARG A 728 23.52 16.62 -4.14
C ARG A 728 22.35 16.77 -5.09
N SER A 729 21.45 17.71 -4.82
CA SER A 729 20.21 17.84 -5.59
C SER A 729 20.33 18.72 -6.84
N GLN A 730 21.54 19.21 -7.16
CA GLN A 730 21.80 20.24 -8.18
C GLN A 730 20.94 21.51 -8.05
N PHE A 731 20.39 21.78 -6.86
CA PHE A 731 19.52 22.93 -6.61
C PHE A 731 20.34 24.05 -5.98
N TYR A 732 20.83 24.99 -6.80
CA TYR A 732 21.70 26.06 -6.33
C TYR A 732 20.92 27.14 -5.57
N LEU A 733 21.33 27.39 -4.32
CA LEU A 733 20.88 28.53 -3.51
C LEU A 733 22.00 29.56 -3.39
N GLU A 734 21.66 30.84 -3.59
CA GLU A 734 22.61 31.93 -3.40
C GLU A 734 23.17 31.95 -1.96
N PRO A 735 24.49 32.07 -1.74
CA PRO A 735 25.06 32.08 -0.38
C PRO A 735 24.45 33.16 0.54
N ALA A 736 24.13 34.33 -0.02
CA ALA A 736 23.46 35.40 0.71
C ALA A 736 22.03 35.05 1.14
N LEU A 737 21.32 34.23 0.35
CA LEU A 737 20.01 33.69 0.72
C LEU A 737 20.15 32.66 1.84
N VAL A 738 21.12 31.75 1.77
CA VAL A 738 21.37 30.76 2.83
C VAL A 738 21.68 31.43 4.16
N ASP A 739 22.51 32.48 4.15
CA ASP A 739 22.84 33.25 5.35
C ASP A 739 21.63 33.93 5.98
N GLU A 740 20.79 34.60 5.18
CA GLU A 740 19.59 35.27 5.68
C GLU A 740 18.52 34.26 6.11
N LEU A 741 18.35 33.16 5.37
CA LEU A 741 17.41 32.08 5.70
C LEU A 741 17.75 31.44 7.04
N VAL A 742 19.01 31.07 7.27
CA VAL A 742 19.44 30.48 8.54
C VAL A 742 19.24 31.46 9.70
N LYS A 743 19.47 32.75 9.47
CA LYS A 743 19.23 33.79 10.47
C LYS A 743 17.76 33.97 10.79
N ASP A 744 16.88 33.95 9.78
CA ASP A 744 15.42 34.03 9.94
C ASP A 744 14.89 32.78 10.67
N LEU A 745 15.36 31.59 10.29
CA LEU A 745 15.02 30.31 10.93
C LEU A 745 15.49 30.25 12.39
N ALA A 746 16.67 30.76 12.71
CA ALA A 746 17.23 30.73 14.07
C ALA A 746 16.48 31.63 15.07
N GLY A 747 15.80 32.68 14.58
CA GLY A 747 15.03 33.61 15.40
C GLY A 747 15.81 34.20 16.57
N GLU A 748 15.13 34.43 17.70
CA GLU A 748 15.74 34.98 18.93
C GLU A 748 16.54 33.94 19.74
N VAL A 749 16.31 32.64 19.49
CA VAL A 749 16.92 31.53 20.25
C VAL A 749 18.31 31.18 19.72
N GLY A 750 18.62 31.54 18.47
CA GLY A 750 19.92 31.28 17.85
C GLY A 750 20.11 29.84 17.36
N GLU A 751 19.05 29.02 17.38
CA GLU A 751 19.05 27.63 16.96
C GLU A 751 17.99 27.37 15.88
N VAL A 752 18.31 26.54 14.88
CA VAL A 752 17.41 26.20 13.77
C VAL A 752 16.74 24.86 14.02
N ARG A 753 15.41 24.84 13.99
CA ARG A 753 14.62 23.61 14.11
C ARG A 753 14.70 22.81 12.81
N PRO A 754 15.07 21.52 12.84
CA PRO A 754 15.17 20.69 11.63
C PRO A 754 13.88 20.62 10.81
N ILE A 755 12.73 20.49 11.48
CA ILE A 755 11.42 20.44 10.80
C ILE A 755 11.07 21.77 10.11
N GLU A 756 11.47 22.89 10.70
CA GLU A 756 11.25 24.23 10.13
C GLU A 756 12.10 24.41 8.88
N LEU A 757 13.37 23.98 8.93
CA LEU A 757 14.28 23.98 7.79
C LEU A 757 13.73 23.12 6.63
N GLN A 758 13.20 21.94 6.91
CA GLN A 758 12.66 21.04 5.88
C GLN A 758 11.39 21.59 5.23
N ILE A 759 10.47 22.18 6.01
CA ILE A 759 9.25 22.78 5.46
C ILE A 759 9.57 24.00 4.60
N VAL A 760 10.36 24.94 5.13
CA VAL A 760 10.72 26.16 4.40
C VAL A 760 11.57 25.83 3.18
N GLY A 761 12.55 24.93 3.31
CA GLY A 761 13.36 24.46 2.18
C GLY A 761 12.53 23.76 1.10
N ALA A 762 11.56 22.94 1.48
CA ALA A 762 10.65 22.29 0.53
C ALA A 762 9.77 23.31 -0.21
N GLN A 763 9.35 24.38 0.45
CA GLN A 763 8.59 25.47 -0.18
C GLN A 763 9.47 26.27 -1.14
N LEU A 764 10.70 26.64 -0.75
CA LEU A 764 11.66 27.33 -1.61
C LEU A 764 11.90 26.55 -2.90
N GLN A 765 12.08 25.23 -2.79
CA GLN A 765 12.29 24.38 -3.95
C GLN A 765 11.03 24.25 -4.81
N THR A 766 9.85 24.16 -4.21
CA THR A 766 8.57 24.03 -4.93
C THR A 766 8.24 25.31 -5.70
N GLU A 767 8.58 26.49 -5.17
CA GLU A 767 8.37 27.79 -5.83
C GLU A 767 9.56 28.24 -6.70
N GLY A 768 10.68 27.52 -6.68
CA GLY A 768 11.89 27.87 -7.43
C GLY A 768 12.59 29.14 -6.92
N ILE A 769 12.45 29.46 -5.63
CA ILE A 769 13.10 30.61 -4.99
C ILE A 769 14.57 30.27 -4.73
N THR A 770 15.47 30.89 -5.50
CA THR A 770 16.91 30.61 -5.46
C THR A 770 17.77 31.82 -5.08
N THR A 771 17.20 33.03 -5.10
CA THR A 771 17.90 34.30 -4.82
C THR A 771 17.31 35.05 -3.62
N LEU A 772 18.13 35.89 -2.99
CA LEU A 772 17.71 36.69 -1.84
C LEU A 772 16.60 37.70 -2.18
N GLU A 773 16.60 38.24 -3.40
CA GLU A 773 15.57 39.18 -3.86
C GLU A 773 14.20 38.50 -3.99
N GLN A 774 14.17 37.27 -4.53
CA GLN A 774 12.94 36.48 -4.63
C GLN A 774 12.38 36.14 -3.26
N TYR A 775 13.23 35.73 -2.31
CA TYR A 775 12.83 35.45 -0.92
C TYR A 775 12.21 36.67 -0.23
N ARG A 776 12.80 37.85 -0.40
CA ARG A 776 12.25 39.10 0.15
C ARG A 776 10.92 39.49 -0.49
N ALA A 777 10.67 39.08 -1.72
CA ALA A 777 9.43 39.34 -2.44
C ALA A 777 8.31 38.35 -2.09
N SER A 778 8.64 37.07 -1.83
CA SER A 778 7.68 36.01 -1.46
C SER A 778 7.18 36.11 -0.01
N GLY A 779 7.94 36.77 0.87
CA GLY A 779 7.63 36.95 2.29
C GLY A 779 8.64 36.26 3.20
N THR A 780 8.65 36.60 4.49
CA THR A 780 9.52 35.96 5.50
C THR A 780 9.14 34.49 5.69
N LYS A 781 9.90 33.73 6.48
CA LYS A 781 9.64 32.30 6.74
C LYS A 781 8.19 31.98 7.11
N ASP A 782 7.52 32.89 7.84
CA ASP A 782 6.14 32.70 8.28
C ASP A 782 5.17 32.63 7.10
N GLU A 783 5.43 33.37 6.02
CA GLU A 783 4.59 33.36 4.82
C GLU A 783 4.80 32.09 4.00
N LEU A 784 6.05 31.60 3.91
CA LEU A 784 6.36 30.34 3.25
C LEU A 784 5.72 29.14 3.97
N VAL A 785 5.70 29.13 5.31
CA VAL A 785 5.01 28.09 6.08
C VAL A 785 3.50 28.16 5.87
N LYS A 786 2.92 29.36 5.75
CA LYS A 786 1.49 29.53 5.42
C LYS A 786 1.17 29.00 4.02
N GLN A 787 1.98 29.33 3.02
CA GLN A 787 1.82 28.84 1.65
C GLN A 787 1.93 27.32 1.58
N PHE A 788 2.85 26.72 2.35
CA PHE A 788 2.95 25.26 2.47
C PHE A 788 1.66 24.64 3.03
N LEU A 789 1.09 25.21 4.10
CA LEU A 789 -0.18 24.74 4.66
C LEU A 789 -1.35 24.91 3.67
N GLU A 790 -1.39 26.03 2.94
CA GLU A 790 -2.39 26.30 1.91
C GLU A 790 -2.27 25.33 0.72
N GLU A 791 -1.06 24.96 0.31
CA GLU A 791 -0.83 23.97 -0.74
C GLU A 791 -1.40 22.61 -0.36
N VAL A 792 -1.16 22.14 0.87
CA VAL A 792 -1.70 20.84 1.35
C VAL A 792 -3.23 20.89 1.50
N VAL A 793 -3.78 22.02 1.93
CA VAL A 793 -5.23 22.22 1.96
C VAL A 793 -5.81 22.21 0.54
N LYS A 794 -5.12 22.81 -0.43
CA LYS A 794 -5.52 22.83 -1.85
C LYS A 794 -5.44 21.44 -2.48
N ASP A 795 -4.50 20.60 -2.07
CA ASP A 795 -4.41 19.20 -2.52
C ASP A 795 -5.67 18.39 -2.14
N CYS A 796 -6.40 18.79 -1.08
CA CYS A 796 -7.69 18.18 -0.71
C CYS A 796 -8.84 18.52 -1.66
N GLY A 797 -8.63 19.48 -2.57
CA GLY A 797 -9.62 19.97 -3.52
C GLY A 797 -10.40 21.19 -3.02
N SER A 798 -10.87 22.03 -3.95
CA SER A 798 -11.60 23.28 -3.64
C SER A 798 -12.90 23.06 -2.87
N GLU A 799 -13.53 21.89 -3.03
CA GLU A 799 -14.74 21.53 -2.27
C GLU A 799 -14.48 21.18 -0.80
N ASN A 800 -13.27 20.69 -0.49
CA ASN A 800 -12.91 20.17 0.83
C ASN A 800 -11.98 21.11 1.61
N GLU A 801 -11.52 22.20 0.99
CA GLU A 801 -10.65 23.23 1.59
C GLU A 801 -11.14 23.65 2.98
N LYS A 802 -12.42 24.02 3.11
CA LYS A 802 -13.01 24.41 4.40
C LYS A 802 -12.94 23.31 5.45
N ILE A 803 -13.16 22.05 5.05
CA ILE A 803 -13.14 20.89 5.95
C ILE A 803 -11.70 20.63 6.39
N ALA A 804 -10.73 20.63 5.47
CA ALA A 804 -9.32 20.45 5.75
C ALA A 804 -8.79 21.52 6.71
N THR A 805 -9.15 22.80 6.50
CA THR A 805 -8.79 23.89 7.41
C THR A 805 -9.38 23.70 8.81
N LEU A 806 -10.65 23.28 8.90
CA LEU A 806 -11.30 23.04 10.20
C LEU A 806 -10.69 21.83 10.91
N VAL A 807 -10.38 20.73 10.21
CA VAL A 807 -9.69 19.56 10.78
C VAL A 807 -8.34 19.98 11.38
N LEU A 808 -7.52 20.73 10.63
CA LEU A 808 -6.24 21.23 11.13
C LEU A 808 -6.42 22.10 12.37
N TYR A 809 -7.43 22.98 12.39
CA TYR A 809 -7.74 23.80 13.56
C TYR A 809 -8.17 22.97 14.78
N LEU A 810 -9.05 21.97 14.60
CA LEU A 810 -9.53 21.11 15.70
C LEU A 810 -8.42 20.25 16.31
N LEU A 811 -7.35 19.98 15.55
CA LEU A 811 -6.14 19.32 16.05
C LEU A 811 -5.17 20.28 16.76
N THR A 812 -5.59 21.52 17.05
CA THR A 812 -4.85 22.52 17.84
C THR A 812 -5.64 22.97 19.08
N ASP A 813 -4.94 23.36 20.16
CA ASP A 813 -5.54 23.89 21.40
C ASP A 813 -5.06 25.31 21.77
N GLU A 814 -5.83 26.05 22.60
CA GLU A 814 -5.56 27.42 23.06
C GLU A 814 -4.23 27.55 23.81
N ASN A 815 -3.75 26.45 24.39
CA ASN A 815 -2.47 26.38 25.06
C ASN A 815 -1.28 26.12 24.12
N ASN A 816 -1.46 26.27 22.79
CA ASN A 816 -0.50 25.86 21.76
C ASN A 816 -0.10 24.37 21.85
N THR A 817 -1.04 23.53 22.25
CA THR A 817 -0.84 22.08 22.33
C THR A 817 -1.54 21.36 21.16
N ARG A 818 -1.14 20.10 20.95
CA ARG A 818 -1.64 19.21 19.90
C ARG A 818 -2.54 18.12 20.49
N PRO A 819 -3.86 18.33 20.66
CA PRO A 819 -4.76 17.32 21.19
C PRO A 819 -4.81 16.06 20.30
N LEU A 820 -4.94 14.89 20.93
CA LEU A 820 -5.27 13.63 20.26
C LEU A 820 -6.78 13.54 20.10
N LYS A 821 -7.27 13.43 18.86
CA LYS A 821 -8.71 13.29 18.56
C LYS A 821 -9.00 11.99 17.81
N THR A 822 -10.11 11.33 18.14
CA THR A 822 -10.58 10.19 17.34
C THR A 822 -11.32 10.69 16.10
N ARG A 823 -11.47 9.82 15.11
CA ARG A 823 -12.33 10.10 13.95
C ARG A 823 -13.76 10.47 14.38
N ALA A 824 -14.34 9.74 15.32
CA ALA A 824 -15.68 9.99 15.82
C ALA A 824 -15.80 11.37 16.48
N ASP A 825 -14.75 11.83 17.17
CA ASP A 825 -14.71 13.19 17.76
C ASP A 825 -14.71 14.26 16.65
N LEU A 826 -13.90 14.07 15.59
CA LEU A 826 -13.84 14.98 14.46
C LEU A 826 -15.15 15.00 13.66
N GLU A 827 -15.80 13.85 13.47
CA GLU A 827 -17.11 13.73 12.80
C GLU A 827 -18.21 14.46 13.60
N LEU A 828 -18.24 14.26 14.92
CA LEU A 828 -19.15 14.95 15.84
C LEU A 828 -18.92 16.47 15.83
N GLU A 829 -17.68 16.91 15.68
CA GLU A 829 -17.33 18.32 15.70
C GLU A 829 -17.57 19.03 14.36
N LEU A 830 -17.47 18.33 13.22
CA LEU A 830 -17.51 18.92 11.88
C LEU A 830 -18.86 18.80 11.15
N GLU A 831 -19.76 17.89 11.55
CA GLU A 831 -21.04 17.63 10.85
C GLU A 831 -20.88 17.27 9.35
N VAL A 832 -19.82 16.54 8.98
CA VAL A 832 -19.45 16.22 7.58
C VAL A 832 -19.81 14.77 7.19
N THR A 833 -20.00 14.52 5.89
CA THR A 833 -20.18 13.18 5.30
C THR A 833 -18.91 12.32 5.37
N ASP A 834 -19.10 11.02 5.61
CA ASP A 834 -18.02 10.04 5.79
C ASP A 834 -16.93 10.05 4.70
N GLU A 835 -17.33 10.15 3.42
CA GLU A 835 -16.41 10.09 2.28
C GLU A 835 -15.46 11.29 2.18
N LYS A 836 -15.94 12.51 2.48
CA LYS A 836 -15.12 13.74 2.40
C LYS A 836 -14.10 13.82 3.53
N LEU A 837 -14.49 13.42 4.75
CA LEU A 837 -13.58 13.41 5.89
C LEU A 837 -12.48 12.35 5.71
N ASN A 838 -12.82 11.17 5.17
CA ASN A 838 -11.83 10.13 4.85
C ASN A 838 -10.75 10.66 3.89
N LEU A 839 -11.16 11.28 2.79
CA LEU A 839 -10.24 11.85 1.81
C LEU A 839 -9.30 12.90 2.43
N VAL A 840 -9.87 13.83 3.21
CA VAL A 840 -9.10 14.89 3.88
C VAL A 840 -8.13 14.31 4.90
N LEU A 841 -8.57 13.40 5.77
CA LEU A 841 -7.70 12.78 6.77
C LEU A 841 -6.58 11.96 6.13
N GLU A 842 -6.88 11.24 5.05
CA GLU A 842 -5.87 10.49 4.30
C GLU A 842 -4.80 11.42 3.72
N ILE A 843 -5.18 12.49 3.01
CA ILE A 843 -4.23 13.46 2.45
C ILE A 843 -3.43 14.18 3.55
N LEU A 844 -4.08 14.59 4.64
CA LEU A 844 -3.39 15.24 5.77
C LEU A 844 -2.40 14.31 6.49
N VAL A 845 -2.69 13.00 6.55
CA VAL A 845 -1.77 12.02 7.12
C VAL A 845 -0.59 11.76 6.18
N GLU A 846 -0.87 11.48 4.91
CA GLU A 846 0.14 11.16 3.90
C GLU A 846 1.02 12.39 3.55
N SER A 847 0.53 13.62 3.73
CA SER A 847 1.35 14.84 3.62
C SER A 847 2.37 15.04 4.75
N GLY A 848 2.28 14.25 5.83
CA GLY A 848 3.17 14.37 6.99
C GLY A 848 2.83 15.53 7.94
N ILE A 849 1.67 16.16 7.80
CA ILE A 849 1.22 17.21 8.73
C ILE A 849 0.47 16.60 9.92
N VAL A 850 -0.30 15.53 9.68
CA VAL A 850 -1.07 14.82 10.70
C VAL A 850 -0.49 13.41 10.89
N LEU A 851 -0.32 13.00 12.13
CA LEU A 851 0.05 11.64 12.50
C LEU A 851 -1.21 10.84 12.79
N ARG A 852 -1.32 9.66 12.16
CA ARG A 852 -2.28 8.62 12.51
C ARG A 852 -1.65 7.69 13.54
N VAL A 853 -2.22 7.66 14.74
CA VAL A 853 -1.80 6.77 15.82
C VAL A 853 -2.78 5.60 15.88
N PRO A 854 -2.35 4.37 15.53
CA PRO A 854 -3.21 3.20 15.61
C PRO A 854 -3.51 2.90 17.09
N ALA A 855 -4.78 2.97 17.47
CA ALA A 855 -5.22 2.68 18.83
C ALA A 855 -6.45 1.77 18.81
N SER A 856 -6.46 0.74 19.66
CA SER A 856 -7.67 -0.04 19.94
C SER A 856 -8.45 0.67 21.05
N PRO A 857 -9.75 1.04 20.87
CA PRO A 857 -10.68 0.53 19.86
C PRO A 857 -10.88 1.42 18.60
N ALA A 858 -10.25 2.60 18.50
CA ALA A 858 -10.40 3.50 17.36
C ALA A 858 -9.16 4.35 17.11
N GLU A 859 -8.89 4.62 15.83
CA GLU A 859 -7.75 5.42 15.35
C GLU A 859 -7.79 6.86 15.84
N ARG A 860 -6.61 7.40 16.14
CA ARG A 860 -6.43 8.77 16.64
C ARG A 860 -5.56 9.58 15.69
N TYR A 861 -5.86 10.86 15.60
CA TYR A 861 -5.15 11.83 14.76
C TYR A 861 -4.58 12.95 15.65
N GLN A 862 -3.36 13.37 15.35
CA GLN A 862 -2.65 14.45 16.05
C GLN A 862 -1.75 15.20 15.06
N LEU A 863 -1.53 16.50 15.24
CA LEU A 863 -0.52 17.22 14.45
C LEU A 863 0.90 16.70 14.72
N VAL A 864 1.71 16.62 13.67
CA VAL A 864 3.09 16.12 13.75
C VAL A 864 3.97 17.02 14.63
N HIS A 865 3.73 18.34 14.66
CA HIS A 865 4.57 19.26 15.42
C HIS A 865 3.87 20.49 16.01
N ASP A 866 4.28 20.89 17.23
CA ASP A 866 3.74 22.05 17.97
C ASP A 866 4.03 23.39 17.25
N TYR A 867 5.11 23.43 16.45
CA TYR A 867 5.47 24.61 15.63
C TYR A 867 4.32 25.04 14.70
N LEU A 868 3.58 24.10 14.12
CA LEU A 868 2.50 24.40 13.17
C LEU A 868 1.26 24.99 13.85
N VAL A 869 1.10 24.79 15.16
CA VAL A 869 -0.09 25.19 15.92
C VAL A 869 -0.31 26.70 15.87
N SER A 870 0.75 27.50 16.04
CA SER A 870 0.64 28.96 16.00
C SER A 870 0.21 29.46 14.62
N PHE A 871 0.71 28.85 13.55
CA PHE A 871 0.37 29.25 12.18
C PHE A 871 -1.07 28.89 11.82
N ILE A 872 -1.49 27.66 12.12
CA ILE A 872 -2.86 27.18 11.88
C ILE A 872 -3.89 28.06 12.62
N ARG A 873 -3.57 28.50 13.85
CA ARG A 873 -4.45 29.36 14.65
C ARG A 873 -4.45 30.82 14.19
N THR A 874 -3.31 31.34 13.75
CA THR A 874 -3.18 32.74 13.31
C THR A 874 -3.83 32.97 11.93
N GLN A 875 -3.85 31.96 11.05
CA GLN A 875 -4.44 32.08 9.71
C GLN A 875 -5.97 32.29 9.71
N ASN A 876 -6.71 31.94 10.78
CA ASN A 876 -8.17 31.80 10.68
C ASN A 876 -8.99 32.44 11.83
N PRO A 877 -9.09 33.78 11.89
CA PRO A 877 -10.00 34.47 12.83
C PRO A 877 -11.50 34.20 12.54
N GLU A 878 -11.88 33.85 11.30
CA GLU A 878 -13.26 33.46 10.96
C GLU A 878 -13.64 32.08 11.50
N SER A 879 -12.74 31.08 11.43
CA SER A 879 -12.96 29.76 12.01
C SER A 879 -13.04 29.82 13.54
N ALA A 880 -12.20 30.65 14.18
CA ALA A 880 -12.30 30.92 15.62
C ALA A 880 -13.63 31.60 16.01
N ARG A 881 -14.18 32.48 15.17
CA ARG A 881 -15.52 33.07 15.38
C ARG A 881 -16.63 32.03 15.22
N LEU A 882 -16.60 31.22 14.16
CA LEU A 882 -17.60 30.16 13.95
C LEU A 882 -17.57 29.14 15.09
N ILE A 883 -16.38 28.75 15.56
CA ILE A 883 -16.23 27.78 16.64
C ILE A 883 -16.60 28.40 17.99
N ALA A 884 -16.26 29.66 18.28
CA ALA A 884 -16.72 30.34 19.50
C ALA A 884 -18.24 30.52 19.53
N GLU A 885 -18.88 30.70 18.37
CA GLU A 885 -20.33 30.76 18.25
C GLU A 885 -20.97 29.37 18.42
N LEU A 886 -20.35 28.33 17.85
CA LEU A 886 -20.73 26.92 18.04
C LEU A 886 -20.57 26.48 19.51
N GLU A 887 -19.50 26.86 20.19
CA GLU A 887 -19.24 26.59 21.60
C GLU A 887 -20.22 27.33 22.51
N ARG A 888 -20.56 28.59 22.19
CA ARG A 888 -21.63 29.31 22.89
C ARG A 888 -22.98 28.63 22.72
N GLU A 889 -23.30 28.14 21.53
CA GLU A 889 -24.53 27.40 21.28
C GLU A 889 -24.53 26.07 22.06
N ARG A 890 -23.40 25.36 22.10
CA ARG A 890 -23.23 24.11 22.86
C ARG A 890 -23.32 24.33 24.37
N GLU A 891 -22.73 25.39 24.90
CA GLU A 891 -22.84 25.72 26.32
C GLU A 891 -24.27 26.12 26.67
N GLN A 892 -24.97 26.85 25.79
CA GLN A 892 -26.40 27.11 25.95
C GLN A 892 -27.22 25.81 25.92
N ARG A 893 -26.91 24.88 25.03
CA ARG A 893 -27.56 23.55 24.99
C ARG A 893 -27.28 22.77 26.29
N ARG A 894 -26.03 22.70 26.74
CA ARG A 894 -25.63 22.02 27.98
C ARG A 894 -26.29 22.63 29.21
N ILE A 895 -26.38 23.96 29.28
CA ILE A 895 -27.12 24.66 30.34
C ILE A 895 -28.61 24.33 30.24
N SER A 896 -29.18 24.28 29.02
CA SER A 896 -30.59 23.89 28.85
C SER A 896 -30.86 22.43 29.20
N GLU A 897 -29.94 21.51 28.91
CA GLU A 897 -30.01 20.10 29.27
C GLU A 897 -29.82 19.89 30.77
N ALA A 898 -28.89 20.60 31.40
CA ALA A 898 -28.72 20.61 32.84
C ALA A 898 -29.97 21.14 33.55
N LYS A 899 -30.58 22.22 33.04
CA LYS A 899 -31.88 22.72 33.51
C LYS A 899 -32.99 21.70 33.28
N MET A 900 -33.03 21.04 32.13
CA MET A 900 -34.01 20.00 31.82
C MET A 900 -33.86 18.81 32.77
N ASN A 901 -32.63 18.40 33.07
CA ASN A 901 -32.31 17.33 34.03
C ASN A 901 -32.63 17.72 35.47
N GLN A 902 -32.43 18.98 35.85
CA GLN A 902 -32.83 19.51 37.15
C GLN A 902 -34.37 19.52 37.30
N VAL A 903 -35.08 19.93 36.25
CA VAL A 903 -36.55 19.81 36.16
C VAL A 903 -36.99 18.35 36.16
N LEU A 904 -36.23 17.44 35.55
CA LEU A 904 -36.50 16.00 35.56
C LEU A 904 -36.33 15.42 36.97
N GLN A 905 -35.30 15.86 37.71
CA GLN A 905 -35.07 15.48 39.11
C GLN A 905 -36.14 16.03 40.05
N GLU A 906 -36.59 17.29 39.87
CA GLU A 906 -37.73 17.83 40.62
C GLU A 906 -39.04 17.10 40.30
N LYS A 907 -39.22 16.67 39.04
CA LYS A 907 -40.34 15.79 38.65
C LYS A 907 -40.22 14.39 39.25
N LEU A 908 -39.01 13.87 39.46
CA LEU A 908 -38.76 12.58 40.11
C LEU A 908 -39.02 12.64 41.63
N LEU A 909 -38.60 13.73 42.29
CA LEU A 909 -38.85 13.95 43.71
C LEU A 909 -40.35 14.19 43.98
N ASN A 910 -41.02 14.92 43.08
CA ASN A 910 -42.47 15.06 43.11
C ASN A 910 -43.19 13.74 42.76
N SER A 911 -42.60 12.87 41.92
CA SER A 911 -43.20 11.56 41.61
C SER A 911 -43.12 10.58 42.78
N GLU A 912 -42.10 10.66 43.63
CA GLU A 912 -42.00 9.89 44.89
C GLU A 912 -43.01 10.37 45.94
N LEU A 913 -43.20 11.68 46.09
CA LEU A 913 -44.27 12.27 46.91
C LEU A 913 -45.67 11.92 46.37
N ILE A 914 -45.82 11.88 45.05
CA ILE A 914 -47.04 11.42 44.38
C ILE A 914 -47.23 9.91 44.59
N ASN A 915 -46.19 9.07 44.59
CA ASN A 915 -46.29 7.64 44.89
C ASN A 915 -46.76 7.37 46.34
N LEU A 916 -46.36 8.20 47.30
CA LEU A 916 -46.85 8.11 48.68
C LEU A 916 -48.36 8.43 48.76
N VAL A 917 -48.82 9.46 48.03
CA VAL A 917 -50.24 9.84 47.95
C VAL A 917 -51.07 8.84 47.13
N LEU A 918 -50.47 8.23 46.10
CA LEU A 918 -51.10 7.25 45.20
C LEU A 918 -51.40 5.91 45.86
N SER A 919 -50.76 5.59 46.98
CA SER A 919 -51.06 4.38 47.75
C SER A 919 -52.44 4.42 48.44
N SER A 920 -53.09 5.60 48.53
CA SER A 920 -54.26 5.81 49.40
C SER A 920 -55.61 6.00 48.70
N ALA A 921 -55.72 5.91 47.36
CA ALA A 921 -57.02 6.10 46.71
C ALA A 921 -57.23 5.18 45.50
N GLN A 922 -57.85 4.03 45.76
CA GLN A 922 -58.44 3.18 44.72
C GLN A 922 -59.63 3.88 44.06
N ASN A 923 -59.71 3.75 42.73
CA ASN A 923 -60.83 4.08 41.85
C ASN A 923 -61.25 5.56 41.76
N ARG A 924 -60.84 6.21 40.66
CA ARG A 924 -61.73 6.85 39.66
C ARG A 924 -60.92 7.65 38.64
N GLU A 925 -60.89 7.18 37.38
CA GLU A 925 -60.31 7.91 36.23
C GLU A 925 -60.97 9.28 35.99
N LEU A 926 -62.19 9.49 36.49
CA LEU A 926 -62.94 10.73 36.37
C LEU A 926 -62.34 11.90 37.18
N ASP A 927 -61.76 11.63 38.35
CA ASP A 927 -61.24 12.67 39.25
C ASP A 927 -59.89 13.23 38.78
N ARG A 928 -59.10 12.41 38.06
CA ARG A 928 -57.86 12.85 37.40
C ARG A 928 -58.15 13.80 36.24
N VAL A 929 -59.14 13.48 35.41
CA VAL A 929 -59.58 14.35 34.30
C VAL A 929 -60.19 15.64 34.84
N LEU A 930 -60.98 15.58 35.93
CA LEU A 930 -61.54 16.76 36.59
C LEU A 930 -60.45 17.66 37.21
N SER A 931 -59.39 17.09 37.76
CA SER A 931 -58.25 17.83 38.32
C SER A 931 -57.40 18.51 37.24
N ALA A 932 -57.18 17.85 36.09
CA ALA A 932 -56.51 18.42 34.92
C ALA A 932 -57.34 19.56 34.28
N LEU A 933 -58.67 19.39 34.19
CA LEU A 933 -59.59 20.44 33.75
C LEU A 933 -59.61 21.64 34.70
N LYS A 934 -59.64 21.41 36.02
CA LYS A 934 -59.54 22.49 37.02
C LYS A 934 -58.20 23.23 36.98
N ALA A 935 -57.10 22.52 36.69
CA ALA A 935 -55.78 23.12 36.50
C ALA A 935 -55.71 23.96 35.21
N GLY A 936 -56.26 23.45 34.09
CA GLY A 936 -56.35 24.19 32.83
C GLY A 936 -57.24 25.44 32.92
N ILE A 937 -58.36 25.36 33.66
CA ILE A 937 -59.24 26.52 33.91
C ILE A 937 -58.56 27.56 34.81
N LYS A 938 -57.80 27.14 35.83
CA LYS A 938 -56.98 28.05 36.66
C LYS A 938 -55.87 28.72 35.88
N LEU A 939 -55.20 28.01 34.97
CA LEU A 939 -54.18 28.55 34.06
C LEU A 939 -54.76 29.59 33.09
N LYS A 940 -55.95 29.33 32.55
CA LYS A 940 -56.68 30.28 31.69
C LYS A 940 -57.10 31.57 32.41
N GLN A 941 -57.20 31.54 33.74
CA GLN A 941 -57.59 32.68 34.57
C GLN A 941 -56.39 33.48 35.12
N SER A 942 -55.16 33.01 34.97
CA SER A 942 -54.01 33.58 35.70
C SER A 942 -52.94 34.26 34.84
N ILE A 943 -53.02 34.28 33.51
CA ILE A 943 -52.05 34.98 32.67
C ILE A 943 -52.75 35.53 31.41
N GLU A 944 -52.88 36.86 31.31
CA GLU A 944 -53.14 37.55 30.04
C GLU A 944 -51.87 37.43 29.18
N GLU A 945 -52.03 37.08 27.90
CA GLU A 945 -50.98 36.82 26.90
C GLU A 945 -50.42 35.39 26.88
N ILE A 946 -51.19 34.46 26.30
CA ILE A 946 -50.65 33.23 25.73
C ILE A 946 -50.95 33.22 24.21
N PRO A 947 -49.93 33.05 23.34
CA PRO A 947 -50.10 32.94 21.89
C PRO A 947 -51.05 31.80 21.49
N GLU A 948 -51.85 31.99 20.45
CA GLU A 948 -52.83 31.00 19.93
C GLU A 948 -52.23 29.60 19.70
N GLU A 949 -50.96 29.51 19.31
CA GLU A 949 -50.22 28.24 19.16
C GLU A 949 -50.13 27.43 20.45
N THR A 950 -49.93 28.08 21.59
CA THR A 950 -49.84 27.43 22.90
C THR A 950 -51.22 26.95 23.37
N GLN A 951 -52.29 27.67 23.00
CA GLN A 951 -53.66 27.21 23.26
C GLN A 951 -54.00 25.98 22.43
N LEU A 952 -53.56 25.95 21.16
CA LEU A 952 -53.70 24.80 20.28
C LEU A 952 -52.93 23.60 20.84
N SER A 953 -51.69 23.82 21.32
CA SER A 953 -50.84 22.79 21.95
C SER A 953 -51.46 22.20 23.22
N VAL A 954 -52.02 23.04 24.11
CA VAL A 954 -52.67 22.56 25.33
C VAL A 954 -53.95 21.75 25.02
N VAL A 955 -54.71 22.16 24.00
CA VAL A 955 -55.91 21.45 23.54
C VAL A 955 -55.54 20.14 22.84
N THR A 956 -54.47 20.08 22.05
CA THR A 956 -53.96 18.84 21.45
C THR A 956 -53.45 17.88 22.51
N GLU A 957 -52.78 18.37 23.56
CA GLU A 957 -52.27 17.52 24.64
C GLU A 957 -53.40 16.93 25.49
N LEU A 958 -54.46 17.71 25.73
CA LEU A 958 -55.68 17.23 26.37
C LEU A 958 -56.42 16.20 25.51
N ASN A 959 -56.47 16.38 24.18
CA ASN A 959 -57.04 15.39 23.26
C ASN A 959 -56.20 14.09 23.18
N ASN A 960 -54.87 14.21 23.22
CA ASN A 960 -53.93 13.08 23.28
C ASN A 960 -54.08 12.27 24.57
N ALA A 961 -54.37 12.94 25.69
CA ALA A 961 -54.60 12.28 26.97
C ALA A 961 -55.89 11.43 27.00
N VAL A 962 -56.92 11.84 26.24
CA VAL A 962 -58.24 11.18 26.20
C VAL A 962 -58.35 10.08 25.12
N TYR A 963 -57.61 10.18 23.99
CA TYR A 963 -57.78 9.28 22.83
C TYR A 963 -56.53 8.48 22.38
N GLY A 964 -55.42 8.50 23.12
CA GLY A 964 -54.12 8.04 22.60
C GLY A 964 -53.77 6.55 22.73
N VAL A 965 -53.14 5.98 21.68
CA VAL A 965 -52.17 4.86 21.76
C VAL A 965 -51.03 5.24 22.73
N ARG A 966 -50.63 4.32 23.62
CA ARG A 966 -49.57 4.55 24.64
C ARG A 966 -48.55 3.40 24.63
N GLU A 967 -47.28 3.73 24.85
CA GLU A 967 -46.25 2.72 25.12
C GLU A 967 -46.58 2.04 26.46
N LEU A 968 -46.66 0.70 26.45
CA LEU A 968 -46.86 -0.11 27.64
C LEU A 968 -45.57 -0.57 28.25
N ASN A 969 -44.61 -0.96 27.40
CA ASN A 969 -43.40 -1.60 27.86
C ASN A 969 -42.29 -1.52 26.82
N ARG A 970 -41.05 -1.59 27.31
CA ARG A 970 -39.82 -1.62 26.54
C ARG A 970 -39.00 -2.84 26.94
N LEU A 971 -38.71 -3.70 25.97
CA LEU A 971 -37.92 -4.91 26.12
C LEU A 971 -36.48 -4.58 25.73
N GLU A 972 -35.59 -4.56 26.71
CA GLU A 972 -34.16 -4.31 26.54
C GLU A 972 -33.39 -5.58 26.93
N GLY A 973 -32.42 -5.99 26.10
CA GLY A 973 -31.59 -7.16 26.41
C GLY A 973 -30.94 -7.87 25.23
N HIS A 974 -31.25 -7.47 23.99
CA HIS A 974 -30.42 -7.81 22.83
C HIS A 974 -29.20 -6.89 22.78
N SER A 975 -28.04 -7.41 22.35
CA SER A 975 -26.80 -6.63 22.21
C SER A 975 -26.56 -6.12 20.79
N GLY A 976 -27.52 -6.33 19.89
CA GLY A 976 -27.50 -5.89 18.50
C GLY A 976 -28.91 -5.65 17.95
N SER A 977 -28.96 -5.07 16.75
CA SER A 977 -30.20 -4.65 16.08
C SER A 977 -31.23 -5.78 16.03
N VAL A 978 -32.46 -5.49 16.46
CA VAL A 978 -33.55 -6.48 16.46
C VAL A 978 -34.19 -6.48 15.08
N THR A 979 -33.99 -7.55 14.34
CA THR A 979 -34.32 -7.64 12.90
C THR A 979 -35.77 -8.06 12.66
N SER A 980 -36.33 -8.88 13.55
CA SER A 980 -37.66 -9.48 13.38
C SER A 980 -38.32 -9.76 14.72
N LEU A 981 -39.66 -9.66 14.74
CA LEU A 981 -40.46 -9.99 15.91
C LEU A 981 -41.79 -10.68 15.52
N SER A 982 -42.32 -11.50 16.42
CA SER A 982 -43.61 -12.15 16.21
C SER A 982 -44.37 -12.32 17.54
N PHE A 983 -45.69 -12.12 17.51
CA PHE A 983 -46.59 -12.43 18.63
C PHE A 983 -47.03 -13.89 18.59
N SER A 984 -47.16 -14.48 19.78
CA SER A 984 -47.90 -15.74 19.94
C SER A 984 -49.40 -15.54 19.67
N SER A 985 -50.09 -16.59 19.21
CA SER A 985 -51.54 -16.55 18.92
C SER A 985 -52.42 -16.23 20.12
N LYS A 986 -51.94 -16.49 21.35
CA LYS A 986 -52.64 -16.10 22.59
C LYS A 986 -52.31 -14.67 23.06
N GLY A 987 -51.43 -13.96 22.34
CA GLY A 987 -51.04 -12.58 22.60
C GLY A 987 -50.15 -12.36 23.83
N LYS A 988 -49.77 -13.44 24.56
CA LYS A 988 -49.07 -13.37 25.86
C LYS A 988 -47.55 -13.39 25.78
N LEU A 989 -47.02 -13.87 24.67
CA LEU A 989 -45.59 -14.03 24.43
C LEU A 989 -45.17 -13.32 23.14
N ILE A 990 -43.95 -12.79 23.15
CA ILE A 990 -43.28 -12.16 22.02
C ILE A 990 -41.95 -12.88 21.80
N VAL A 991 -41.61 -13.15 20.55
CA VAL A 991 -40.30 -13.66 20.16
C VAL A 991 -39.59 -12.60 19.33
N SER A 992 -38.31 -12.39 19.55
CA SER A 992 -37.47 -11.43 18.82
C SER A 992 -36.19 -12.10 18.34
N GLY A 993 -35.81 -11.86 17.09
CA GLY A 993 -34.53 -12.24 16.51
C GLY A 993 -33.62 -11.02 16.33
N SER A 994 -32.33 -11.20 16.55
CA SER A 994 -31.35 -10.10 16.51
C SER A 994 -30.08 -10.45 15.73
N GLU A 995 -29.37 -9.40 15.33
CA GLU A 995 -27.99 -9.46 14.81
C GLU A 995 -26.99 -10.02 15.83
N ASP A 996 -27.34 -10.05 17.12
CA ASP A 996 -26.54 -10.72 18.17
C ASP A 996 -26.53 -12.26 18.06
N LYS A 997 -27.13 -12.82 17.00
CA LYS A 997 -27.23 -14.25 16.69
C LYS A 997 -28.15 -15.04 17.61
N THR A 998 -28.90 -14.37 18.49
CA THR A 998 -29.83 -15.01 19.42
C THR A 998 -31.28 -14.73 19.07
N VAL A 999 -32.16 -15.64 19.52
CA VAL A 999 -33.60 -15.39 19.57
C VAL A 999 -34.01 -15.30 21.04
N LYS A 1000 -34.78 -14.28 21.42
CA LYS A 1000 -35.26 -14.11 22.80
C LYS A 1000 -36.77 -14.23 22.86
N LEU A 1001 -37.25 -14.90 23.90
CA LEU A 1001 -38.65 -15.08 24.21
C LEU A 1001 -39.03 -14.24 25.44
N TRP A 1002 -40.07 -13.43 25.31
CA TRP A 1002 -40.51 -12.45 26.30
C TRP A 1002 -41.97 -12.66 26.66
N ASN A 1003 -42.34 -12.30 27.89
CA ASN A 1003 -43.74 -12.03 28.23
C ASN A 1003 -44.09 -10.55 27.91
N ILE A 1004 -45.38 -10.21 27.91
CA ILE A 1004 -45.82 -8.82 27.68
C ILE A 1004 -45.34 -7.89 28.82
N GLU A 1005 -45.20 -8.43 30.03
CA GLU A 1005 -44.76 -7.71 31.22
C GLU A 1005 -43.27 -7.33 31.21
N GLY A 1006 -42.51 -7.76 30.20
CA GLY A 1006 -41.14 -7.32 29.95
C GLY A 1006 -40.05 -8.25 30.48
N SER A 1007 -40.43 -9.37 31.07
CA SER A 1007 -39.52 -10.39 31.55
C SER A 1007 -39.04 -11.27 30.40
N LEU A 1008 -37.72 -11.47 30.33
CA LEU A 1008 -37.08 -12.44 29.46
C LEU A 1008 -37.33 -13.85 30.01
N LEU A 1009 -37.98 -14.71 29.21
CA LEU A 1009 -38.31 -16.09 29.59
C LEU A 1009 -37.24 -17.08 29.14
N ALA A 1010 -36.69 -16.91 27.94
CA ALA A 1010 -35.63 -17.76 27.39
C ALA A 1010 -34.76 -17.01 26.38
N THR A 1011 -33.48 -17.36 26.32
CA THR A 1011 -32.56 -16.97 25.23
C THR A 1011 -32.15 -18.22 24.47
N LEU A 1012 -32.55 -18.29 23.21
CA LEU A 1012 -32.27 -19.37 22.27
C LEU A 1012 -30.95 -19.07 21.58
N VAL A 1013 -29.89 -19.78 21.99
CA VAL A 1013 -28.55 -19.67 21.41
C VAL A 1013 -28.30 -20.89 20.53
N GLY A 1014 -27.85 -20.67 19.29
CA GLY A 1014 -27.48 -21.76 18.39
C GLY A 1014 -27.34 -21.40 16.91
N HIS A 1015 -27.69 -20.19 16.50
CA HIS A 1015 -27.34 -19.67 15.18
C HIS A 1015 -25.91 -19.12 15.16
N ASN A 1016 -25.21 -19.30 14.04
CA ASN A 1016 -23.82 -18.84 13.86
C ASN A 1016 -23.72 -17.47 13.16
N GLY A 1017 -24.86 -16.99 12.64
CA GLY A 1017 -25.01 -15.69 11.99
C GLY A 1017 -26.24 -14.93 12.49
N SER A 1018 -26.36 -13.67 12.06
CA SER A 1018 -27.49 -12.79 12.39
C SER A 1018 -28.83 -13.47 12.07
N VAL A 1019 -29.73 -13.49 13.05
CA VAL A 1019 -31.10 -13.96 12.84
C VAL A 1019 -31.83 -12.88 12.05
N THR A 1020 -32.43 -13.23 10.92
CA THR A 1020 -33.08 -12.30 9.99
C THR A 1020 -34.59 -12.30 10.15
N SER A 1021 -35.18 -13.41 10.58
CA SER A 1021 -36.63 -13.59 10.67
C SER A 1021 -37.00 -14.61 11.75
N VAL A 1022 -38.07 -14.34 12.49
CA VAL A 1022 -38.64 -15.25 13.50
C VAL A 1022 -40.16 -15.35 13.36
N SER A 1023 -40.72 -16.53 13.62
CA SER A 1023 -42.15 -16.77 13.51
C SER A 1023 -42.64 -17.77 14.55
N PHE A 1024 -43.78 -17.47 15.19
CA PHE A 1024 -44.52 -18.42 16.02
C PHE A 1024 -45.38 -19.35 15.16
N SER A 1025 -45.50 -20.60 15.58
CA SER A 1025 -46.56 -21.47 15.09
C SER A 1025 -47.94 -20.97 15.56
N PRO A 1026 -49.02 -21.21 14.79
CA PRO A 1026 -50.37 -20.78 15.18
C PRO A 1026 -50.86 -21.37 16.51
N ASP A 1027 -50.41 -22.57 16.87
CA ASP A 1027 -50.72 -23.18 18.17
C ASP A 1027 -49.90 -22.62 19.33
N GLY A 1028 -48.90 -21.78 19.01
CA GLY A 1028 -47.98 -21.13 19.93
C GLY A 1028 -46.96 -22.06 20.57
N LYS A 1029 -46.80 -23.29 20.09
CA LYS A 1029 -45.90 -24.32 20.67
C LYS A 1029 -44.51 -24.36 20.06
N LEU A 1030 -44.36 -23.90 18.83
CA LEU A 1030 -43.12 -23.95 18.08
C LEU A 1030 -42.69 -22.55 17.67
N LEU A 1031 -41.39 -22.38 17.54
CA LEU A 1031 -40.74 -21.20 17.02
C LEU A 1031 -39.88 -21.59 15.83
N ALA A 1032 -39.91 -20.79 14.77
CA ALA A 1032 -38.99 -20.92 13.65
C ALA A 1032 -38.13 -19.67 13.55
N SER A 1033 -36.84 -19.84 13.28
CA SER A 1033 -35.91 -18.74 13.03
C SER A 1033 -35.08 -19.00 11.78
N GLY A 1034 -34.98 -17.98 10.92
CA GLY A 1034 -34.08 -17.96 9.76
C GLY A 1034 -32.87 -17.08 10.05
N SER A 1035 -31.70 -17.48 9.55
CA SER A 1035 -30.44 -16.76 9.79
C SER A 1035 -29.57 -16.61 8.54
N LYS A 1036 -28.66 -15.64 8.59
CA LYS A 1036 -27.55 -15.48 7.64
C LYS A 1036 -26.59 -16.67 7.64
N ASP A 1037 -26.64 -17.55 8.64
CA ASP A 1037 -25.91 -18.83 8.61
C ASP A 1037 -26.46 -19.86 7.62
N LYS A 1038 -27.47 -19.48 6.81
CA LYS A 1038 -28.11 -20.27 5.76
C LYS A 1038 -29.03 -21.38 6.30
N THR A 1039 -29.29 -21.40 7.60
CA THR A 1039 -30.14 -22.41 8.24
C THR A 1039 -31.47 -21.83 8.70
N VAL A 1040 -32.49 -22.69 8.74
CA VAL A 1040 -33.71 -22.45 9.53
C VAL A 1040 -33.66 -23.36 10.75
N LYS A 1041 -33.92 -22.84 11.94
CA LYS A 1041 -34.00 -23.64 13.17
C LYS A 1041 -35.42 -23.64 13.71
N LEU A 1042 -35.86 -24.83 14.15
CA LEU A 1042 -37.13 -25.04 14.84
C LEU A 1042 -36.87 -25.23 16.32
N TRP A 1043 -37.59 -24.50 17.16
CA TRP A 1043 -37.44 -24.50 18.61
C TRP A 1043 -38.76 -24.77 19.29
N ASN A 1044 -38.69 -25.36 20.47
CA ASN A 1044 -39.80 -25.41 21.40
C ASN A 1044 -39.83 -24.11 22.26
N ILE A 1045 -40.97 -23.81 22.89
CA ILE A 1045 -41.12 -22.61 23.75
C ILE A 1045 -40.11 -22.60 24.90
N ASP A 1046 -39.72 -23.78 25.40
CA ASP A 1046 -38.83 -23.93 26.55
C ASP A 1046 -37.36 -23.57 26.28
N GLY A 1047 -36.99 -23.28 25.03
CA GLY A 1047 -35.61 -23.01 24.66
C GLY A 1047 -34.94 -24.12 23.85
N SER A 1048 -35.54 -25.32 23.79
CA SER A 1048 -34.89 -26.48 23.18
C SER A 1048 -34.94 -26.43 21.65
N LEU A 1049 -33.79 -26.74 21.02
CA LEU A 1049 -33.67 -26.88 19.57
C LEU A 1049 -34.24 -28.25 19.14
N LEU A 1050 -35.26 -28.24 18.28
CA LEU A 1050 -35.91 -29.45 17.77
C LEU A 1050 -35.29 -29.94 16.47
N ALA A 1051 -34.99 -29.03 15.55
CA ALA A 1051 -34.40 -29.37 14.26
C ALA A 1051 -33.61 -28.20 13.67
N THR A 1052 -32.53 -28.52 12.94
CA THR A 1052 -31.81 -27.56 12.08
C THR A 1052 -32.02 -27.98 10.63
N LEU A 1053 -32.56 -27.06 9.83
CA LEU A 1053 -32.96 -27.29 8.45
C LEU A 1053 -31.91 -26.67 7.51
N GLU A 1054 -30.92 -27.47 7.15
CA GLU A 1054 -29.75 -27.05 6.35
C GLU A 1054 -29.97 -27.36 4.86
N SER A 1055 -30.78 -26.55 4.16
CA SER A 1055 -30.99 -26.80 2.73
C SER A 1055 -30.94 -25.58 1.80
N HIS A 1056 -30.83 -24.37 2.36
CA HIS A 1056 -30.61 -23.15 1.59
C HIS A 1056 -29.12 -22.97 1.30
N ARG A 1057 -28.81 -22.41 0.11
CA ARG A 1057 -27.41 -22.15 -0.32
C ARG A 1057 -26.94 -20.72 -0.02
N GLY A 1058 -27.88 -19.83 0.29
CA GLY A 1058 -27.65 -18.43 0.67
C GLY A 1058 -28.33 -18.11 1.99
N SER A 1059 -28.19 -16.86 2.46
CA SER A 1059 -28.81 -16.40 3.72
C SER A 1059 -30.30 -16.64 3.67
N VAL A 1060 -30.89 -17.13 4.77
CA VAL A 1060 -32.35 -17.15 4.90
C VAL A 1060 -32.77 -15.73 5.25
N THR A 1061 -33.68 -15.16 4.48
CA THR A 1061 -34.14 -13.78 4.62
C THR A 1061 -35.47 -13.69 5.35
N PHE A 1062 -36.32 -14.72 5.22
CA PHE A 1062 -37.66 -14.75 5.82
C PHE A 1062 -38.09 -16.17 6.18
N VAL A 1063 -38.84 -16.31 7.28
CA VAL A 1063 -39.48 -17.57 7.70
C VAL A 1063 -40.89 -17.31 8.24
N ILE A 1064 -41.87 -18.13 7.85
CA ILE A 1064 -43.26 -17.98 8.30
C ILE A 1064 -44.00 -19.32 8.34
N PHE A 1065 -44.79 -19.55 9.39
CA PHE A 1065 -45.71 -20.69 9.46
C PHE A 1065 -46.99 -20.43 8.68
N SER A 1066 -47.58 -21.48 8.10
CA SER A 1066 -48.94 -21.41 7.57
C SER A 1066 -49.95 -21.21 8.71
N PRO A 1067 -51.06 -20.48 8.48
CA PRO A 1067 -52.10 -20.28 9.49
C PRO A 1067 -52.73 -21.56 10.06
N ASP A 1068 -52.75 -22.65 9.29
CA ASP A 1068 -53.20 -23.97 9.75
C ASP A 1068 -52.13 -24.75 10.55
N GLY A 1069 -50.91 -24.22 10.65
CA GLY A 1069 -49.80 -24.77 11.41
C GLY A 1069 -49.23 -26.07 10.86
N LYS A 1070 -49.47 -26.39 9.59
CA LYS A 1070 -48.97 -27.62 8.95
C LYS A 1070 -47.70 -27.41 8.14
N LEU A 1071 -47.52 -26.21 7.61
CA LEU A 1071 -46.42 -25.87 6.70
C LEU A 1071 -45.58 -24.75 7.30
N LEU A 1072 -44.30 -24.77 6.94
CA LEU A 1072 -43.36 -23.68 7.14
C LEU A 1072 -42.82 -23.26 5.78
N ALA A 1073 -42.78 -21.97 5.50
CA ALA A 1073 -42.13 -21.43 4.31
C ALA A 1073 -40.88 -20.65 4.70
N SER A 1074 -39.79 -20.83 3.95
CA SER A 1074 -38.56 -20.05 4.09
C SER A 1074 -38.09 -19.49 2.76
N GLY A 1075 -37.70 -18.21 2.77
CA GLY A 1075 -37.14 -17.50 1.61
C GLY A 1075 -35.67 -17.22 1.81
N SER A 1076 -34.91 -17.20 0.71
CA SER A 1076 -33.45 -17.04 0.77
C SER A 1076 -32.89 -16.19 -0.36
N GLU A 1077 -31.69 -15.67 -0.12
CA GLU A 1077 -30.80 -15.07 -1.12
C GLU A 1077 -30.41 -16.04 -2.24
N ASP A 1078 -30.59 -17.35 -2.05
CA ASP A 1078 -30.42 -18.35 -3.11
C ASP A 1078 -31.52 -18.32 -4.19
N LYS A 1079 -32.42 -17.33 -4.12
CA LYS A 1079 -33.53 -17.09 -5.05
C LYS A 1079 -34.62 -18.17 -4.97
N THR A 1080 -34.64 -18.96 -3.90
CA THR A 1080 -35.64 -20.03 -3.73
C THR A 1080 -36.52 -19.79 -2.51
N VAL A 1081 -37.75 -20.29 -2.62
CA VAL A 1081 -38.64 -20.49 -1.48
C VAL A 1081 -38.73 -21.98 -1.19
N LYS A 1082 -38.63 -22.38 0.06
CA LYS A 1082 -38.76 -23.79 0.46
C LYS A 1082 -39.97 -23.98 1.37
N LEU A 1083 -40.71 -25.04 1.09
CA LEU A 1083 -41.85 -25.50 1.90
C LEU A 1083 -41.43 -26.71 2.71
N TRP A 1084 -41.70 -26.65 4.01
CA TRP A 1084 -41.34 -27.68 4.97
C TRP A 1084 -42.58 -28.10 5.75
N ASN A 1085 -42.61 -29.35 6.20
CA ASN A 1085 -43.51 -29.77 7.26
C ASN A 1085 -42.96 -29.26 8.61
N CYS A 1086 -43.83 -29.18 9.61
CA CYS A 1086 -43.42 -28.76 10.96
C CYS A 1086 -42.52 -29.76 11.70
N ASP A 1087 -42.33 -30.98 11.16
CA ASP A 1087 -41.33 -31.93 11.63
C ASP A 1087 -39.92 -31.68 11.04
N GLY A 1088 -39.79 -30.67 10.17
CA GLY A 1088 -38.53 -30.31 9.51
C GLY A 1088 -38.30 -31.01 8.17
N THR A 1089 -39.22 -31.85 7.70
CA THR A 1089 -39.05 -32.50 6.38
C THR A 1089 -39.32 -31.51 5.24
N LEU A 1090 -38.41 -31.46 4.26
CA LEU A 1090 -38.56 -30.61 3.08
C LEU A 1090 -39.61 -31.22 2.14
N ILE A 1091 -40.67 -30.46 1.85
CA ILE A 1091 -41.74 -30.87 0.95
C ILE A 1091 -41.39 -30.49 -0.49
N LYS A 1092 -41.00 -29.23 -0.71
CA LYS A 1092 -40.75 -28.70 -2.06
C LYS A 1092 -39.82 -27.50 -2.04
N THR A 1093 -39.01 -27.38 -3.10
CA THR A 1093 -38.22 -26.17 -3.38
C THR A 1093 -38.79 -25.47 -4.61
N LEU A 1094 -39.16 -24.20 -4.46
CA LEU A 1094 -39.78 -23.35 -5.46
C LEU A 1094 -38.69 -22.45 -6.07
N LYS A 1095 -38.45 -22.57 -7.38
CA LYS A 1095 -37.29 -21.98 -8.08
C LYS A 1095 -37.68 -21.15 -9.30
N ASP A 1096 -38.50 -20.12 -9.10
CA ASP A 1096 -38.92 -19.22 -10.20
C ASP A 1096 -38.50 -17.76 -10.01
N HIS A 1097 -38.01 -17.37 -8.83
CA HIS A 1097 -37.55 -16.00 -8.59
C HIS A 1097 -36.20 -15.73 -9.26
N GLN A 1098 -36.03 -14.51 -9.78
CA GLN A 1098 -34.79 -14.05 -10.41
C GLN A 1098 -33.91 -13.27 -9.43
N GLY A 1099 -34.51 -12.76 -8.36
CA GLY A 1099 -33.87 -12.03 -7.28
C GLY A 1099 -33.86 -12.79 -5.94
N SER A 1100 -33.24 -12.18 -4.93
CA SER A 1100 -33.30 -12.66 -3.54
C SER A 1100 -34.72 -12.48 -3.00
N VAL A 1101 -35.29 -13.51 -2.38
CA VAL A 1101 -36.63 -13.44 -1.81
C VAL A 1101 -36.59 -12.53 -0.59
N LYS A 1102 -37.40 -11.47 -0.54
CA LYS A 1102 -37.43 -10.50 0.58
C LYS A 1102 -38.58 -10.69 1.55
N SER A 1103 -39.73 -11.16 1.06
CA SER A 1103 -40.95 -11.24 1.85
C SER A 1103 -41.79 -12.44 1.42
N ILE A 1104 -42.44 -13.09 2.39
CA ILE A 1104 -43.29 -14.25 2.18
C ILE A 1104 -44.55 -14.09 3.05
N SER A 1105 -45.72 -14.37 2.50
CA SER A 1105 -46.99 -14.31 3.22
C SER A 1105 -47.94 -15.44 2.79
N PHE A 1106 -48.51 -16.16 3.76
CA PHE A 1106 -49.58 -17.14 3.51
C PHE A 1106 -50.95 -16.47 3.45
N SER A 1107 -51.86 -17.02 2.64
CA SER A 1107 -53.28 -16.66 2.74
C SER A 1107 -53.86 -17.16 4.06
N PRO A 1108 -54.85 -16.47 4.64
CA PRO A 1108 -55.44 -16.90 5.91
C PRO A 1108 -56.12 -18.28 5.89
N ASP A 1109 -56.52 -18.77 4.71
CA ASP A 1109 -57.03 -20.14 4.53
C ASP A 1109 -55.92 -21.19 4.31
N SER A 1110 -54.64 -20.77 4.35
CA SER A 1110 -53.43 -21.59 4.12
C SER A 1110 -53.33 -22.24 2.74
N LYS A 1111 -54.17 -21.85 1.77
CA LYS A 1111 -54.17 -22.48 0.43
C LYS A 1111 -53.22 -21.82 -0.55
N LEU A 1112 -52.84 -20.57 -0.32
CA LEU A 1112 -51.99 -19.77 -1.18
C LEU A 1112 -50.78 -19.25 -0.39
N LEU A 1113 -49.67 -19.09 -1.10
CA LEU A 1113 -48.45 -18.46 -0.60
C LEU A 1113 -48.03 -17.39 -1.60
N ALA A 1114 -47.74 -16.19 -1.13
CA ALA A 1114 -47.13 -15.15 -1.94
C ALA A 1114 -45.67 -14.96 -1.51
N SER A 1115 -44.79 -14.80 -2.49
CA SER A 1115 -43.38 -14.45 -2.26
C SER A 1115 -42.96 -13.32 -3.17
N ALA A 1116 -42.20 -12.36 -2.63
CA ALA A 1116 -41.68 -11.20 -3.34
C ALA A 1116 -40.14 -11.22 -3.37
N ASP A 1117 -39.52 -10.84 -4.48
CA ASP A 1117 -38.05 -10.78 -4.62
C ASP A 1117 -37.48 -9.37 -4.84
N THR A 1118 -36.14 -9.29 -4.88
CA THR A 1118 -35.39 -8.04 -5.17
C THR A 1118 -35.60 -7.52 -6.59
N SER A 1119 -36.11 -8.34 -7.51
CA SER A 1119 -36.28 -8.03 -8.92
C SER A 1119 -37.69 -7.52 -9.23
N ASP A 1120 -38.41 -7.06 -8.20
CA ASP A 1120 -39.73 -6.46 -8.30
C ASP A 1120 -40.81 -7.44 -8.81
N THR A 1121 -40.59 -8.75 -8.57
CA THR A 1121 -41.55 -9.81 -8.91
C THR A 1121 -42.22 -10.39 -7.67
N VAL A 1122 -43.53 -10.60 -7.75
CA VAL A 1122 -44.32 -11.36 -6.78
C VAL A 1122 -44.86 -12.62 -7.43
N ILE A 1123 -44.65 -13.77 -6.80
CA ILE A 1123 -45.16 -15.05 -7.27
C ILE A 1123 -46.18 -15.58 -6.29
N ILE A 1124 -47.34 -15.97 -6.81
CA ILE A 1124 -48.41 -16.65 -6.07
C ILE A 1124 -48.31 -18.14 -6.32
N TRP A 1125 -48.23 -18.90 -5.24
CA TRP A 1125 -48.11 -20.35 -5.24
C TRP A 1125 -49.35 -20.98 -4.61
N SER A 1126 -49.69 -22.18 -5.05
CA SER A 1126 -50.62 -23.05 -4.32
C SER A 1126 -49.94 -23.65 -3.09
N HIS A 1127 -50.72 -24.13 -2.12
CA HIS A 1127 -50.21 -24.90 -0.97
C HIS A 1127 -49.42 -26.17 -1.36
N LYS A 1128 -49.57 -26.66 -2.60
CA LYS A 1128 -48.77 -27.76 -3.17
C LYS A 1128 -47.45 -27.28 -3.81
N GLY A 1129 -47.18 -25.98 -3.72
CA GLY A 1129 -46.03 -25.32 -4.31
C GLY A 1129 -46.07 -25.31 -5.83
N GLU A 1130 -47.24 -25.21 -6.43
CA GLU A 1130 -47.38 -24.96 -7.88
C GLU A 1130 -47.49 -23.47 -8.11
N LYS A 1131 -46.75 -22.95 -9.09
CA LYS A 1131 -46.83 -21.56 -9.50
C LYS A 1131 -48.18 -21.28 -10.14
N LEU A 1132 -48.96 -20.39 -9.53
CA LEU A 1132 -50.26 -19.97 -10.05
C LEU A 1132 -50.13 -18.71 -10.91
N ARG A 1133 -49.34 -17.73 -10.45
CA ARG A 1133 -49.20 -16.44 -11.12
C ARG A 1133 -47.89 -15.73 -10.76
N THR A 1134 -47.41 -14.89 -11.69
CA THR A 1134 -46.39 -13.87 -11.46
C THR A 1134 -47.03 -12.49 -11.67
N ILE A 1135 -46.72 -11.56 -10.77
CA ILE A 1135 -47.12 -10.15 -10.78
C ILE A 1135 -45.83 -9.34 -10.77
N ASP A 1136 -45.66 -8.45 -11.74
CA ASP A 1136 -44.49 -7.59 -11.87
C ASP A 1136 -44.91 -6.15 -11.58
N GLU A 1137 -44.41 -5.58 -10.48
CA GLU A 1137 -44.79 -4.25 -9.99
C GLU A 1137 -43.53 -3.52 -9.50
N ASP A 1138 -43.26 -2.32 -10.00
CA ASP A 1138 -41.99 -1.64 -9.72
C ASP A 1138 -41.81 -1.31 -8.24
N GLY A 1139 -40.73 -1.77 -7.61
CA GLY A 1139 -40.31 -1.37 -6.27
C GLY A 1139 -41.01 -2.06 -5.11
N ILE A 1140 -41.15 -3.38 -5.14
CA ILE A 1140 -41.83 -4.13 -4.09
C ILE A 1140 -40.95 -4.23 -2.83
N ILE A 1141 -41.53 -3.86 -1.70
CA ILE A 1141 -40.88 -3.98 -0.39
C ILE A 1141 -41.44 -5.18 0.38
N SER A 1142 -42.76 -5.34 0.39
CA SER A 1142 -43.43 -6.43 1.10
C SER A 1142 -44.73 -6.83 0.40
N VAL A 1143 -45.09 -8.11 0.54
CA VAL A 1143 -46.33 -8.69 0.04
C VAL A 1143 -47.14 -9.27 1.19
N ILE A 1144 -48.44 -9.01 1.19
CA ILE A 1144 -49.38 -9.58 2.18
C ILE A 1144 -50.62 -10.10 1.46
N LEU A 1145 -50.97 -11.37 1.70
CA LEU A 1145 -52.20 -11.97 1.21
C LEU A 1145 -53.37 -11.65 2.13
N ALA A 1146 -54.47 -11.13 1.57
CA ALA A 1146 -55.63 -10.72 2.33
C ALA A 1146 -56.53 -11.91 2.74
N VAL A 1147 -57.17 -11.78 3.91
CA VAL A 1147 -58.19 -12.68 4.50
C VAL A 1147 -59.33 -13.16 3.59
N ASP A 1148 -59.71 -12.46 2.52
CA ASP A 1148 -60.80 -12.89 1.63
C ASP A 1148 -60.34 -13.86 0.53
N THR A 1149 -59.10 -14.34 0.57
CA THR A 1149 -58.49 -15.27 -0.42
C THR A 1149 -58.45 -14.75 -1.85
N GLN A 1150 -58.91 -13.52 -2.12
CA GLN A 1150 -58.96 -12.92 -3.46
C GLN A 1150 -58.13 -11.65 -3.57
N ASN A 1151 -57.82 -10.97 -2.46
CA ASN A 1151 -57.07 -9.73 -2.52
C ASN A 1151 -55.60 -9.90 -2.09
N ILE A 1152 -54.72 -9.17 -2.76
CA ILE A 1152 -53.28 -9.10 -2.51
C ILE A 1152 -52.97 -7.64 -2.21
N VAL A 1153 -52.24 -7.39 -1.13
CA VAL A 1153 -51.76 -6.04 -0.83
C VAL A 1153 -50.26 -5.99 -1.04
N LEU A 1154 -49.84 -5.13 -1.96
CA LEU A 1154 -48.44 -4.87 -2.25
C LEU A 1154 -48.04 -3.51 -1.69
N ALA A 1155 -46.98 -3.52 -0.88
CA ALA A 1155 -46.33 -2.32 -0.39
C ALA A 1155 -45.15 -1.96 -1.29
N ASN A 1156 -45.21 -0.77 -1.88
CA ASN A 1156 -44.25 -0.30 -2.86
C ASN A 1156 -43.34 0.82 -2.27
N LYS A 1157 -42.09 0.91 -2.74
CA LYS A 1157 -41.10 1.97 -2.45
C LYS A 1157 -41.60 3.39 -2.74
N TYR A 1158 -42.68 3.55 -3.51
CA TYR A 1158 -43.32 4.82 -3.84
C TYR A 1158 -44.52 5.23 -2.95
N PHE A 1159 -44.59 4.79 -1.68
CA PHE A 1159 -45.66 5.16 -0.70
C PHE A 1159 -47.08 4.84 -1.14
N SER A 1160 -47.24 3.78 -1.92
CA SER A 1160 -48.57 3.30 -2.31
C SER A 1160 -48.79 1.87 -1.83
N LEU A 1161 -50.01 1.65 -1.33
CA LEU A 1161 -50.57 0.33 -1.13
C LEU A 1161 -51.45 0.03 -2.35
N ASN A 1162 -50.99 -0.93 -3.14
CA ASN A 1162 -51.75 -1.44 -4.27
C ASN A 1162 -52.56 -2.65 -3.76
N PHE A 1163 -53.88 -2.49 -3.72
CA PHE A 1163 -54.82 -3.56 -3.49
C PHE A 1163 -55.15 -4.18 -4.83
N LEU A 1164 -54.71 -5.40 -5.04
CA LEU A 1164 -54.89 -6.17 -6.27
C LEU A 1164 -55.84 -7.32 -6.00
N ASP A 1165 -56.62 -7.73 -6.99
CA ASP A 1165 -57.23 -9.05 -7.02
C ASP A 1165 -56.16 -10.10 -7.42
N ILE A 1166 -56.39 -11.38 -7.13
CA ILE A 1166 -55.58 -12.52 -7.61
C ILE A 1166 -55.39 -12.50 -9.13
N ASN A 1167 -56.30 -11.86 -9.86
CA ASN A 1167 -56.22 -11.69 -11.31
C ASN A 1167 -55.28 -10.56 -11.77
N ASP A 1168 -54.54 -9.92 -10.86
CA ASP A 1168 -53.66 -8.78 -11.13
C ASP A 1168 -54.43 -7.50 -11.51
N ASN A 1169 -55.68 -7.40 -11.08
CA ASN A 1169 -56.49 -6.21 -11.29
C ASN A 1169 -56.34 -5.27 -10.10
N LEU A 1170 -55.91 -4.03 -10.34
CA LEU A 1170 -55.83 -3.00 -9.31
C LEU A 1170 -57.25 -2.60 -8.86
N ILE A 1171 -57.61 -2.99 -7.63
CA ILE A 1171 -58.89 -2.66 -6.97
C ILE A 1171 -58.83 -1.25 -6.41
N LYS A 1172 -57.74 -0.93 -5.71
CA LYS A 1172 -57.56 0.35 -5.03
C LYS A 1172 -56.08 0.65 -4.92
N LYS A 1173 -55.71 1.90 -5.18
CA LYS A 1173 -54.39 2.44 -4.85
C LYS A 1173 -54.55 3.47 -3.74
N GLU A 1174 -53.93 3.24 -2.59
CA GLU A 1174 -53.95 4.16 -1.47
C GLU A 1174 -52.57 4.80 -1.29
N LEU A 1175 -52.50 6.11 -1.52
CA LEU A 1175 -51.30 6.91 -1.28
C LEU A 1175 -51.18 7.24 0.20
N LEU A 1176 -50.07 6.84 0.82
CA LEU A 1176 -49.85 7.00 2.25
C LEU A 1176 -49.25 8.38 2.63
N SER A 1177 -48.84 9.20 1.64
CA SER A 1177 -48.31 10.56 1.84
C SER A 1177 -48.92 11.59 0.88
N THR A 1178 -49.26 12.77 1.40
CA THR A 1178 -49.77 13.94 0.65
C THR A 1178 -48.79 15.12 0.62
N ARG A 1179 -47.58 15.00 1.18
CA ARG A 1179 -46.57 16.07 1.21
C ARG A 1179 -45.22 15.59 0.68
N SER A 1180 -44.67 16.42 -0.20
CA SER A 1180 -43.47 16.30 -1.04
C SER A 1180 -42.23 15.59 -0.46
N PHE A 1181 -41.75 14.65 -1.29
CA PHE A 1181 -40.39 14.15 -1.58
C PHE A 1181 -39.57 13.38 -0.52
N TYR A 1182 -39.34 12.11 -0.86
CA TYR A 1182 -38.49 11.07 -0.27
C TYR A 1182 -38.86 10.68 1.16
N SER A 1183 -39.76 9.70 1.32
CA SER A 1183 -39.75 8.85 2.50
C SER A 1183 -39.25 7.43 2.17
N LYS A 1184 -39.17 6.48 3.09
CA LYS A 1184 -39.02 5.05 2.73
C LYS A 1184 -39.85 4.21 3.68
N ILE A 1185 -40.68 3.32 3.15
CA ILE A 1185 -41.36 2.32 3.98
C ILE A 1185 -40.38 1.17 4.19
N THR A 1186 -40.07 0.83 5.44
CA THR A 1186 -39.16 -0.29 5.75
C THR A 1186 -39.92 -1.57 6.01
N THR A 1187 -41.08 -1.50 6.65
CA THR A 1187 -41.89 -2.64 7.05
C THR A 1187 -43.36 -2.27 7.17
N LEU A 1188 -44.25 -3.26 7.04
CA LEU A 1188 -45.69 -3.09 7.10
C LEU A 1188 -46.35 -4.28 7.78
N SER A 1189 -47.35 -4.02 8.63
CA SER A 1189 -48.19 -5.04 9.25
C SER A 1189 -49.66 -4.60 9.26
N PHE A 1190 -50.56 -5.56 9.14
CA PHE A 1190 -52.00 -5.36 9.29
C PHE A 1190 -52.48 -5.95 10.62
N ASN A 1191 -53.49 -5.32 11.20
CA ASN A 1191 -54.28 -5.94 12.27
C ASN A 1191 -55.21 -7.02 11.67
N ASN A 1192 -55.53 -8.06 12.43
CA ASN A 1192 -56.40 -9.18 12.03
C ASN A 1192 -57.79 -8.75 11.53
N ASP A 1193 -58.36 -7.68 12.10
CA ASP A 1193 -59.64 -7.08 11.67
C ASP A 1193 -59.49 -6.07 10.52
N LYS A 1194 -58.26 -5.88 10.00
CA LYS A 1194 -57.89 -5.11 8.79
C LYS A 1194 -58.35 -3.65 8.69
N LYS A 1195 -58.77 -3.03 9.79
CA LYS A 1195 -59.06 -1.59 9.80
C LYS A 1195 -57.78 -0.76 9.92
N ILE A 1196 -56.75 -1.32 10.56
CA ILE A 1196 -55.54 -0.59 10.94
C ILE A 1196 -54.33 -1.14 10.20
N VAL A 1197 -53.61 -0.24 9.53
CA VAL A 1197 -52.31 -0.49 8.91
C VAL A 1197 -51.25 0.18 9.77
N SER A 1198 -50.23 -0.57 10.16
CA SER A 1198 -49.02 0.00 10.76
C SER A 1198 -47.89 -0.07 9.75
N PHE A 1199 -47.24 1.06 9.50
CA PHE A 1199 -46.05 1.14 8.68
C PHE A 1199 -45.06 2.13 9.27
N VAL A 1200 -43.80 1.98 8.91
CA VAL A 1200 -42.72 2.88 9.34
C VAL A 1200 -42.49 3.87 8.21
N GLU A 1201 -42.49 5.17 8.52
CA GLU A 1201 -42.16 6.22 7.56
C GLU A 1201 -40.80 6.85 7.93
N ASP A 1202 -39.79 6.63 7.10
CA ASP A 1202 -38.53 7.38 7.16
C ASP A 1202 -38.75 8.75 6.49
N ASN A 1203 -39.05 9.81 7.24
CA ASN A 1203 -39.25 11.15 6.66
C ASN A 1203 -37.92 11.87 6.38
N PHE A 1204 -37.66 12.25 5.12
CA PHE A 1204 -36.59 13.21 4.79
C PHE A 1204 -37.20 14.60 4.58
N ARG A 1205 -36.97 15.52 5.53
CA ARG A 1205 -37.47 16.89 5.41
C ARG A 1205 -36.41 17.79 4.77
N LEU A 1206 -36.53 18.06 3.48
CA LEU A 1206 -35.78 19.14 2.82
C LEU A 1206 -36.50 20.47 3.06
N SER A 1207 -35.97 21.27 3.99
CA SER A 1207 -36.36 22.67 4.17
C SER A 1207 -35.31 23.57 3.51
N THR A 1208 -35.74 24.45 2.61
CA THR A 1208 -34.87 25.27 1.74
C THR A 1208 -34.11 26.39 2.46
N LYS A 1209 -34.16 26.50 3.80
CA LYS A 1209 -33.45 27.57 4.54
C LYS A 1209 -32.84 27.20 5.90
N LYS A 1210 -32.88 25.93 6.32
CA LYS A 1210 -32.23 25.42 7.55
C LYS A 1210 -32.27 23.91 7.44
N ILE A 1211 -31.13 23.24 7.36
CA ILE A 1211 -31.07 21.78 7.33
C ILE A 1211 -31.19 21.29 8.78
N ILE A 1212 -32.42 21.14 9.25
CA ILE A 1212 -32.72 20.27 10.39
C ILE A 1212 -32.95 18.88 9.78
N ILE A 1213 -31.95 17.99 9.84
CA ILE A 1213 -32.19 16.56 9.60
C ILE A 1213 -32.81 15.98 10.87
N ASN A 1214 -34.08 16.27 11.11
CA ASN A 1214 -34.85 15.41 11.99
C ASN A 1214 -35.13 14.13 11.20
N LYS A 1215 -34.35 13.07 11.46
CA LYS A 1215 -34.76 11.68 11.22
C LYS A 1215 -35.95 11.37 12.14
N SER A 1216 -37.09 12.03 11.95
CA SER A 1216 -38.32 11.63 12.62
C SER A 1216 -38.87 10.43 11.86
N ARG A 1217 -38.33 9.26 12.21
CA ARG A 1217 -38.82 7.96 11.78
C ARG A 1217 -40.02 7.63 12.64
N SER A 1218 -41.20 8.02 12.16
CA SER A 1218 -42.43 7.84 12.91
C SER A 1218 -43.06 6.49 12.54
N LEU A 1219 -43.42 5.73 13.56
CA LEU A 1219 -44.28 4.56 13.38
C LEU A 1219 -45.70 5.09 13.19
N VAL A 1220 -46.28 4.88 12.01
CA VAL A 1220 -47.58 5.43 11.65
C VAL A 1220 -48.65 4.35 11.79
N LEU A 1221 -49.69 4.66 12.56
CA LEU A 1221 -50.95 3.92 12.58
C LEU A 1221 -51.99 4.66 11.76
N SER A 1222 -52.46 4.05 10.68
CA SER A 1222 -53.53 4.57 9.84
C SER A 1222 -54.75 3.66 9.89
N ASN A 1223 -55.93 4.25 10.10
CA ASN A 1223 -57.20 3.60 9.81
C ASN A 1223 -57.61 3.95 8.38
N LEU A 1224 -57.71 2.95 7.49
CA LEU A 1224 -57.94 3.09 6.04
C LEU A 1224 -59.04 4.14 5.73
N GLY A 1225 -58.63 5.39 5.50
CA GLY A 1225 -59.50 6.50 5.10
C GLY A 1225 -59.56 7.76 5.97
N TYR A 1226 -59.24 7.77 7.28
CA TYR A 1226 -59.62 8.96 8.11
C TYR A 1226 -58.73 9.36 9.30
N THR A 1227 -57.92 8.49 9.91
CA THR A 1227 -57.15 8.85 11.12
C THR A 1227 -55.73 8.31 11.10
N ARG A 1228 -54.75 9.22 11.25
CA ARG A 1228 -53.31 8.94 11.30
C ARG A 1228 -52.78 9.29 12.70
N LYS A 1229 -52.10 8.34 13.35
CA LYS A 1229 -51.34 8.61 14.58
C LYS A 1229 -49.88 8.25 14.39
N GLU A 1230 -49.00 9.20 14.68
CA GLU A 1230 -47.56 8.98 14.75
C GLU A 1230 -47.19 8.49 16.16
N LEU A 1231 -46.41 7.43 16.21
CA LEU A 1231 -45.83 6.85 17.40
C LEU A 1231 -44.34 7.13 17.35
N ASP A 1232 -43.92 8.13 18.11
CA ASP A 1232 -42.52 8.49 18.27
C ASP A 1232 -41.99 7.89 19.57
N GLY A 1233 -40.80 7.32 19.52
CA GLY A 1233 -40.17 6.76 20.70
C GLY A 1233 -38.85 6.06 20.43
N HIS A 1234 -38.77 5.26 19.37
CA HIS A 1234 -37.55 4.52 19.01
C HIS A 1234 -36.38 5.46 18.67
N GLY A 1235 -35.17 5.10 19.12
CA GLY A 1235 -33.96 5.88 18.86
C GLY A 1235 -33.38 5.67 17.45
N ASP A 1236 -33.82 4.64 16.74
CA ASP A 1236 -33.38 4.29 15.39
C ASP A 1236 -34.48 3.54 14.60
N SER A 1237 -34.18 3.13 13.35
CA SER A 1237 -35.12 2.53 12.40
C SER A 1237 -35.80 1.27 12.94
N VAL A 1238 -37.11 1.20 12.76
CA VAL A 1238 -37.91 0.01 13.07
C VAL A 1238 -37.79 -0.98 11.91
N ASN A 1239 -37.22 -2.15 12.21
CA ASN A 1239 -37.00 -3.23 11.24
C ASN A 1239 -38.25 -4.11 11.06
N SER A 1240 -39.05 -4.29 12.12
CA SER A 1240 -40.19 -5.21 12.10
C SER A 1240 -41.35 -4.72 12.99
N LEU A 1241 -42.57 -5.05 12.57
CA LEU A 1241 -43.82 -4.78 13.25
C LEU A 1241 -44.65 -6.05 13.32
N SER A 1242 -45.35 -6.26 14.43
CA SER A 1242 -46.32 -7.33 14.57
C SER A 1242 -47.48 -6.90 15.45
N PHE A 1243 -48.70 -7.24 15.04
CA PHE A 1243 -49.88 -7.08 15.88
C PHE A 1243 -50.11 -8.33 16.72
N SER A 1244 -50.61 -8.12 17.94
CA SER A 1244 -51.23 -9.18 18.72
C SER A 1244 -52.48 -9.72 18.01
N PHE A 1245 -52.82 -10.97 18.29
CA PHE A 1245 -53.95 -11.65 17.65
C PHE A 1245 -55.29 -10.93 17.87
N ASP A 1246 -55.48 -10.25 19.00
CA ASP A 1246 -56.70 -9.49 19.31
C ASP A 1246 -56.67 -8.03 18.78
N GLY A 1247 -55.57 -7.62 18.15
CA GLY A 1247 -55.41 -6.30 17.56
C GLY A 1247 -55.27 -5.14 18.54
N LYS A 1248 -55.16 -5.41 19.84
CA LYS A 1248 -55.11 -4.37 20.88
C LYS A 1248 -53.68 -3.94 21.23
N LEU A 1249 -52.71 -4.81 20.94
CA LEU A 1249 -51.29 -4.56 21.13
C LEU A 1249 -50.55 -4.56 19.80
N LEU A 1250 -49.59 -3.66 19.67
CA LEU A 1250 -48.63 -3.60 18.58
C LEU A 1250 -47.23 -3.70 19.17
N ALA A 1251 -46.38 -4.55 18.61
CA ALA A 1251 -44.97 -4.63 18.97
C ALA A 1251 -44.11 -4.17 17.79
N SER A 1252 -42.99 -3.52 18.11
CA SER A 1252 -42.08 -2.90 17.16
C SER A 1252 -40.64 -3.15 17.56
N ALA A 1253 -39.83 -3.66 16.64
CA ALA A 1253 -38.43 -3.98 16.84
C ALA A 1253 -37.56 -2.99 16.08
N SER A 1254 -36.55 -2.43 16.74
CA SER A 1254 -35.69 -1.39 16.18
C SER A 1254 -34.21 -1.77 16.17
N LYS A 1255 -33.46 -1.05 15.34
CA LYS A 1255 -32.01 -1.00 15.36
C LYS A 1255 -31.43 -0.43 16.66
N ASP A 1256 -32.25 0.25 17.47
CA ASP A 1256 -31.85 0.74 18.80
C ASP A 1256 -31.70 -0.37 19.87
N ASN A 1257 -31.69 -1.63 19.42
CA ASN A 1257 -31.62 -2.86 20.22
C ASN A 1257 -32.85 -3.12 21.10
N THR A 1258 -33.95 -2.37 20.92
CA THR A 1258 -35.15 -2.49 21.76
C THR A 1258 -36.38 -2.97 21.00
N VAL A 1259 -37.26 -3.64 21.74
CA VAL A 1259 -38.63 -3.94 21.29
C VAL A 1259 -39.60 -3.16 22.15
N ARG A 1260 -40.50 -2.40 21.52
CA ARG A 1260 -41.54 -1.63 22.23
C ARG A 1260 -42.92 -2.20 21.98
N ILE A 1261 -43.73 -2.20 23.04
CA ILE A 1261 -45.12 -2.67 23.03
C ILE A 1261 -46.05 -1.47 23.21
N TRP A 1262 -47.01 -1.30 22.31
CA TRP A 1262 -47.97 -0.21 22.28
C TRP A 1262 -49.38 -0.74 22.54
N LYS A 1263 -50.12 -0.10 23.46
CA LYS A 1263 -51.56 -0.35 23.65
C LYS A 1263 -52.39 0.55 22.78
N ILE A 1264 -53.26 -0.05 22.01
CA ILE A 1264 -54.24 0.64 21.18
C ILE A 1264 -55.57 0.65 21.95
N SER A 1265 -56.09 1.84 22.23
CA SER A 1265 -57.36 2.00 22.96
C SER A 1265 -58.55 1.65 22.06
N SER A 1266 -59.58 1.03 22.63
CA SER A 1266 -60.79 0.60 21.91
C SER A 1266 -61.62 1.77 21.34
N ASN A 1267 -61.32 3.01 21.72
CA ASN A 1267 -61.99 4.20 21.19
C ASN A 1267 -61.29 4.77 19.94
N PHE A 1268 -60.15 4.22 19.51
CA PHE A 1268 -59.53 4.52 18.20
C PHE A 1268 -60.40 4.04 17.02
N PHE A 1269 -61.42 3.21 17.29
CA PHE A 1269 -62.27 2.55 16.30
C PHE A 1269 -63.53 3.35 15.90
N LEU A 1270 -63.75 4.53 16.46
CA LEU A 1270 -64.90 5.38 16.10
C LEU A 1270 -64.51 6.36 14.98
N PRO A 1271 -65.23 6.38 13.84
CA PRO A 1271 -65.08 7.45 12.87
C PRO A 1271 -65.53 8.77 13.51
N TYR A 1272 -64.72 9.82 13.35
CA TYR A 1272 -65.09 11.18 13.73
C TYR A 1272 -66.16 11.75 12.79
#